data_AF-K7MS29-F1
#
_entry.id   AF-K7MS29-F1
#
_cell.length_a   1.000
_cell.length_b   1.000
_cell.length_c   1.000
_cell.angle_alpha   90.00
_cell.angle_beta   90.00
_cell.angle_gamma   90.00
#
_symmetry.space_group_name_H-M   'P 1'
#
loop_
_entity.id
_entity.type
_entity.pdbx_description
1 polymer ?
#
loop_
_entity_poly.entity_id
_entity_poly.type
_entity_poly.pdbx_seq_one_letter_code
_entity_poly.pdbx_strand_id
1 'polypeptide(L)'
;MSQSIFHQTVLCQTQTVAEHQSKVSSLEVSANKGKKNLFLTPTNFRGSRLCVRKRKLTMGRHHHRHVDAVPRAVLTTNLASELSGKFNLDGNIELQIAVSSSEPGAARQVDFKVSYNSESLLLHWGVVRDQPGKWVLPSRHPDGTKNYKSRALRTPFVKSDSGSFLKIEIDDPAAQAIEFLILDEAKNKWFKNNGENFHIKLPVKSKLSQEVSVPEDLVQIQAYLRWERKGKQMYTPEQEKEEYEAARNELLEEVARGTSVQDLHARLTKKTKAAEVKEPSVSETKTIPDELVQIQAFIRWEKAGKPNYSREQQLMEFEEARKELLEELEKGASLDAIRKKIVKGEIQTKVAKQLKTKKYFRAERIQRKKRDLMQLINRNVAQNIVEQVIDAPKALTVIEHYANAREEYESGPVLNKTIYKLGDNYLLVLVTKDAGKIKVHLATDSKKPFTLHWALSRTSEEWLVPPETALPPGSVTMNEAAETPFKAGSSSHPSYEVQSLDIEVDDDTFKGIPFVILSDGEWIKNNGSNFYIEFGGKKQKQKDFGNGKGTAKFLLNKIAEMESEAQKSFMHRFNIASDLIDEAKNAGQLGLAGILVWMRFMATRQLIWNKNYNVKPREISKAQDRLTDLLQDVYANYPQYREIVRMILSTVGRGGEGDVGQRIRDEILVIQRNNDCKGGMMEEWHQKLHNNTSPDDVVICQALIDYINSDFDIGVYWKALNDNGITKERLLSYDRAIHSEPNFRRDQKEGLLRDLGNYMRTLKAVHSGADLESAISNCMGYKSEGQGFMVGVKINPVPGLPTGFPELLEFVMEHVEEKNVEPLLEGLLEARQELQPSLSKSQSRLKDLIFLDVALDSTVRTAVERSYEELNNAGPEKIMYFISLVLENLALSSDDNEDLIYCLKGWDVALSMCKIKDTHWALYAKSVLDRTRLALTNKAHLYQEILQPSAEYLGSLLGVDKWAVEIFTEEIIRAGSAASLSTLLNRLDPVLRKTAHLGSWQVISPVETVGYVEVVDELLTVQNKSYERPTILIANSVKGEEEIPDGTVAVLTPDMPDVLSHVSVRARNSKVCFATCFDPNILANLQEYKGKLLRLKPTSADVVYSEVKEGEFIDDKSTQLKDVGSVSPISLARKKFSGRYAVSSEEFTGEMVGAKSRNISYLKGKVASWIGIPTSVAIPFGVFEHVLSDKPNQAVAERVNNLKKKLTEGDFSVLKEIRETVLQLNAPSQLVEELKTKMKSSGMPWPGDEGEQRWEQAWIAIKKVWGSKWNERAYFSTRKVKLDHEYLSMAVLVQEVINADYAFVIHTTNPASGDSSEIYAEVVKGLGETLVGAYPGRALSFICKKRDLNSPQVLGYPSKPVGLFIRQSIIFRSDSNGEDLEGYAGAGLYDSVPMDEAEKVVLDYSSDKLILDGSFRQSILSSIARAGNEIEELYGTPQDIEGVIKDGKVYVVQTRPQM
;
A
#
# COMPACT_ATOMS: atom_id res chain seq x y z
N MET A 1 12.75 -13.18 18.11
CA MET A 1 13.37 -13.83 16.92
C MET A 1 12.25 -14.37 16.04
N SER A 2 11.41 -13.51 15.46
CA SER A 2 10.05 -13.90 15.05
C SER A 2 9.48 -13.10 13.87
N GLN A 3 10.33 -12.48 13.03
CA GLN A 3 9.90 -11.55 11.97
C GLN A 3 10.31 -11.98 10.55
N SER A 4 10.73 -13.23 10.31
CA SER A 4 11.30 -13.66 9.01
C SER A 4 10.56 -14.82 8.30
N ILE A 5 9.39 -15.24 8.79
CA ILE A 5 8.73 -16.48 8.30
C ILE A 5 7.95 -16.27 6.98
N PHE A 6 7.56 -15.04 6.64
CA PHE A 6 6.74 -14.77 5.45
C PHE A 6 7.46 -15.09 4.13
N HIS A 7 8.78 -14.90 4.10
CA HIS A 7 9.61 -15.04 2.90
C HIS A 7 9.68 -16.47 2.34
N GLN A 8 9.37 -17.51 3.14
CA GLN A 8 9.57 -18.92 2.78
C GLN A 8 8.31 -19.69 2.37
N THR A 9 7.08 -19.18 2.58
CA THR A 9 5.85 -19.99 2.39
C THR A 9 4.77 -19.41 1.49
N VAL A 10 4.88 -18.16 1.01
CA VAL A 10 3.87 -17.54 0.13
C VAL A 10 4.48 -16.88 -1.11
N LEU A 11 5.74 -16.41 -1.05
CA LEU A 11 6.34 -15.57 -2.10
C LEU A 11 7.60 -16.16 -2.77
N CYS A 12 7.97 -17.40 -2.48
CA CYS A 12 9.06 -18.11 -3.19
C CYS A 12 8.61 -18.72 -4.53
N GLN A 13 7.86 -17.96 -5.34
CA GLN A 13 7.76 -18.16 -6.77
C GLN A 13 7.95 -16.80 -7.45
N THR A 14 9.04 -16.65 -8.20
CA THR A 14 9.48 -15.44 -8.95
C THR A 14 9.94 -14.22 -8.13
N GLN A 15 11.25 -14.15 -7.86
CA GLN A 15 11.98 -12.87 -7.82
C GLN A 15 13.09 -12.88 -8.87
N THR A 16 12.90 -12.09 -9.94
CA THR A 16 13.93 -11.83 -10.96
C THR A 16 15.03 -10.94 -10.41
N VAL A 17 16.07 -11.54 -9.82
CA VAL A 17 17.27 -10.82 -9.37
C VAL A 17 18.18 -10.56 -10.57
N ALA A 18 18.04 -9.36 -11.16
CA ALA A 18 19.03 -8.79 -12.07
C ALA A 18 20.23 -8.21 -11.29
N GLU A 19 21.01 -9.06 -10.62
CA GLU A 19 22.32 -8.66 -10.07
C GLU A 19 23.46 -9.29 -10.87
N HIS A 20 23.94 -8.52 -11.85
CA HIS A 20 25.13 -8.86 -12.60
C HIS A 20 26.37 -8.74 -11.70
N GLN A 21 26.86 -9.87 -11.19
CA GLN A 21 28.19 -9.95 -10.59
C GLN A 21 29.26 -9.60 -11.64
N SER A 22 29.81 -8.39 -11.57
CA SER A 22 31.04 -8.01 -12.26
C SER A 22 32.19 -7.90 -11.26
N LYS A 23 32.58 -9.04 -10.67
CA LYS A 23 33.90 -9.17 -10.01
C LYS A 23 34.99 -9.18 -11.08
N VAL A 24 35.31 -8.00 -11.63
CA VAL A 24 36.50 -7.82 -12.46
C VAL A 24 37.71 -7.70 -11.53
N SER A 25 38.53 -8.73 -11.55
CA SER A 25 39.87 -8.68 -10.99
C SER A 25 40.72 -7.69 -11.79
N SER A 26 41.37 -6.76 -11.10
CA SER A 26 42.55 -6.08 -11.61
C SER A 26 43.64 -6.17 -10.55
N LEU A 27 44.69 -6.92 -10.88
CA LEU A 27 45.99 -6.70 -10.25
C LEU A 27 46.51 -5.35 -10.74
N GLU A 28 47.16 -4.57 -9.87
CA GLU A 28 48.57 -4.19 -10.09
C GLU A 28 49.20 -3.52 -8.84
N VAL A 29 50.32 -4.10 -8.41
CA VAL A 29 51.59 -3.43 -8.11
C VAL A 29 51.57 -2.14 -7.26
N SER A 30 51.92 -2.26 -5.98
CA SER A 30 53.20 -1.72 -5.48
C SER A 30 53.48 -2.06 -4.02
N ALA A 31 54.78 -2.08 -3.67
CA ALA A 31 55.25 -2.55 -2.38
C ALA A 31 55.83 -1.44 -1.48
N ASN A 32 55.70 -1.70 -0.17
CA ASN A 32 56.70 -1.44 0.89
C ASN A 32 56.89 -0.04 1.53
N LYS A 33 56.91 -0.10 2.88
CA LYS A 33 57.59 0.79 3.87
C LYS A 33 56.99 2.16 4.23
N GLY A 34 56.51 2.28 5.49
CA GLY A 34 56.60 3.56 6.22
C GLY A 34 55.75 3.74 7.50
N LYS A 35 56.31 3.36 8.67
CA LYS A 35 56.08 3.90 10.05
C LYS A 35 55.26 5.22 10.15
N LYS A 36 54.40 5.50 11.15
CA LYS A 36 54.33 5.08 12.58
C LYS A 36 53.08 5.69 13.27
N ASN A 37 52.48 5.00 14.27
CA ASN A 37 51.87 5.53 15.54
C ASN A 37 50.75 6.61 15.51
N LEU A 38 49.84 6.80 16.49
CA LEU A 38 49.46 6.11 17.75
C LEU A 38 48.00 6.54 18.12
N PHE A 39 47.08 5.58 18.22
CA PHE A 39 46.07 5.34 19.29
C PHE A 39 45.36 6.45 20.13
N LEU A 40 44.03 6.20 20.31
CA LEU A 40 43.19 6.25 21.55
C LEU A 40 42.39 7.49 22.01
N THR A 41 41.13 7.18 22.34
CA THR A 41 40.09 7.84 23.17
C THR A 41 39.99 7.12 24.55
N PRO A 42 39.13 7.50 25.54
CA PRO A 42 38.59 8.81 25.99
C PRO A 42 38.46 9.02 27.55
N THR A 43 37.80 10.12 27.99
CA THR A 43 37.04 10.38 29.27
C THR A 43 37.72 10.63 30.64
N ASN A 44 37.52 11.83 31.26
CA ASN A 44 36.61 12.08 32.43
C ASN A 44 36.75 13.42 33.25
N PHE A 45 35.60 14.07 33.52
CA PHE A 45 35.10 14.74 34.78
C PHE A 45 35.55 16.11 35.40
N ARG A 46 34.53 17.00 35.61
CA ARG A 46 34.25 18.07 36.66
C ARG A 46 35.26 19.23 36.91
N GLY A 47 34.90 20.49 37.23
CA GLY A 47 33.63 21.27 37.26
C GLY A 47 33.50 22.30 38.44
N SER A 48 33.09 23.59 38.22
CA SER A 48 32.41 24.47 39.24
C SER A 48 32.07 25.96 38.85
N ARG A 49 30.82 26.39 39.16
CA ARG A 49 30.28 27.68 39.71
C ARG A 49 30.62 29.11 39.19
N LEU A 50 29.56 29.79 38.67
CA LEU A 50 28.91 31.07 39.08
C LEU A 50 29.66 32.45 39.28
N CYS A 51 29.14 33.45 38.54
CA CYS A 51 28.83 34.87 38.88
C CYS A 51 29.86 36.03 39.04
N VAL A 52 29.81 36.96 38.06
CA VAL A 52 29.63 38.45 38.18
C VAL A 52 30.55 39.30 39.10
N ARG A 53 31.37 40.22 38.53
CA ARG A 53 31.13 41.71 38.44
C ARG A 53 32.25 42.52 37.73
N LYS A 54 31.91 43.72 37.21
CA LYS A 54 32.78 44.69 36.50
C LYS A 54 33.57 45.64 37.43
N ARG A 55 34.73 46.16 36.97
CA ARG A 55 35.22 47.58 37.00
C ARG A 55 36.68 47.67 36.49
N LYS A 56 37.30 48.82 36.09
CA LYS A 56 36.98 49.99 35.23
C LYS A 56 38.25 50.92 35.19
N LEU A 57 38.37 51.82 34.19
CA LEU A 57 39.27 53.04 34.12
C LEU A 57 40.77 52.79 33.75
N THR A 58 41.57 53.64 33.05
CA THR A 58 41.36 54.91 32.26
C THR A 58 42.59 55.40 31.44
N MET A 59 42.32 56.24 30.40
CA MET A 59 43.06 57.47 29.91
C MET A 59 44.23 57.45 28.87
N GLY A 60 44.13 58.37 27.87
CA GLY A 60 45.16 58.87 26.92
C GLY A 60 44.65 58.89 25.44
N ARG A 61 44.44 59.99 24.66
CA ARG A 61 45.25 61.18 24.21
C ARG A 61 46.26 60.86 23.08
N HIS A 62 46.46 61.62 21.98
CA HIS A 62 45.90 62.92 21.49
C HIS A 62 46.19 63.19 19.97
N HIS A 63 45.19 63.68 19.18
CA HIS A 63 45.29 64.78 18.16
C HIS A 63 46.18 64.60 16.88
N HIS A 64 46.20 65.44 15.82
CA HIS A 64 45.68 66.79 15.43
C HIS A 64 45.69 66.91 13.85
N ARG A 65 45.22 67.95 13.09
CA ARG A 65 44.09 68.93 13.16
C ARG A 65 44.31 70.13 12.18
N HIS A 66 43.27 70.58 11.47
CA HIS A 66 43.16 71.89 10.77
C HIS A 66 41.72 72.46 10.98
N VAL A 67 41.36 73.76 11.04
CA VAL A 67 42.00 75.10 10.82
C VAL A 67 42.03 75.52 9.34
N ASP A 68 41.54 76.69 8.88
CA ASP A 68 41.35 78.05 9.45
C ASP A 68 39.86 78.52 9.62
N ALA A 69 39.45 79.72 10.12
CA ALA A 69 39.79 80.57 11.29
C ALA A 69 38.71 81.71 11.42
N VAL A 70 37.94 81.89 12.54
CA VAL A 70 38.11 82.89 13.67
C VAL A 70 37.68 84.36 13.33
N PRO A 71 37.07 85.24 14.20
CA PRO A 71 36.32 85.08 15.49
C PRO A 71 35.05 86.00 15.77
N ARG A 72 34.35 85.71 16.90
CA ARG A 72 33.65 86.61 17.90
C ARG A 72 32.67 87.74 17.49
N ALA A 73 31.44 87.71 18.06
CA ALA A 73 30.98 88.66 19.11
C ALA A 73 29.62 88.25 19.78
N VAL A 74 29.39 88.79 20.97
CA VAL A 74 28.40 88.49 22.03
C VAL A 74 27.02 89.14 21.80
N LEU A 75 25.90 88.49 22.19
CA LEU A 75 24.88 89.04 23.14
C LEU A 75 23.68 88.11 23.46
N THR A 76 23.21 88.24 24.70
CA THR A 76 22.05 87.67 25.42
C THR A 76 20.69 87.78 24.68
N THR A 77 19.64 86.97 24.89
CA THR A 77 18.94 86.67 26.17
C THR A 77 18.00 85.44 26.14
N ASN A 78 17.71 84.90 27.34
CA ASN A 78 16.48 84.21 27.82
C ASN A 78 15.99 82.83 27.30
N LEU A 79 16.14 81.86 28.22
CA LEU A 79 15.14 80.90 28.74
C LEU A 79 14.35 79.96 27.79
N ALA A 80 14.71 78.67 27.92
CA ALA A 80 13.80 77.52 27.95
C ALA A 80 12.95 77.21 26.70
N SER A 81 13.62 76.84 25.60
CA SER A 81 13.09 75.81 24.70
C SER A 81 14.05 74.62 24.65
N GLU A 82 13.53 73.40 24.77
CA GLU A 82 14.32 72.20 24.49
C GLU A 82 14.29 71.93 22.98
N LEU A 83 15.48 71.87 22.39
CA LEU A 83 15.66 71.60 20.97
C LEU A 83 15.46 70.09 20.76
N SER A 84 14.22 69.72 20.43
CA SER A 84 13.70 68.34 20.46
C SER A 84 14.12 67.51 19.24
N GLY A 85 14.50 68.15 18.14
CA GLY A 85 15.06 67.47 16.98
C GLY A 85 15.82 68.39 16.01
N LYS A 86 16.86 67.86 15.38
CA LYS A 86 17.61 68.49 14.29
C LYS A 86 17.85 67.44 13.21
N PHE A 87 17.38 67.69 11.99
CA PHE A 87 17.38 66.75 10.89
C PHE A 87 17.96 67.41 9.62
N ASN A 88 18.78 66.68 8.86
CA ASN A 88 19.17 67.11 7.51
C ASN A 88 18.12 66.57 6.52
N LEU A 89 17.51 67.46 5.73
CA LEU A 89 16.49 67.08 4.74
C LEU A 89 17.13 66.70 3.39
N ASP A 90 18.14 67.45 2.95
CA ASP A 90 18.87 67.23 1.70
C ASP A 90 20.09 68.18 1.62
N GLY A 91 21.30 67.64 1.46
CA GLY A 91 22.54 68.39 1.25
C GLY A 91 22.86 69.42 2.36
N ASN A 92 22.34 70.64 2.18
CA ASN A 92 22.53 71.80 3.05
C ASN A 92 21.22 72.28 3.73
N ILE A 93 20.10 71.58 3.54
CA ILE A 93 18.80 71.95 4.10
C ILE A 93 18.64 71.29 5.48
N GLU A 94 18.55 72.11 6.51
CA GLU A 94 18.41 71.67 7.90
C GLU A 94 17.03 72.03 8.45
N LEU A 95 16.38 71.06 9.08
CA LEU A 95 15.15 71.20 9.84
C LEU A 95 15.49 71.16 11.34
N GLN A 96 15.19 72.24 12.04
CA GLN A 96 15.28 72.36 13.50
C GLN A 96 13.88 72.41 14.08
N ILE A 97 13.64 71.66 15.16
CA ILE A 97 12.32 71.61 15.81
C ILE A 97 12.50 71.75 17.32
N ALA A 98 11.84 72.76 17.88
CA ALA A 98 11.78 73.01 19.31
C ALA A 98 10.39 72.66 19.85
N VAL A 99 10.35 72.07 21.04
CA VAL A 99 9.09 71.78 21.74
C VAL A 99 9.11 72.54 23.06
N SER A 100 8.11 73.38 23.29
CA SER A 100 7.97 74.17 24.51
C SER A 100 6.63 73.89 25.17
N SER A 101 6.67 73.44 26.43
CA SER A 101 5.50 73.37 27.29
C SER A 101 5.40 74.64 28.14
N SER A 102 4.46 75.51 27.79
CA SER A 102 3.94 76.54 28.70
C SER A 102 3.25 75.89 29.91
N GLU A 103 2.86 76.70 30.89
CA GLU A 103 2.39 76.27 32.23
C GLU A 103 1.37 75.10 32.27
N PRO A 104 1.27 74.35 33.40
CA PRO A 104 0.43 73.15 33.52
C PRO A 104 -1.07 73.32 33.18
N GLY A 105 -1.41 73.24 31.89
CA GLY A 105 -2.77 73.44 31.37
C GLY A 105 -2.82 74.18 30.02
N ALA A 106 -1.73 74.84 29.62
CA ALA A 106 -1.58 75.43 28.29
C ALA A 106 -1.35 74.36 27.20
N ALA A 107 -1.70 74.69 25.96
CA ALA A 107 -1.40 73.86 24.79
C ALA A 107 0.13 73.70 24.61
N ARG A 108 0.56 72.53 24.15
CA ARG A 108 1.98 72.26 23.85
C ARG A 108 2.33 72.92 22.52
N GLN A 109 3.35 73.76 22.48
CA GLN A 109 3.77 74.44 21.25
C GLN A 109 4.96 73.71 20.61
N VAL A 110 4.89 73.51 19.31
CA VAL A 110 5.95 72.89 18.48
C VAL A 110 6.32 73.86 17.37
N ASP A 111 7.56 74.34 17.39
CA ASP A 111 8.10 75.30 16.44
C ASP A 111 9.05 74.59 15.46
N PHE A 112 8.67 74.56 14.18
CA PHE A 112 9.45 74.03 13.07
C PHE A 112 10.20 75.17 12.37
N LYS A 113 11.49 75.00 12.10
CA LYS A 113 12.30 75.93 11.30
C LYS A 113 13.14 75.16 10.27
N VAL A 114 12.97 75.49 8.99
CA VAL A 114 13.72 74.91 7.87
C VAL A 114 14.66 75.98 7.30
N SER A 115 15.96 75.68 7.15
CA SER A 115 16.95 76.62 6.58
C SER A 115 16.76 76.93 5.08
N TYR A 116 15.81 76.28 4.44
CA TYR A 116 15.44 76.45 3.03
C TYR A 116 14.22 77.35 2.91
N ASN A 117 14.40 78.48 2.21
CA ASN A 117 13.34 79.43 1.93
C ASN A 117 12.60 79.02 0.64
N SER A 118 11.38 78.49 0.80
CA SER A 118 10.43 78.35 -0.31
C SER A 118 9.00 78.56 0.18
N GLU A 119 8.18 79.22 -0.65
CA GLU A 119 6.74 79.47 -0.42
C GLU A 119 5.89 78.23 -0.75
N SER A 120 6.47 77.22 -1.38
CA SER A 120 5.84 75.93 -1.70
C SER A 120 6.00 74.85 -0.62
N LEU A 121 6.61 75.18 0.52
CA LEU A 121 6.84 74.22 1.61
C LEU A 121 5.56 73.97 2.42
N LEU A 122 5.19 72.69 2.51
CA LEU A 122 4.07 72.19 3.30
C LEU A 122 4.56 71.15 4.31
N LEU A 123 4.13 71.28 5.56
CA LEU A 123 4.19 70.21 6.54
C LEU A 123 2.98 69.28 6.32
N HIS A 124 3.22 67.99 6.09
CA HIS A 124 2.19 66.96 5.98
C HIS A 124 2.20 66.07 7.22
N TRP A 125 1.20 66.16 8.09
CA TRP A 125 1.34 65.69 9.48
C TRP A 125 0.06 65.11 10.11
N GLY A 126 0.25 64.36 11.20
CA GLY A 126 -0.79 63.82 12.06
C GLY A 126 -0.29 63.59 13.49
N VAL A 127 -1.21 63.45 14.44
CA VAL A 127 -0.91 63.15 15.85
C VAL A 127 -1.03 61.66 16.12
N VAL A 128 -0.13 61.10 16.94
CA VAL A 128 -0.14 59.69 17.35
C VAL A 128 -0.54 59.56 18.82
N ARG A 129 -1.43 58.61 19.12
CA ARG A 129 -1.90 58.22 20.46
C ARG A 129 -1.75 56.70 20.63
N ASP A 130 -0.98 56.26 21.63
CA ASP A 130 -0.80 54.88 22.16
C ASP A 130 -0.58 53.67 21.22
N GLN A 131 -0.73 53.80 19.89
CA GLN A 131 -0.38 52.77 18.89
C GLN A 131 0.32 53.43 17.69
N PRO A 132 1.52 52.96 17.28
CA PRO A 132 2.20 53.47 16.09
C PRO A 132 1.37 53.32 14.81
N GLY A 133 1.45 54.31 13.90
CA GLY A 133 0.91 54.20 12.53
C GLY A 133 -0.55 54.62 12.30
N LYS A 134 -1.31 55.02 13.34
CA LYS A 134 -2.69 55.55 13.17
C LYS A 134 -2.73 57.06 13.42
N TRP A 135 -2.66 57.86 12.34
CA TRP A 135 -2.71 59.32 12.42
C TRP A 135 -4.10 59.82 12.83
N VAL A 136 -4.13 60.65 13.87
CA VAL A 136 -5.33 61.37 14.37
C VAL A 136 -5.21 62.84 13.99
N LEU A 137 -6.33 63.45 13.57
CA LEU A 137 -6.40 64.88 13.30
C LEU A 137 -6.58 65.65 14.63
N PRO A 138 -5.70 66.61 14.97
CA PRO A 138 -5.85 67.43 16.16
C PRO A 138 -6.98 68.46 16.04
N SER A 139 -7.49 68.89 17.19
CA SER A 139 -8.54 69.91 17.36
C SER A 139 -8.10 71.31 16.94
N ARG A 140 -6.82 71.67 17.15
CA ARG A 140 -6.22 72.93 16.68
C ARG A 140 -5.29 72.67 15.51
N HIS A 141 -5.29 73.60 14.56
CA HIS A 141 -4.33 73.67 13.48
C HIS A 141 -4.09 75.13 13.06
N PRO A 142 -2.90 75.50 12.54
CA PRO A 142 -2.62 76.86 12.09
C PRO A 142 -3.48 77.28 10.89
N ASP A 143 -3.60 78.59 10.68
CA ASP A 143 -4.29 79.16 9.52
C ASP A 143 -3.68 78.67 8.19
N GLY A 144 -4.53 78.51 7.17
CA GLY A 144 -4.12 77.95 5.87
C GLY A 144 -3.95 76.43 5.84
N THR A 145 -4.16 75.73 6.96
CA THR A 145 -4.13 74.25 6.99
C THR A 145 -5.27 73.64 6.16
N LYS A 146 -4.94 72.66 5.31
CA LYS A 146 -5.89 71.86 4.52
C LYS A 146 -5.96 70.44 5.06
N ASN A 147 -7.18 69.90 5.21
CA ASN A 147 -7.38 68.49 5.51
C ASN A 147 -7.11 67.64 4.25
N TYR A 148 -6.20 66.67 4.36
CA TYR A 148 -5.85 65.74 3.28
C TYR A 148 -6.45 64.36 3.54
N LYS A 149 -7.45 64.00 2.72
CA LYS A 149 -8.14 62.69 2.71
C LYS A 149 -8.71 62.24 4.07
N SER A 150 -9.04 63.18 4.97
CA SER A 150 -9.54 62.88 6.32
C SER A 150 -8.60 62.02 7.18
N ARG A 151 -7.30 62.00 6.86
CA ARG A 151 -6.27 61.19 7.55
C ARG A 151 -5.03 61.99 7.96
N ALA A 152 -4.83 63.17 7.38
CA ALA A 152 -3.66 64.01 7.59
C ALA A 152 -3.99 65.49 7.43
N LEU A 153 -3.16 66.36 7.99
CA LEU A 153 -3.18 67.80 7.73
C LEU A 153 -2.04 68.19 6.76
N ARG A 154 -2.25 69.27 6.00
CA ARG A 154 -1.22 69.96 5.21
C ARG A 154 -1.20 71.42 5.62
N THR A 155 -0.10 71.88 6.22
CA THR A 155 0.03 73.25 6.73
C THR A 155 1.19 73.97 6.02
N PRO A 156 0.98 75.14 5.40
CA PRO A 156 2.05 75.88 4.73
C PRO A 156 3.02 76.48 5.74
N PHE A 157 4.30 76.52 5.38
CA PHE A 157 5.29 77.27 6.14
C PHE A 157 5.23 78.76 5.81
N VAL A 158 5.51 79.59 6.80
CA VAL A 158 5.66 81.05 6.64
C VAL A 158 7.13 81.38 6.38
N LYS A 159 7.39 82.19 5.35
CA LYS A 159 8.74 82.63 4.96
C LYS A 159 9.32 83.61 6.00
N SER A 160 10.61 83.49 6.32
CA SER A 160 11.35 84.50 7.09
C SER A 160 12.74 84.75 6.53
N ASP A 161 13.39 85.81 6.98
CA ASP A 161 14.72 86.24 6.53
C ASP A 161 15.82 85.18 6.74
N SER A 162 15.59 84.18 7.59
CA SER A 162 16.55 83.10 7.91
C SER A 162 16.03 81.68 7.65
N GLY A 163 14.98 81.53 6.82
CA GLY A 163 14.37 80.25 6.47
C GLY A 163 12.85 80.22 6.64
N SER A 164 12.21 79.12 6.27
CA SER A 164 10.77 78.91 6.43
C SER A 164 10.45 78.40 7.84
N PHE A 165 9.46 78.98 8.52
CA PHE A 165 9.04 78.61 9.88
C PHE A 165 7.56 78.25 9.98
N LEU A 166 7.20 77.42 10.94
CA LEU A 166 5.82 77.05 11.24
C LEU A 166 5.66 76.77 12.73
N LYS A 167 4.57 77.25 13.34
CA LYS A 167 4.22 77.02 14.75
C LYS A 167 2.95 76.20 14.83
N ILE A 168 2.90 75.22 15.73
CA ILE A 168 1.73 74.35 15.93
C ILE A 168 1.43 74.26 17.42
N GLU A 169 0.17 74.46 17.81
CA GLU A 169 -0.34 74.20 19.16
C GLU A 169 -1.09 72.87 19.20
N ILE A 170 -0.75 72.02 20.18
CA ILE A 170 -1.45 70.77 20.48
C ILE A 170 -2.13 70.89 21.84
N ASP A 171 -3.45 70.98 21.86
CA ASP A 171 -4.27 71.04 23.08
C ASP A 171 -4.76 69.66 23.56
N ASP A 172 -4.53 68.60 22.79
CA ASP A 172 -4.86 67.21 23.14
C ASP A 172 -3.88 66.62 24.19
N PRO A 173 -4.35 66.28 25.41
CA PRO A 173 -3.49 65.69 26.44
C PRO A 173 -2.97 64.29 26.06
N ALA A 174 -3.74 63.53 25.27
CA ALA A 174 -3.44 62.16 24.87
C ALA A 174 -2.48 62.07 23.67
N ALA A 175 -2.18 63.18 23.02
CA ALA A 175 -1.14 63.25 22.00
C ALA A 175 0.22 62.88 22.59
N GLN A 176 0.83 61.79 22.13
CA GLN A 176 2.15 61.33 22.58
C GLN A 176 3.27 61.73 21.63
N ALA A 177 2.97 61.84 20.32
CA ALA A 177 3.92 62.24 19.30
C ALA A 177 3.23 62.95 18.12
N ILE A 178 4.01 63.68 17.33
CA ILE A 178 3.65 64.15 16.00
C ILE A 178 4.45 63.35 14.98
N GLU A 179 3.77 62.75 14.01
CA GLU A 179 4.39 62.21 12.80
C GLU A 179 4.16 63.15 11.62
N PHE A 180 5.20 63.35 10.80
CA PHE A 180 5.13 64.28 9.69
C PHE A 180 6.11 63.98 8.56
N LEU A 181 5.87 64.63 7.42
CA LEU A 181 6.69 64.72 6.24
C LEU A 181 6.75 66.17 5.79
N ILE A 182 7.76 66.55 5.00
CA ILE A 182 7.82 67.86 4.35
C ILE A 182 7.70 67.68 2.85
N LEU A 183 6.83 68.46 2.21
CA LEU A 183 6.59 68.48 0.78
C LEU A 183 6.94 69.87 0.24
N ASP A 184 7.87 69.95 -0.72
CA ASP A 184 7.99 71.11 -1.61
C ASP A 184 7.03 70.88 -2.79
N GLU A 185 5.88 71.54 -2.77
CA GLU A 185 4.80 71.30 -3.73
C GLU A 185 5.17 71.77 -5.14
N ALA A 186 6.04 72.77 -5.28
CA ALA A 186 6.52 73.28 -6.57
C ALA A 186 7.55 72.34 -7.22
N LYS A 187 8.32 71.60 -6.42
CA LYS A 187 9.27 70.57 -6.89
C LYS A 187 8.69 69.16 -6.88
N ASN A 188 7.45 68.98 -6.38
CA ASN A 188 6.84 67.69 -6.03
C ASN A 188 7.79 66.78 -5.21
N LYS A 189 8.65 67.39 -4.37
CA LYS A 189 9.71 66.68 -3.64
C LYS A 189 9.30 66.42 -2.21
N TRP A 190 9.28 65.15 -1.83
CA TRP A 190 9.04 64.69 -0.47
C TRP A 190 10.35 64.50 0.26
N PHE A 191 10.51 65.16 1.40
CA PHE A 191 11.59 64.91 2.34
C PHE A 191 11.11 63.90 3.39
N LYS A 192 11.94 62.88 3.65
CA LYS A 192 11.70 61.76 4.56
C LYS A 192 12.90 61.57 5.49
N ASN A 193 12.68 60.98 6.66
CA ASN A 193 13.76 60.61 7.58
C ASN A 193 14.25 59.19 7.26
N ASN A 194 15.35 59.04 6.51
CA ASN A 194 15.90 57.74 6.10
C ASN A 194 14.87 56.77 5.46
N GLY A 195 13.90 57.30 4.71
CA GLY A 195 12.82 56.54 4.06
C GLY A 195 11.51 56.48 4.85
N GLU A 196 11.54 56.80 6.15
CA GLU A 196 10.39 56.81 7.05
C GLU A 196 9.82 58.23 7.29
N ASN A 197 8.72 58.31 8.03
CA ASN A 197 8.16 59.58 8.50
C ASN A 197 9.09 60.19 9.57
N PHE A 198 9.14 61.52 9.67
CA PHE A 198 9.72 62.16 10.85
C PHE A 198 8.77 61.96 12.04
N HIS A 199 9.34 61.70 13.21
CA HIS A 199 8.58 61.42 14.43
C HIS A 199 9.17 62.21 15.61
N ILE A 200 8.34 62.99 16.31
CA ILE A 200 8.74 63.77 17.49
C ILE A 200 7.82 63.43 18.65
N LYS A 201 8.43 62.98 19.76
CA LYS A 201 7.73 62.75 21.02
C LYS A 201 7.40 64.08 21.70
N LEU A 202 6.17 64.22 22.15
CA LEU A 202 5.73 65.32 23.00
C LEU A 202 6.03 64.95 24.47
N PRO A 203 6.42 65.91 25.33
CA PRO A 203 6.67 65.62 26.74
C PRO A 203 5.37 65.18 27.43
N VAL A 204 5.34 63.90 27.79
CA VAL A 204 4.23 63.28 28.54
C VAL A 204 4.39 63.61 30.01
N LYS A 205 3.34 64.17 30.65
CA LYS A 205 3.33 64.37 32.11
C LYS A 205 3.46 63.02 32.80
N SER A 206 4.51 62.83 33.61
CA SER A 206 4.62 61.70 34.54
C SER A 206 3.47 61.77 35.55
N LYS A 207 2.40 61.02 35.28
CA LYS A 207 1.25 60.89 36.18
C LYS A 207 1.70 60.16 37.46
N LEU A 208 1.82 60.92 38.54
CA LEU A 208 1.65 60.39 39.90
C LEU A 208 0.17 60.02 40.08
N SER A 209 -0.23 58.88 39.52
CA SER A 209 -1.52 58.25 39.75
C SER A 209 -1.33 56.75 39.70
N GLN A 210 -1.79 56.05 40.74
CA GLN A 210 -1.67 54.60 40.88
C GLN A 210 -2.23 53.90 39.63
N GLU A 211 -1.43 53.03 39.01
CA GLU A 211 -1.91 52.13 37.96
C GLU A 211 -2.87 51.12 38.58
N VAL A 212 -4.18 51.38 38.47
CA VAL A 212 -5.19 50.36 38.72
C VAL A 212 -5.40 49.58 37.41
N SER A 213 -4.56 48.57 37.22
CA SER A 213 -4.74 47.57 36.16
C SER A 213 -6.02 46.77 36.42
N VAL A 214 -6.90 46.69 35.43
CA VAL A 214 -7.96 45.68 35.40
C VAL A 214 -7.34 44.38 34.85
N PRO A 215 -7.47 43.24 35.55
CA PRO A 215 -7.01 41.95 35.04
C PRO A 215 -7.67 41.57 33.69
N GLU A 216 -6.87 41.10 32.73
CA GLU A 216 -7.34 40.84 31.35
C GLU A 216 -8.34 39.67 31.23
N ASP A 217 -8.41 38.80 32.25
CA ASP A 217 -9.45 37.77 32.40
C ASP A 217 -10.83 38.40 32.68
N LEU A 218 -10.90 39.47 33.49
CA LEU A 218 -12.14 40.22 33.70
C LEU A 218 -12.57 40.95 32.43
N VAL A 219 -11.61 41.49 31.66
CA VAL A 219 -11.85 42.10 30.34
C VAL A 219 -12.46 41.07 29.38
N GLN A 220 -11.93 39.85 29.34
CA GLN A 220 -12.45 38.78 28.49
C GLN A 220 -13.86 38.33 28.92
N ILE A 221 -14.15 38.23 30.23
CA ILE A 221 -15.50 37.95 30.73
C ILE A 221 -16.47 39.07 30.34
N GLN A 222 -16.09 40.34 30.46
CA GLN A 222 -16.94 41.46 30.07
C GLN A 222 -17.16 41.51 28.54
N ALA A 223 -16.15 41.23 27.72
CA ALA A 223 -16.29 41.14 26.27
C ALA A 223 -17.29 40.04 25.86
N TYR A 224 -17.21 38.87 26.50
CA TYR A 224 -18.19 37.79 26.32
C TYR A 224 -19.61 38.22 26.73
N LEU A 225 -19.76 38.89 27.89
CA LEU A 225 -21.07 39.40 28.33
C LEU A 225 -21.66 40.46 27.39
N ARG A 226 -20.82 41.27 26.74
CA ARG A 226 -21.25 42.22 25.69
C ARG A 226 -21.73 41.51 24.43
N TRP A 227 -20.98 40.51 23.96
CA TRP A 227 -21.37 39.66 22.82
C TRP A 227 -22.68 38.91 23.07
N GLU A 228 -22.87 38.38 24.28
CA GLU A 228 -24.12 37.73 24.69
C GLU A 228 -25.30 38.72 24.71
N ARG A 229 -25.12 39.93 25.28
CA ARG A 229 -26.14 41.00 25.24
C ARG A 229 -26.47 41.49 23.83
N LYS A 230 -25.52 41.40 22.89
CA LYS A 230 -25.71 41.74 21.47
C LYS A 230 -26.30 40.60 20.63
N GLY A 231 -26.68 39.48 21.25
CA GLY A 231 -27.39 38.39 20.57
C GLY A 231 -26.49 37.41 19.81
N LYS A 232 -25.23 37.24 20.25
CA LYS A 232 -24.30 36.20 19.74
C LYS A 232 -24.05 36.25 18.22
N GLN A 233 -23.89 37.46 17.69
CA GLN A 233 -23.63 37.71 16.27
C GLN A 233 -22.22 37.24 15.87
N MET A 234 -22.02 36.81 14.61
CA MET A 234 -20.66 36.53 14.10
C MET A 234 -19.87 37.84 13.94
N TYR A 235 -18.66 37.89 14.51
CA TYR A 235 -17.73 38.99 14.32
C TYR A 235 -16.55 38.59 13.42
N THR A 236 -16.02 39.58 12.71
CA THR A 236 -14.68 39.53 12.09
C THR A 236 -13.59 39.75 13.16
N PRO A 237 -12.33 39.34 12.93
CA PRO A 237 -11.24 39.52 13.89
C PRO A 237 -11.04 40.99 14.32
N GLU A 238 -11.28 41.93 13.41
CA GLU A 238 -11.24 43.37 13.68
C GLU A 238 -12.36 43.80 14.63
N GLN A 239 -13.59 43.30 14.43
CA GLN A 239 -14.75 43.58 15.29
C GLN A 239 -14.63 42.93 16.68
N GLU A 240 -14.06 41.73 16.75
CA GLU A 240 -13.77 41.07 18.04
C GLU A 240 -12.75 41.88 18.86
N LYS A 241 -11.71 42.42 18.19
CA LYS A 241 -10.76 43.34 18.84
C LYS A 241 -11.42 44.65 19.29
N GLU A 242 -12.31 45.23 18.48
CA GLU A 242 -13.06 46.44 18.87
C GLU A 242 -13.97 46.20 20.08
N GLU A 243 -14.68 45.07 20.17
CA GLU A 243 -15.48 44.74 21.35
C GLU A 243 -14.61 44.42 22.59
N TYR A 244 -13.44 43.82 22.42
CA TYR A 244 -12.49 43.57 23.51
C TYR A 244 -11.94 44.88 24.08
N GLU A 245 -11.48 45.82 23.24
CA GLU A 245 -11.05 47.15 23.71
C GLU A 245 -12.22 47.95 24.31
N ALA A 246 -13.44 47.82 23.78
CA ALA A 246 -14.62 48.45 24.36
C ALA A 246 -15.00 47.87 25.74
N ALA A 247 -14.86 46.55 25.94
CA ALA A 247 -15.02 45.90 27.25
C ALA A 247 -13.97 46.38 28.26
N ARG A 248 -12.71 46.54 27.82
CA ARG A 248 -11.61 47.05 28.64
C ARG A 248 -11.88 48.47 29.14
N ASN A 249 -12.36 49.34 28.24
CA ASN A 249 -12.72 50.72 28.58
C ASN A 249 -13.91 50.79 29.55
N GLU A 250 -14.93 49.94 29.39
CA GLU A 250 -16.09 49.87 30.29
C GLU A 250 -15.68 49.50 31.73
N LEU A 251 -14.80 48.51 31.90
CA LEU A 251 -14.28 48.15 33.22
C LEU A 251 -13.35 49.22 33.83
N LEU A 252 -12.52 49.87 33.00
CA LEU A 252 -11.69 50.99 33.44
C LEU A 252 -12.53 52.19 33.90
N GLU A 253 -13.67 52.47 33.26
CA GLU A 253 -14.63 53.47 33.75
C GLU A 253 -15.32 53.07 35.06
N GLU A 254 -15.62 51.78 35.27
CA GLU A 254 -16.20 51.32 36.55
C GLU A 254 -15.19 51.44 37.70
N VAL A 255 -13.90 51.13 37.45
CA VAL A 255 -12.79 51.41 38.38
C VAL A 255 -12.66 52.91 38.65
N ALA A 256 -12.66 53.75 37.60
CA ALA A 256 -12.56 55.19 37.72
C ALA A 256 -13.75 55.82 38.49
N ARG A 257 -14.91 55.16 38.49
CA ARG A 257 -16.10 55.52 39.29
C ARG A 257 -16.05 55.01 40.74
N GLY A 258 -14.97 54.37 41.17
CA GLY A 258 -14.73 53.95 42.56
C GLY A 258 -15.02 52.47 42.85
N THR A 259 -15.28 51.64 41.84
CA THR A 259 -15.51 50.20 42.02
C THR A 259 -14.17 49.49 42.23
N SER A 260 -14.01 48.68 43.29
CA SER A 260 -12.75 47.96 43.50
C SER A 260 -12.60 46.80 42.52
N VAL A 261 -11.36 46.40 42.21
CA VAL A 261 -11.09 45.23 41.36
C VAL A 261 -11.68 43.94 41.97
N GLN A 262 -11.80 43.86 43.30
CA GLN A 262 -12.45 42.73 43.98
C GLN A 262 -13.97 42.72 43.78
N ASP A 263 -14.62 43.89 43.74
CA ASP A 263 -16.06 44.00 43.46
C ASP A 263 -16.37 43.70 41.99
N LEU A 264 -15.51 44.16 41.07
CA LEU A 264 -15.57 43.76 39.66
C LEU A 264 -15.44 42.24 39.49
N HIS A 265 -14.46 41.63 40.17
CA HIS A 265 -14.28 40.18 40.15
C HIS A 265 -15.52 39.44 40.71
N ALA A 266 -16.07 39.88 41.85
CA ALA A 266 -17.26 39.27 42.44
C ALA A 266 -18.50 39.39 41.52
N ARG A 267 -18.70 40.56 40.90
CA ARG A 267 -19.80 40.83 39.97
C ARG A 267 -19.70 40.00 38.69
N LEU A 268 -18.53 39.95 38.07
CA LEU A 268 -18.32 39.29 36.78
C LEU A 268 -18.25 37.75 36.89
N THR A 269 -17.74 37.22 38.01
CA THR A 269 -17.61 35.76 38.22
C THR A 269 -18.81 35.11 38.92
N LYS A 270 -19.91 35.83 39.16
CA LYS A 270 -21.13 35.34 39.84
C LYS A 270 -20.85 34.63 41.19
N LYS A 271 -19.91 35.13 42.00
CA LYS A 271 -19.77 34.72 43.41
C LYS A 271 -20.59 35.63 44.31
N THR A 272 -21.89 35.33 44.41
CA THR A 272 -22.80 36.00 45.34
C THR A 272 -22.34 35.75 46.78
N LYS A 273 -21.89 36.79 47.49
CA LYS A 273 -21.76 36.73 48.96
C LYS A 273 -23.16 36.60 49.55
N ALA A 274 -23.49 35.44 50.09
CA ALA A 274 -24.64 35.32 50.99
C ALA A 274 -24.36 36.14 52.26
N ALA A 275 -25.34 36.94 52.68
CA ALA A 275 -25.17 37.88 53.77
C ALA A 275 -25.09 37.19 55.14
N GLU A 276 -24.40 37.84 56.08
CA GLU A 276 -24.35 37.46 57.49
C GLU A 276 -25.76 37.41 58.08
N VAL A 277 -26.17 36.24 58.58
CA VAL A 277 -27.33 36.09 59.47
C VAL A 277 -26.84 35.53 60.79
N LYS A 278 -27.21 36.23 61.87
CA LYS A 278 -26.73 36.01 63.23
C LYS A 278 -27.02 34.60 63.73
N GLU A 279 -26.05 33.98 64.40
CA GLU A 279 -26.30 32.86 65.30
C GLU A 279 -27.19 33.27 66.47
N PRO A 280 -28.13 32.39 66.86
CA PRO A 280 -28.34 32.16 68.28
C PRO A 280 -28.24 30.67 68.65
N SER A 281 -27.61 30.46 69.79
CA SER A 281 -27.38 29.22 70.54
C SER A 281 -28.43 28.09 70.44
N VAL A 282 -27.92 26.89 70.16
CA VAL A 282 -28.24 25.60 70.80
C VAL A 282 -29.68 25.06 70.70
N SER A 283 -29.87 24.08 69.82
CA SER A 283 -30.26 22.73 70.28
C SER A 283 -29.73 21.66 69.31
N GLU A 284 -29.29 20.53 69.84
CA GLU A 284 -28.56 19.50 69.08
C GLU A 284 -29.48 18.71 68.15
N THR A 285 -29.32 18.88 66.84
CA THR A 285 -29.84 17.93 65.83
C THR A 285 -28.71 17.51 64.91
N LYS A 286 -28.49 16.20 64.80
CA LYS A 286 -27.32 15.63 64.11
C LYS A 286 -27.46 15.80 62.59
N THR A 287 -26.74 16.75 62.01
CA THR A 287 -26.74 17.00 60.56
C THR A 287 -25.67 16.19 59.82
N ILE A 288 -25.94 15.85 58.57
CA ILE A 288 -25.07 15.02 57.72
C ILE A 288 -24.37 15.90 56.67
N PRO A 289 -23.04 15.80 56.50
CA PRO A 289 -22.30 16.56 55.49
C PRO A 289 -22.82 16.30 54.07
N ASP A 290 -23.06 17.38 53.32
CA ASP A 290 -23.56 17.32 51.94
C ASP A 290 -22.68 16.49 51.00
N GLU A 291 -21.37 16.40 51.27
CA GLU A 291 -20.43 15.51 50.56
C GLU A 291 -20.88 14.04 50.61
N LEU A 292 -21.34 13.54 51.76
CA LEU A 292 -21.83 12.17 51.90
C LEU A 292 -23.18 11.99 51.20
N VAL A 293 -24.02 13.03 51.21
CA VAL A 293 -25.31 13.04 50.50
C VAL A 293 -25.09 12.97 48.97
N GLN A 294 -24.11 13.71 48.44
CA GLN A 294 -23.76 13.66 47.02
C GLN A 294 -23.30 12.26 46.60
N ILE A 295 -22.43 11.62 47.38
CA ILE A 295 -21.94 10.26 47.08
C ILE A 295 -23.09 9.24 47.18
N GLN A 296 -23.97 9.34 48.18
CA GLN A 296 -25.12 8.45 48.29
C GLN A 296 -26.13 8.66 47.15
N ALA A 297 -26.38 9.91 46.73
CA ALA A 297 -27.23 10.21 45.57
C ALA A 297 -26.63 9.63 44.27
N PHE A 298 -25.31 9.69 44.10
CA PHE A 298 -24.62 9.05 42.99
C PHE A 298 -24.76 7.51 43.02
N ILE A 299 -24.60 6.89 44.20
CA ILE A 299 -24.79 5.43 44.38
C ILE A 299 -26.25 5.03 44.06
N ARG A 300 -27.24 5.86 44.42
CA ARG A 300 -28.65 5.64 44.08
C ARG A 300 -28.89 5.75 42.57
N TRP A 301 -28.35 6.77 41.93
CA TRP A 301 -28.39 6.95 40.47
C TRP A 301 -27.74 5.79 39.71
N GLU A 302 -26.60 5.29 40.19
CA GLU A 302 -25.94 4.10 39.62
C GLU A 302 -26.77 2.83 39.82
N LYS A 303 -27.34 2.60 41.02
CA LYS A 303 -28.28 1.49 41.28
C LYS A 303 -29.55 1.56 40.45
N ALA A 304 -30.00 2.76 40.08
CA ALA A 304 -31.14 2.99 39.18
C ALA A 304 -30.82 2.72 37.69
N GLY A 305 -29.57 2.36 37.35
CA GLY A 305 -29.14 2.09 35.98
C GLY A 305 -28.72 3.34 35.20
N LYS A 306 -28.24 4.38 35.90
CA LYS A 306 -27.76 5.65 35.33
C LYS A 306 -28.78 6.37 34.40
N PRO A 307 -30.06 6.49 34.79
CA PRO A 307 -31.07 7.17 33.98
C PRO A 307 -30.78 8.68 33.83
N ASN A 308 -31.19 9.27 32.71
CA ASN A 308 -30.90 10.67 32.41
C ASN A 308 -31.90 11.61 33.11
N TYR A 309 -31.63 11.94 34.38
CA TYR A 309 -32.52 12.74 35.24
C TYR A 309 -32.50 14.25 34.94
N SER A 310 -33.69 14.89 35.00
CA SER A 310 -33.82 16.36 34.98
C SER A 310 -33.20 16.99 36.25
N ARG A 311 -32.95 18.30 36.23
CA ARG A 311 -32.40 19.02 37.39
C ARG A 311 -33.29 18.92 38.64
N GLU A 312 -34.60 18.85 38.46
CA GLU A 312 -35.58 18.65 39.53
C GLU A 312 -35.51 17.22 40.09
N GLN A 313 -35.36 16.21 39.22
CA GLN A 313 -35.18 14.81 39.63
C GLN A 313 -33.83 14.58 40.34
N GLN A 314 -32.75 15.26 39.91
CA GLN A 314 -31.45 15.23 40.58
C GLN A 314 -31.53 15.83 42.00
N LEU A 315 -32.28 16.93 42.17
CA LEU A 315 -32.55 17.49 43.49
C LEU A 315 -33.41 16.55 44.35
N MET A 316 -34.39 15.88 43.76
CA MET A 316 -35.24 14.91 44.46
C MET A 316 -34.44 13.69 44.95
N GLU A 317 -33.58 13.09 44.11
CA GLU A 317 -32.67 12.01 44.53
C GLU A 317 -31.65 12.47 45.58
N PHE A 318 -31.21 13.74 45.52
CA PHE A 318 -30.33 14.32 46.54
C PHE A 318 -31.03 14.48 47.89
N GLU A 319 -32.30 14.90 47.92
CA GLU A 319 -33.08 14.95 49.16
C GLU A 319 -33.46 13.54 49.68
N GLU A 320 -33.78 12.59 48.81
CA GLU A 320 -33.99 11.20 49.23
C GLU A 320 -32.71 10.56 49.78
N ALA A 321 -31.55 10.80 49.17
CA ALA A 321 -30.25 10.41 49.71
C ALA A 321 -30.00 11.03 51.09
N ARG A 322 -30.35 12.31 51.29
CA ARG A 322 -30.22 12.97 52.59
C ARG A 322 -31.09 12.29 53.64
N LYS A 323 -32.35 11.99 53.29
CA LYS A 323 -33.31 11.32 54.17
C LYS A 323 -32.85 9.91 54.55
N GLU A 324 -32.35 9.14 53.58
CA GLU A 324 -31.83 7.78 53.79
C GLU A 324 -30.64 7.79 54.78
N LEU A 325 -29.69 8.70 54.61
CA LEU A 325 -28.56 8.83 55.54
C LEU A 325 -29.00 9.33 56.93
N LEU A 326 -29.98 10.26 57.00
CA LEU A 326 -30.55 10.72 58.28
C LEU A 326 -31.23 9.58 59.04
N GLU A 327 -31.97 8.71 58.36
CA GLU A 327 -32.55 7.52 58.96
C GLU A 327 -31.49 6.55 59.50
N GLU A 328 -30.35 6.35 58.84
CA GLU A 328 -29.26 5.53 59.40
C GLU A 328 -28.63 6.16 60.65
N LEU A 329 -28.57 7.49 60.69
CA LEU A 329 -28.03 8.26 61.81
C LEU A 329 -28.98 8.27 63.02
N GLU A 330 -30.30 8.28 62.78
CA GLU A 330 -31.35 8.09 63.80
C GLU A 330 -31.35 6.64 64.32
N LYS A 331 -31.11 5.65 63.46
CA LYS A 331 -30.93 4.23 63.83
C LYS A 331 -29.62 3.96 64.60
N GLY A 332 -28.83 4.99 64.91
CA GLY A 332 -27.68 4.93 65.81
C GLY A 332 -26.32 4.77 65.12
N ALA A 333 -26.23 4.83 63.79
CA ALA A 333 -24.94 4.84 63.11
C ALA A 333 -24.19 6.15 63.39
N SER A 334 -22.87 6.06 63.62
CA SER A 334 -22.03 7.26 63.71
C SER A 334 -21.70 7.79 62.31
N LEU A 335 -21.46 9.10 62.19
CA LEU A 335 -21.01 9.72 60.93
C LEU A 335 -19.77 9.02 60.34
N ASP A 336 -18.86 8.56 61.20
CA ASP A 336 -17.64 7.86 60.80
C ASP A 336 -17.93 6.42 60.30
N ALA A 337 -18.96 5.76 60.84
CA ALA A 337 -19.45 4.48 60.33
C ALA A 337 -20.14 4.64 58.96
N ILE A 338 -20.96 5.69 58.78
CA ILE A 338 -21.59 6.01 57.48
C ILE A 338 -20.52 6.35 56.43
N ARG A 339 -19.55 7.21 56.75
CA ARG A 339 -18.41 7.54 55.87
C ARG A 339 -17.61 6.29 55.51
N LYS A 340 -17.33 5.38 56.47
CA LYS A 340 -16.68 4.09 56.20
C LYS A 340 -17.53 3.14 55.36
N LYS A 341 -18.84 3.09 55.54
CA LYS A 341 -19.76 2.24 54.76
C LYS A 341 -19.84 2.68 53.29
N ILE A 342 -19.89 3.98 53.04
CA ILE A 342 -19.88 4.56 51.69
C ILE A 342 -18.52 4.35 51.01
N VAL A 343 -17.41 4.53 51.74
CA VAL A 343 -16.04 4.39 51.18
C VAL A 343 -15.58 2.93 51.04
N LYS A 344 -16.04 2.00 51.89
CA LYS A 344 -15.76 0.55 51.78
C LYS A 344 -16.73 -0.19 50.83
N GLY A 345 -17.28 0.47 49.82
CA GLY A 345 -18.24 -0.13 48.90
C GLY A 345 -17.79 -1.51 48.39
N GLU A 346 -18.42 -2.57 48.88
CA GLU A 346 -18.15 -3.93 48.42
C GLU A 346 -18.66 -4.08 46.99
N ILE A 347 -17.76 -3.91 46.03
CA ILE A 347 -17.97 -4.29 44.62
C ILE A 347 -17.93 -5.83 44.54
N GLN A 348 -18.90 -6.49 45.16
CA GLN A 348 -19.21 -7.89 44.86
C GLN A 348 -20.17 -7.93 43.68
N THR A 349 -19.63 -8.35 42.54
CA THR A 349 -20.32 -8.66 41.29
C THR A 349 -21.56 -9.53 41.52
N LYS A 350 -22.74 -8.90 41.59
CA LYS A 350 -24.07 -9.54 41.54
C LYS A 350 -25.02 -8.78 40.64
N VAL A 351 -24.68 -8.69 39.35
CA VAL A 351 -25.67 -8.45 38.28
C VAL A 351 -25.73 -9.68 37.37
N ALA A 352 -26.18 -10.79 37.97
CA ALA A 352 -26.68 -11.93 37.21
C ALA A 352 -28.22 -11.89 37.27
N LYS A 353 -28.86 -11.89 36.09
CA LYS A 353 -30.32 -11.92 35.83
C LYS A 353 -31.09 -10.60 36.03
N GLN A 354 -31.29 -9.89 34.91
CA GLN A 354 -32.66 -9.60 34.44
C GLN A 354 -32.75 -9.38 32.92
N LEU A 355 -32.34 -10.39 32.13
CA LEU A 355 -32.59 -10.40 30.68
C LEU A 355 -34.07 -10.71 30.40
N LYS A 356 -34.85 -9.67 30.08
CA LYS A 356 -36.16 -9.82 29.43
C LYS A 356 -35.95 -10.29 27.98
N THR A 357 -36.23 -11.57 27.72
CA THR A 357 -36.61 -12.14 26.42
C THR A 357 -36.25 -11.33 25.15
N LYS A 358 -34.99 -11.40 24.71
CA LYS A 358 -34.58 -11.16 23.31
C LYS A 358 -33.97 -12.46 22.76
N LYS A 359 -34.27 -12.79 21.49
CA LYS A 359 -34.16 -14.17 20.95
C LYS A 359 -32.77 -14.63 20.45
N TYR A 360 -31.69 -13.87 20.67
CA TYR A 360 -30.39 -14.12 20.02
C TYR A 360 -29.17 -14.31 20.93
N PHE A 361 -29.32 -14.21 22.26
CA PHE A 361 -28.17 -14.18 23.18
C PHE A 361 -28.31 -15.16 24.35
N ARG A 362 -27.30 -16.03 24.54
CA ARG A 362 -26.89 -16.48 25.88
C ARG A 362 -25.80 -15.53 26.34
N ALA A 363 -25.76 -15.21 27.64
CA ALA A 363 -25.12 -14.01 28.19
C ALA A 363 -23.56 -13.92 28.09
N GLU A 364 -22.90 -14.74 27.27
CA GLU A 364 -21.45 -14.75 27.05
C GLU A 364 -21.04 -15.02 25.58
N ARG A 365 -21.99 -15.27 24.65
CA ARG A 365 -21.66 -15.62 23.25
C ARG A 365 -22.83 -15.43 22.28
N ILE A 366 -22.56 -14.97 21.06
CA ILE A 366 -23.54 -14.84 19.99
C ILE A 366 -23.93 -16.21 19.43
N GLN A 367 -25.22 -16.40 19.14
CA GLN A 367 -25.67 -17.56 18.38
C GLN A 367 -25.59 -17.26 16.88
N ARG A 368 -24.48 -17.65 16.23
CA ARG A 368 -24.29 -17.53 14.77
C ARG A 368 -25.47 -18.12 13.98
N LYS A 369 -25.92 -17.43 12.94
CA LYS A 369 -26.97 -17.93 12.05
C LYS A 369 -26.40 -18.97 11.09
N LYS A 370 -27.08 -20.11 10.92
CA LYS A 370 -26.76 -21.06 9.85
C LYS A 370 -27.26 -20.51 8.52
N ARG A 371 -26.36 -19.97 7.70
CA ARG A 371 -26.61 -19.56 6.31
C ARG A 371 -26.16 -20.63 5.34
N ASP A 372 -26.70 -20.61 4.13
CA ASP A 372 -26.17 -21.41 3.02
C ASP A 372 -24.94 -20.70 2.44
N LEU A 373 -23.76 -21.29 2.60
CA LEU A 373 -22.50 -20.73 2.12
C LEU A 373 -22.47 -20.54 0.61
N MET A 374 -23.27 -21.29 -0.16
CA MET A 374 -23.36 -21.11 -1.62
C MET A 374 -23.90 -19.72 -2.00
N GLN A 375 -24.67 -19.07 -1.12
CA GLN A 375 -25.20 -17.71 -1.34
C GLN A 375 -24.15 -16.61 -1.14
N LEU A 376 -22.98 -16.95 -0.59
CA LEU A 376 -21.83 -16.04 -0.45
C LEU A 376 -20.89 -16.08 -1.66
N ILE A 377 -21.12 -16.97 -2.63
CA ILE A 377 -20.27 -17.09 -3.82
C ILE A 377 -20.38 -15.83 -4.67
N ASN A 378 -19.23 -15.22 -4.90
CA ASN A 378 -19.01 -14.09 -5.78
C ASN A 378 -18.07 -14.56 -6.90
N ARG A 379 -18.47 -14.33 -8.16
CA ARG A 379 -17.72 -14.70 -9.38
C ARG A 379 -17.45 -13.47 -10.25
N ASN A 380 -17.35 -12.28 -9.65
CA ASN A 380 -17.16 -11.03 -10.37
C ASN A 380 -15.67 -10.86 -10.74
N VAL A 381 -15.19 -11.72 -11.64
CA VAL A 381 -13.84 -11.68 -12.17
C VAL A 381 -13.69 -10.45 -13.07
N ALA A 382 -12.71 -9.59 -12.77
CA ALA A 382 -12.32 -8.52 -13.68
C ALA A 382 -11.73 -9.14 -14.96
N GLN A 383 -12.22 -8.72 -16.13
CA GLN A 383 -11.63 -9.16 -17.39
C GLN A 383 -10.23 -8.55 -17.53
N ASN A 384 -9.22 -9.41 -17.64
CA ASN A 384 -7.88 -8.99 -18.04
C ASN A 384 -7.95 -8.43 -19.46
N ILE A 385 -8.09 -7.11 -19.57
CA ILE A 385 -7.87 -6.38 -20.82
C ILE A 385 -6.37 -6.47 -21.09
N VAL A 386 -5.97 -7.52 -21.81
CA VAL A 386 -4.68 -7.57 -22.49
C VAL A 386 -4.60 -6.27 -23.29
N GLU A 387 -3.64 -5.41 -22.96
CA GLU A 387 -3.50 -4.10 -23.61
C GLU A 387 -3.47 -4.31 -25.13
N GLN A 388 -4.57 -3.94 -25.80
CA GLN A 388 -4.47 -3.58 -27.21
C GLN A 388 -3.61 -2.34 -27.23
N VAL A 389 -2.33 -2.52 -27.56
CA VAL A 389 -1.35 -1.45 -27.68
C VAL A 389 -1.76 -0.58 -28.86
N ILE A 390 -2.64 0.38 -28.61
CA ILE A 390 -2.96 1.50 -29.51
C ILE A 390 -1.96 2.65 -29.24
N ASP A 391 -0.68 2.32 -29.08
CA ASP A 391 0.40 3.28 -29.27
C ASP A 391 0.65 3.40 -30.79
N ALA A 392 -0.23 4.14 -31.46
CA ALA A 392 0.17 4.78 -32.71
C ALA A 392 1.33 5.72 -32.36
N PRO A 393 2.55 5.55 -32.94
CA PRO A 393 3.71 6.31 -32.52
C PRO A 393 3.45 7.80 -32.72
N LYS A 394 3.37 8.52 -31.60
CA LYS A 394 3.08 9.95 -31.58
C LYS A 394 4.17 10.67 -32.39
N ALA A 395 3.77 11.37 -33.45
CA ALA A 395 4.71 12.04 -34.33
C ALA A 395 5.54 13.05 -33.51
N LEU A 396 6.87 12.86 -33.51
CA LEU A 396 7.79 13.69 -32.75
C LEU A 396 7.74 15.13 -33.26
N THR A 397 7.70 16.08 -32.33
CA THR A 397 7.78 17.51 -32.64
C THR A 397 9.17 17.89 -33.18
N VAL A 398 9.26 19.06 -33.81
CA VAL A 398 10.51 19.64 -34.33
C VAL A 398 11.58 19.69 -33.22
N ILE A 399 11.18 20.08 -32.00
CA ILE A 399 12.11 20.17 -30.86
C ILE A 399 12.54 18.80 -30.34
N GLU A 400 11.69 17.77 -30.36
CA GLU A 400 12.04 16.41 -29.92
C GLU A 400 13.01 15.74 -30.90
N HIS A 401 12.78 15.93 -32.20
CA HIS A 401 13.74 15.51 -33.24
C HIS A 401 15.10 16.21 -33.07
N TYR A 402 15.11 17.53 -32.86
CA TYR A 402 16.34 18.28 -32.59
C TYR A 402 17.03 17.80 -31.31
N ALA A 403 16.28 17.53 -30.25
CA ALA A 403 16.83 17.05 -28.98
C ALA A 403 17.56 15.71 -29.12
N ASN A 404 16.96 14.74 -29.81
CA ASN A 404 17.56 13.43 -30.01
C ASN A 404 18.84 13.53 -30.88
N ALA A 405 18.82 14.32 -31.95
CA ALA A 405 20.00 14.58 -32.78
C ALA A 405 21.12 15.31 -32.00
N ARG A 406 20.78 16.15 -31.01
CA ARG A 406 21.76 16.83 -30.15
C ARG A 406 22.35 15.89 -29.10
N GLU A 407 21.57 14.94 -28.57
CA GLU A 407 22.07 13.90 -27.66
C GLU A 407 23.04 12.93 -28.36
N GLU A 408 22.83 12.58 -29.63
CA GLU A 408 23.79 11.76 -30.40
C GLU A 408 25.11 12.50 -30.70
N TYR A 409 25.10 13.84 -30.67
CA TYR A 409 26.28 14.67 -30.98
C TYR A 409 27.10 15.05 -29.73
N GLU A 410 26.51 14.93 -28.54
CA GLU A 410 27.17 15.27 -27.27
C GLU A 410 28.00 14.09 -26.75
N SER A 411 29.23 14.37 -26.31
CA SER A 411 30.19 13.32 -25.89
C SER A 411 30.07 12.96 -24.41
N GLY A 412 29.58 13.91 -23.60
CA GLY A 412 29.39 13.76 -22.16
C GLY A 412 28.01 13.22 -21.77
N PRO A 413 27.88 12.55 -20.60
CA PRO A 413 26.58 12.10 -20.08
C PRO A 413 25.59 13.26 -19.91
N VAL A 414 24.36 13.05 -20.40
CA VAL A 414 23.22 13.94 -20.17
C VAL A 414 22.81 13.88 -18.69
N LEU A 415 22.94 15.00 -18.00
CA LEU A 415 22.53 15.20 -16.61
C LEU A 415 21.03 15.48 -16.49
N ASN A 416 20.49 16.26 -17.44
CA ASN A 416 19.11 16.72 -17.42
C ASN A 416 18.60 16.97 -18.84
N LYS A 417 17.41 16.49 -19.17
CA LYS A 417 16.66 16.80 -20.39
C LYS A 417 15.25 17.20 -19.98
N THR A 418 14.83 18.39 -20.41
CA THR A 418 13.50 18.95 -20.11
C THR A 418 12.99 19.72 -21.33
N ILE A 419 11.72 19.61 -21.66
CA ILE A 419 11.07 20.41 -22.71
C ILE A 419 9.92 21.17 -22.07
N TYR A 420 9.98 22.50 -22.11
CA TYR A 420 8.91 23.38 -21.65
C TYR A 420 8.03 23.77 -22.84
N LYS A 421 6.73 23.92 -22.61
CA LYS A 421 5.79 24.46 -23.60
C LYS A 421 5.62 25.97 -23.37
N LEU A 422 5.78 26.75 -24.44
CA LEU A 422 5.74 28.23 -24.45
C LEU A 422 4.66 28.70 -25.44
N GLY A 423 3.40 28.59 -25.02
CA GLY A 423 2.25 28.81 -25.90
C GLY A 423 2.20 27.73 -26.99
N ASP A 424 2.31 28.13 -28.25
CA ASP A 424 2.36 27.23 -29.41
C ASP A 424 3.76 26.67 -29.72
N ASN A 425 4.80 27.22 -29.08
CA ASN A 425 6.21 26.83 -29.26
C ASN A 425 6.70 25.95 -28.10
N TYR A 426 7.91 25.40 -28.23
CA TYR A 426 8.59 24.62 -27.20
C TYR A 426 10.00 25.17 -26.92
N LEU A 427 10.51 24.91 -25.72
CA LEU A 427 11.88 25.19 -25.28
C LEU A 427 12.51 23.91 -24.75
N LEU A 428 13.48 23.38 -25.48
CA LEU A 428 14.39 22.35 -25.02
C LEU A 428 15.42 22.94 -24.05
N VAL A 429 15.66 22.23 -22.95
CA VAL A 429 16.82 22.36 -22.08
C VAL A 429 17.52 21.01 -22.01
N LEU A 430 18.79 20.97 -22.41
CA LEU A 430 19.65 19.80 -22.32
C LEU A 430 20.92 20.19 -21.53
N VAL A 431 21.24 19.45 -20.47
CA VAL A 431 22.41 19.67 -19.63
C VAL A 431 23.32 18.45 -19.74
N THR A 432 24.59 18.68 -20.07
CA THR A 432 25.62 17.66 -20.27
C THR A 432 26.83 17.99 -19.39
N LYS A 433 27.61 16.97 -18.98
CA LYS A 433 28.89 17.19 -18.30
C LYS A 433 30.01 16.55 -19.13
N ASP A 434 30.93 17.37 -19.63
CA ASP A 434 32.05 16.92 -20.46
C ASP A 434 33.37 17.50 -19.93
N ALA A 435 34.41 16.67 -19.83
CA ALA A 435 35.72 17.00 -19.26
C ALA A 435 35.72 17.75 -17.90
N GLY A 436 34.64 17.64 -17.11
CA GLY A 436 34.46 18.34 -15.83
C GLY A 436 33.64 19.64 -15.92
N LYS A 437 33.50 20.24 -17.10
CA LYS A 437 32.66 21.42 -17.37
C LYS A 437 31.19 21.02 -17.52
N ILE A 438 30.27 21.90 -17.14
CA ILE A 438 28.84 21.72 -17.38
C ILE A 438 28.44 22.54 -18.60
N LYS A 439 27.83 21.89 -19.59
CA LYS A 439 27.21 22.55 -20.75
C LYS A 439 25.70 22.54 -20.60
N VAL A 440 25.10 23.64 -21.03
CA VAL A 440 23.65 23.84 -21.07
C VAL A 440 23.28 24.28 -22.48
N HIS A 441 22.65 23.36 -23.22
CA HIS A 441 22.07 23.61 -24.53
C HIS A 441 20.59 23.98 -24.37
N LEU A 442 20.23 25.14 -24.91
CA LEU A 442 18.87 25.68 -24.97
C LEU A 442 18.45 25.79 -26.44
N ALA A 443 17.24 25.36 -26.79
CA ALA A 443 16.73 25.51 -28.15
C ALA A 443 15.21 25.70 -28.21
N THR A 444 14.71 26.47 -29.18
CA THR A 444 13.28 26.72 -29.38
C THR A 444 12.92 26.78 -30.87
N ASP A 445 11.71 26.32 -31.20
CA ASP A 445 11.09 26.38 -32.54
C ASP A 445 10.30 27.68 -32.78
N SER A 446 10.29 28.60 -31.80
CA SER A 446 9.78 29.96 -31.98
C SER A 446 10.47 30.65 -33.15
N LYS A 447 9.70 31.35 -34.00
CA LYS A 447 10.24 32.27 -35.02
C LYS A 447 10.47 33.71 -34.51
N LYS A 448 10.00 34.03 -33.29
CA LYS A 448 10.23 35.34 -32.66
C LYS A 448 11.58 35.35 -31.92
N PRO A 449 12.39 36.41 -32.03
CA PRO A 449 13.69 36.45 -31.36
C PRO A 449 13.52 36.39 -29.84
N PHE A 450 14.12 35.37 -29.22
CA PHE A 450 14.11 35.20 -27.77
C PHE A 450 15.42 35.67 -27.15
N THR A 451 15.33 36.33 -26.00
CA THR A 451 16.47 36.65 -25.15
C THR A 451 16.32 35.92 -23.82
N LEU A 452 17.36 35.18 -23.42
CA LEU A 452 17.44 34.57 -22.10
C LEU A 452 17.89 35.63 -21.09
N HIS A 453 17.10 35.89 -20.06
CA HIS A 453 17.50 36.71 -18.91
C HIS A 453 17.74 35.76 -17.73
N TRP A 454 18.99 35.58 -17.33
CA TRP A 454 19.43 34.46 -16.51
C TRP A 454 20.52 34.84 -15.50
N ALA A 455 20.66 34.01 -14.47
CA ALA A 455 21.73 34.09 -13.48
C ALA A 455 22.25 32.69 -13.15
N LEU A 456 23.36 32.61 -12.41
CA LEU A 456 23.79 31.37 -11.78
C LEU A 456 23.29 31.30 -10.33
N SER A 457 23.13 30.09 -9.82
CA SER A 457 22.61 29.80 -8.48
C SER A 457 23.51 28.80 -7.76
N ARG A 458 23.81 29.03 -6.47
CA ARG A 458 24.29 27.99 -5.55
C ARG A 458 23.15 27.43 -4.70
N THR A 459 22.06 28.19 -4.54
CA THR A 459 20.82 27.79 -3.87
C THR A 459 19.58 28.18 -4.68
N SER A 460 18.51 27.38 -4.62
CA SER A 460 17.46 27.28 -5.66
C SER A 460 16.65 28.54 -6.04
N GLU A 461 16.84 29.67 -5.34
CA GLU A 461 16.17 30.95 -5.62
C GLU A 461 17.15 32.14 -5.74
N GLU A 462 18.46 31.87 -5.64
CA GLU A 462 19.55 32.86 -5.66
C GLU A 462 19.92 33.28 -7.09
N TRP A 463 20.06 34.59 -7.31
CA TRP A 463 20.50 35.17 -8.58
C TRP A 463 21.91 35.77 -8.41
N LEU A 464 22.92 35.09 -8.95
CA LEU A 464 24.29 35.57 -9.05
C LEU A 464 24.64 35.90 -10.50
N VAL A 465 25.27 37.06 -10.72
CA VAL A 465 25.83 37.45 -12.02
C VAL A 465 26.77 36.35 -12.53
N PRO A 466 26.58 35.84 -13.76
CA PRO A 466 27.52 34.88 -14.35
C PRO A 466 28.92 35.48 -14.51
N PRO A 467 30.00 34.75 -14.17
CA PRO A 467 31.37 35.21 -14.41
C PRO A 467 31.63 35.33 -15.93
N GLU A 468 32.58 36.19 -16.33
CA GLU A 468 32.91 36.40 -17.75
C GLU A 468 33.25 35.11 -18.51
N THR A 469 33.80 34.10 -17.83
CA THR A 469 34.10 32.78 -18.40
C THR A 469 32.86 31.98 -18.82
N ALA A 470 31.68 32.31 -18.28
CA ALA A 470 30.42 31.62 -18.55
C ALA A 470 29.46 32.42 -19.45
N LEU A 471 29.82 33.64 -19.87
CA LEU A 471 28.98 34.50 -20.70
C LEU A 471 29.12 34.15 -22.20
N PRO A 472 28.04 33.75 -22.89
CA PRO A 472 28.09 33.50 -24.33
C PRO A 472 28.36 34.78 -25.16
N PRO A 473 28.78 34.64 -26.44
CA PRO A 473 29.05 35.79 -27.30
C PRO A 473 27.77 36.61 -27.57
N GLY A 474 27.77 37.87 -27.15
CA GLY A 474 26.63 38.80 -27.29
C GLY A 474 25.82 39.01 -26.01
N SER A 475 26.22 38.42 -24.88
CA SER A 475 25.58 38.69 -23.59
C SER A 475 25.78 40.12 -23.10
N VAL A 476 24.78 40.66 -22.40
CA VAL A 476 24.81 41.95 -21.70
C VAL A 476 24.65 41.70 -20.21
N THR A 477 25.68 42.03 -19.43
CA THR A 477 25.68 41.89 -17.97
C THR A 477 24.88 43.00 -17.28
N MET A 478 24.09 42.65 -16.27
CA MET A 478 23.33 43.55 -15.41
C MET A 478 23.73 43.32 -13.94
N ASN A 479 23.14 44.08 -12.99
CA ASN A 479 23.52 44.03 -11.57
C ASN A 479 23.42 42.63 -10.92
N GLU A 480 22.44 41.81 -11.31
CA GLU A 480 22.13 40.51 -10.67
C GLU A 480 21.93 39.37 -11.70
N ALA A 481 22.07 39.66 -13.00
CA ALA A 481 21.74 38.75 -14.11
C ALA A 481 22.56 39.08 -15.36
N ALA A 482 22.47 38.23 -16.38
CA ALA A 482 22.89 38.51 -17.74
C ALA A 482 21.73 38.29 -18.71
N GLU A 483 21.63 39.14 -19.73
CA GLU A 483 20.76 38.92 -20.89
C GLU A 483 21.57 38.33 -22.03
N THR A 484 21.04 37.33 -22.74
CA THR A 484 21.74 36.66 -23.83
C THR A 484 20.76 36.28 -24.95
N PRO A 485 20.88 36.89 -26.14
CA PRO A 485 19.98 36.59 -27.25
C PRO A 485 20.26 35.18 -27.80
N PHE A 486 19.20 34.44 -28.12
CA PHE A 486 19.33 33.19 -28.87
C PHE A 486 19.82 33.48 -30.29
N LYS A 487 20.64 32.58 -30.84
CA LYS A 487 21.04 32.64 -32.24
C LYS A 487 20.04 31.87 -33.09
N ALA A 488 19.53 32.50 -34.14
CA ALA A 488 18.93 31.79 -35.26
C ALA A 488 19.97 30.84 -35.86
N GLY A 489 19.64 29.53 -35.97
CA GLY A 489 20.63 28.50 -36.29
C GLY A 489 21.27 28.67 -37.67
N SER A 490 22.60 28.80 -37.71
CA SER A 490 23.38 28.68 -38.95
C SER A 490 23.69 27.22 -39.25
N SER A 491 22.83 26.59 -40.04
CA SER A 491 23.07 25.41 -40.89
C SER A 491 24.22 24.45 -40.51
N SER A 492 23.86 23.28 -39.96
CA SER A 492 24.58 22.03 -40.25
C SER A 492 23.63 20.89 -40.68
N HIS A 493 22.35 20.92 -40.27
CA HIS A 493 21.28 20.08 -40.83
C HIS A 493 20.05 20.92 -41.26
N PRO A 494 19.50 20.76 -42.48
CA PRO A 494 18.45 21.65 -43.01
C PRO A 494 17.05 21.47 -42.43
N SER A 495 16.82 20.47 -41.56
CA SER A 495 15.49 19.97 -41.22
C SER A 495 14.78 20.69 -40.07
N TYR A 496 15.49 21.50 -39.28
CA TYR A 496 14.97 22.07 -38.03
C TYR A 496 15.26 23.58 -37.96
N GLU A 497 14.26 24.40 -38.31
CA GLU A 497 14.28 25.85 -38.04
C GLU A 497 14.13 26.09 -36.53
N VAL A 498 15.24 26.05 -35.79
CA VAL A 498 15.28 26.34 -34.35
C VAL A 498 16.29 27.44 -34.04
N GLN A 499 15.96 28.27 -33.06
CA GLN A 499 16.90 29.16 -32.40
C GLN A 499 17.60 28.40 -31.28
N SER A 500 18.90 28.65 -31.06
CA SER A 500 19.70 27.94 -30.05
C SER A 500 20.62 28.86 -29.26
N LEU A 501 20.98 28.42 -28.06
CA LEU A 501 21.87 29.10 -27.13
C LEU A 501 22.64 28.04 -26.32
N ASP A 502 23.95 28.21 -26.26
CA ASP A 502 24.87 27.30 -25.58
C ASP A 502 25.56 28.08 -24.45
N ILE A 503 25.49 27.58 -23.21
CA ILE A 503 26.15 28.15 -22.03
C ILE A 503 27.11 27.08 -21.47
N GLU A 504 28.33 27.48 -21.11
CA GLU A 504 29.34 26.61 -20.51
C GLU A 504 29.71 27.15 -19.12
N VAL A 505 29.76 26.28 -18.11
CA VAL A 505 30.01 26.63 -16.71
C VAL A 505 31.15 25.78 -16.16
N ASP A 506 32.22 26.46 -15.76
CA ASP A 506 33.50 25.88 -15.33
C ASP A 506 33.62 25.67 -13.81
N ASP A 507 32.64 26.14 -13.03
CA ASP A 507 32.64 26.11 -11.56
C ASP A 507 31.56 25.12 -11.04
N ASP A 508 32.01 23.97 -10.53
CA ASP A 508 31.17 22.91 -9.95
C ASP A 508 30.36 23.35 -8.72
N THR A 509 30.63 24.52 -8.12
CA THR A 509 29.92 24.99 -6.92
C THR A 509 28.52 25.51 -7.24
N PHE A 510 28.23 25.85 -8.50
CA PHE A 510 26.89 26.22 -8.94
C PHE A 510 25.98 24.98 -9.08
N LYS A 511 24.72 25.14 -8.69
CA LYS A 511 23.70 24.10 -8.67
C LYS A 511 22.67 24.25 -9.79
N GLY A 512 22.59 25.42 -10.41
CA GLY A 512 21.67 25.65 -11.51
C GLY A 512 21.66 27.07 -12.07
N ILE A 513 20.75 27.29 -13.02
CA ILE A 513 20.44 28.57 -13.66
C ILE A 513 18.96 28.89 -13.45
N PRO A 514 18.58 29.85 -12.59
CA PRO A 514 17.30 30.53 -12.69
C PRO A 514 17.27 31.41 -13.94
N PHE A 515 16.16 31.39 -14.69
CA PHE A 515 15.99 32.23 -15.87
C PHE A 515 14.53 32.60 -16.16
N VAL A 516 14.36 33.60 -17.02
CA VAL A 516 13.11 33.98 -17.69
C VAL A 516 13.42 34.34 -19.15
N ILE A 517 12.42 34.26 -20.02
CA ILE A 517 12.59 34.60 -21.45
C ILE A 517 11.93 35.95 -21.72
N LEU A 518 12.64 36.81 -22.45
CA LEU A 518 12.13 38.07 -22.96
C LEU A 518 11.88 37.94 -24.47
N SER A 519 10.68 38.31 -24.94
CA SER A 519 10.29 38.30 -26.35
C SER A 519 9.36 39.47 -26.63
N ASP A 520 9.66 40.32 -27.62
CA ASP A 520 8.90 41.54 -27.95
C ASP A 520 8.56 42.46 -26.74
N GLY A 521 9.38 42.42 -25.69
CA GLY A 521 9.16 43.16 -24.44
C GLY A 521 8.26 42.48 -23.40
N GLU A 522 7.67 41.32 -23.70
CA GLU A 522 6.98 40.49 -22.71
C GLU A 522 7.93 39.53 -21.99
N TRP A 523 7.67 39.31 -20.71
CA TRP A 523 8.38 38.37 -19.84
C TRP A 523 7.63 37.05 -19.76
N ILE A 524 8.18 36.01 -20.38
CA ILE A 524 7.63 34.66 -20.37
C ILE A 524 8.15 33.91 -19.14
N LYS A 525 7.21 33.31 -18.39
CA LYS A 525 7.44 32.60 -17.11
C LYS A 525 6.82 31.20 -17.13
N ASN A 526 7.39 30.29 -16.34
CA ASN A 526 6.87 28.93 -16.16
C ASN A 526 5.68 28.94 -15.19
N ASN A 527 4.45 28.99 -15.69
CA ASN A 527 3.23 29.08 -14.87
C ASN A 527 3.31 30.15 -13.77
N GLY A 528 3.79 31.34 -14.14
CA GLY A 528 3.99 32.49 -13.24
C GLY A 528 5.29 32.48 -12.42
N SER A 529 5.99 31.35 -12.36
CA SER A 529 7.29 31.18 -11.69
C SER A 529 8.46 31.42 -12.65
N ASN A 530 9.64 31.74 -12.14
CA ASN A 530 10.85 31.75 -12.96
C ASN A 530 11.17 30.30 -13.40
N PHE A 531 11.78 30.11 -14.56
CA PHE A 531 12.33 28.81 -14.94
C PHE A 531 13.59 28.51 -14.13
N TYR A 532 13.95 27.23 -13.99
CA TYR A 532 15.16 26.81 -13.31
C TYR A 532 15.75 25.57 -13.98
N ILE A 533 17.04 25.65 -14.34
CA ILE A 533 17.84 24.54 -14.88
C ILE A 533 18.66 23.98 -13.73
N GLU A 534 18.46 22.72 -13.37
CA GLU A 534 19.27 22.06 -12.35
C GLU A 534 20.47 21.33 -12.98
N PHE A 535 21.67 21.59 -12.46
CA PHE A 535 22.94 20.99 -12.88
C PHE A 535 23.22 19.64 -12.22
N GLY A 536 22.62 19.41 -11.04
CA GLY A 536 22.64 18.09 -10.42
C GLY A 536 21.90 17.13 -11.33
N GLY A 537 22.59 16.09 -11.81
CA GLY A 537 21.94 15.02 -12.56
C GLY A 537 20.78 14.46 -11.73
N LYS A 538 19.58 14.41 -12.32
CA LYS A 538 18.46 13.65 -11.73
C LYS A 538 19.02 12.28 -11.39
N LYS A 539 18.91 11.83 -10.12
CA LYS A 539 19.41 10.51 -9.65
C LYS A 539 19.14 9.52 -10.78
N GLN A 540 20.19 8.90 -11.33
CA GLN A 540 20.07 8.04 -12.51
C GLN A 540 18.82 7.17 -12.34
N LYS A 541 17.85 7.30 -13.26
CA LYS A 541 16.72 6.37 -13.30
C LYS A 541 17.35 4.98 -13.36
N GLN A 542 17.25 4.21 -12.27
CA GLN A 542 17.81 2.88 -12.21
C GLN A 542 17.23 2.10 -13.37
N LYS A 543 18.10 1.53 -14.21
CA LYS A 543 17.80 1.24 -15.62
C LYS A 543 16.90 0.02 -15.81
N ASP A 544 16.36 -0.52 -14.71
CA ASP A 544 15.79 -1.86 -14.60
C ASP A 544 14.33 -1.87 -14.12
N PHE A 545 13.75 -0.74 -13.67
CA PHE A 545 12.31 -0.68 -13.41
C PHE A 545 11.55 -0.48 -14.73
N GLY A 546 10.63 -1.41 -15.00
CA GLY A 546 10.16 -1.73 -16.35
C GLY A 546 9.55 -0.57 -17.16
N ASN A 547 9.39 -0.79 -18.46
CA ASN A 547 8.87 0.17 -19.45
C ASN A 547 7.39 0.59 -19.27
N GLY A 548 6.76 0.28 -18.12
CA GLY A 548 5.35 0.50 -17.80
C GLY A 548 4.39 -0.53 -18.41
N LYS A 549 4.88 -1.60 -19.03
CA LYS A 549 4.06 -2.68 -19.60
C LYS A 549 3.29 -3.42 -18.50
N GLY A 550 1.99 -3.66 -18.69
CA GLY A 550 1.14 -4.26 -17.66
C GLY A 550 0.70 -3.28 -16.57
N THR A 551 0.71 -1.98 -16.86
CA THR A 551 0.21 -0.92 -15.96
C THR A 551 -0.66 0.05 -16.73
N ALA A 552 -1.50 0.83 -16.04
CA ALA A 552 -2.17 1.99 -16.63
C ALA A 552 -1.17 3.16 -16.85
N LYS A 553 -0.14 2.95 -17.68
CA LYS A 553 1.05 3.81 -17.80
C LYS A 553 0.74 5.29 -18.02
N PHE A 554 -0.27 5.60 -18.83
CA PHE A 554 -0.72 6.98 -19.06
C PHE A 554 -1.18 7.65 -17.74
N LEU A 555 -2.01 6.95 -16.96
CA LEU A 555 -2.49 7.40 -15.67
C LEU A 555 -1.34 7.54 -14.67
N LEU A 556 -0.42 6.56 -14.61
CA LEU A 556 0.73 6.61 -13.69
C LEU A 556 1.67 7.79 -14.00
N ASN A 557 1.93 8.08 -15.29
CA ASN A 557 2.68 9.26 -15.70
C ASN A 557 1.97 10.55 -15.24
N LYS A 558 0.65 10.64 -15.47
CA LYS A 558 -0.15 11.81 -15.07
C LYS A 558 -0.18 12.00 -13.55
N ILE A 559 -0.28 10.92 -12.76
CA ILE A 559 -0.13 10.95 -11.31
C ILE A 559 1.25 11.52 -10.92
N ALA A 560 2.33 11.03 -11.55
CA ALA A 560 3.68 11.51 -11.27
C ALA A 560 3.90 12.98 -11.63
N GLU A 561 3.33 13.46 -12.74
CA GLU A 561 3.34 14.88 -13.14
C GLU A 561 2.56 15.76 -12.15
N MET A 562 1.44 15.27 -11.61
CA MET A 562 0.60 16.00 -10.67
C MET A 562 1.07 15.90 -9.20
N GLU A 563 2.01 15.03 -8.87
CA GLU A 563 2.53 14.86 -7.49
C GLU A 563 3.11 16.16 -6.92
N SER A 564 3.73 17.00 -7.75
CA SER A 564 4.32 18.27 -7.30
C SER A 564 3.27 19.26 -6.79
N GLU A 565 2.03 19.15 -7.26
CA GLU A 565 0.85 19.88 -6.77
C GLU A 565 0.19 19.13 -5.60
N ALA A 566 0.10 17.79 -5.66
CA ALA A 566 -0.48 16.96 -4.61
C ALA A 566 0.26 17.06 -3.26
N GLN A 567 1.59 17.20 -3.27
CA GLN A 567 2.40 17.38 -2.05
C GLN A 567 2.15 18.71 -1.33
N LYS A 568 1.44 19.68 -1.93
CA LYS A 568 1.12 20.96 -1.27
C LYS A 568 0.31 20.70 -0.01
N SER A 569 -0.78 19.93 -0.15
CA SER A 569 -1.55 19.42 0.99
C SER A 569 -2.45 18.23 0.64
N PHE A 570 -2.88 17.48 1.65
CA PHE A 570 -3.89 16.41 1.51
C PHE A 570 -5.13 16.84 0.72
N MET A 571 -5.60 18.08 0.90
CA MET A 571 -6.73 18.64 0.16
C MET A 571 -6.48 18.66 -1.36
N HIS A 572 -5.26 19.04 -1.80
CA HIS A 572 -4.89 18.98 -3.21
C HIS A 572 -4.81 17.53 -3.68
N ARG A 573 -4.11 16.66 -2.94
CA ARG A 573 -3.97 15.24 -3.28
C ARG A 573 -5.31 14.52 -3.46
N PHE A 574 -6.26 14.70 -2.54
CA PHE A 574 -7.58 14.06 -2.64
C PHE A 574 -8.46 14.65 -3.75
N ASN A 575 -8.33 15.94 -4.06
CA ASN A 575 -9.01 16.53 -5.22
C ASN A 575 -8.43 15.99 -6.54
N ILE A 576 -7.10 15.94 -6.68
CA ILE A 576 -6.44 15.35 -7.86
C ILE A 576 -6.84 13.89 -8.01
N ALA A 577 -6.82 13.11 -6.92
CA ALA A 577 -7.31 11.73 -6.94
C ALA A 577 -8.78 11.64 -7.40
N SER A 578 -9.65 12.54 -6.92
CA SER A 578 -11.05 12.63 -7.37
C SER A 578 -11.18 12.93 -8.86
N ASP A 579 -10.37 13.85 -9.39
CA ASP A 579 -10.34 14.22 -10.80
C ASP A 579 -9.87 13.05 -11.70
N LEU A 580 -9.07 12.13 -11.14
CA LEU A 580 -8.52 10.97 -11.85
C LEU A 580 -9.36 9.68 -11.74
N ILE A 581 -10.40 9.62 -10.89
CA ILE A 581 -11.20 8.39 -10.70
C ILE A 581 -11.86 7.92 -12.01
N ASP A 582 -12.40 8.81 -12.83
CA ASP A 582 -13.03 8.43 -14.10
C ASP A 582 -12.01 7.87 -15.11
N GLU A 583 -10.81 8.45 -15.17
CA GLU A 583 -9.71 7.91 -16.00
C GLU A 583 -9.22 6.55 -15.48
N ALA A 584 -9.09 6.40 -14.17
CA ALA A 584 -8.71 5.13 -13.53
C ALA A 584 -9.73 4.02 -13.79
N LYS A 585 -11.03 4.32 -13.65
CA LYS A 585 -12.14 3.43 -13.96
C LYS A 585 -12.14 3.01 -15.43
N ASN A 586 -11.90 3.95 -16.35
CA ASN A 586 -11.86 3.68 -17.79
C ASN A 586 -10.62 2.87 -18.20
N ALA A 587 -9.50 2.99 -17.48
CA ALA A 587 -8.33 2.12 -17.62
C ALA A 587 -8.48 0.75 -16.91
N GLY A 588 -9.67 0.44 -16.39
CA GLY A 588 -10.01 -0.84 -15.79
C GLY A 588 -9.27 -1.13 -14.48
N GLN A 589 -9.04 -2.41 -14.20
CA GLN A 589 -8.46 -2.86 -12.93
C GLN A 589 -7.06 -2.27 -12.67
N LEU A 590 -6.23 -2.15 -13.71
CA LEU A 590 -4.89 -1.56 -13.64
C LEU A 590 -4.92 -0.05 -13.34
N GLY A 591 -5.96 0.66 -13.78
CA GLY A 591 -6.14 2.08 -13.45
C GLY A 591 -6.45 2.30 -11.97
N LEU A 592 -7.39 1.52 -11.43
CA LEU A 592 -7.73 1.54 -10.01
C LEU A 592 -6.57 1.03 -9.13
N ALA A 593 -5.81 0.04 -9.60
CA ALA A 593 -4.56 -0.40 -8.97
C ALA A 593 -3.54 0.75 -8.87
N GLY A 594 -3.39 1.57 -9.91
CA GLY A 594 -2.53 2.76 -9.88
C GLY A 594 -2.94 3.79 -8.82
N ILE A 595 -4.26 4.03 -8.65
CA ILE A 595 -4.78 4.88 -7.57
C ILE A 595 -4.52 4.27 -6.20
N LEU A 596 -4.73 2.96 -6.03
CA LEU A 596 -4.44 2.23 -4.79
C LEU A 596 -2.96 2.36 -4.39
N VAL A 597 -2.04 2.12 -5.34
CA VAL A 597 -0.59 2.25 -5.15
C VAL A 597 -0.24 3.66 -4.68
N TRP A 598 -0.75 4.69 -5.38
CA TRP A 598 -0.48 6.07 -5.03
C TRP A 598 -1.00 6.46 -3.64
N MET A 599 -2.23 6.08 -3.30
CA MET A 599 -2.80 6.35 -1.98
C MET A 599 -2.12 5.51 -0.87
N ARG A 600 -1.66 4.28 -1.17
CA ARG A 600 -0.90 3.46 -0.20
C ARG A 600 0.48 4.06 0.08
N PHE A 601 1.21 4.54 -0.93
CA PHE A 601 2.48 5.26 -0.71
C PHE A 601 2.26 6.53 0.15
N MET A 602 1.14 7.24 -0.04
CA MET A 602 0.75 8.33 0.86
C MET A 602 0.49 7.84 2.29
N ALA A 603 -0.34 6.81 2.47
CA ALA A 603 -0.72 6.29 3.80
C ALA A 603 0.47 5.71 4.58
N THR A 604 1.43 5.08 3.88
CA THR A 604 2.66 4.48 4.44
C THR A 604 3.82 5.47 4.59
N ARG A 605 3.53 6.78 4.54
CA ARG A 605 4.49 7.90 4.71
C ARG A 605 5.63 7.97 3.68
N GLN A 606 5.49 7.30 2.52
CA GLN A 606 6.48 7.34 1.44
C GLN A 606 6.41 8.64 0.60
N LEU A 607 5.28 9.35 0.66
CA LEU A 607 5.07 10.62 -0.05
C LEU A 607 4.95 11.81 0.91
N ILE A 608 5.31 12.99 0.43
CA ILE A 608 5.20 14.25 1.19
C ILE A 608 3.72 14.63 1.35
N TRP A 609 3.28 14.80 2.60
CA TRP A 609 1.87 15.09 2.92
C TRP A 609 1.48 16.57 2.76
N ASN A 610 2.37 17.47 3.16
CA ASN A 610 2.21 18.92 3.03
C ASN A 610 3.58 19.56 2.79
N LYS A 611 3.60 20.71 2.12
CA LYS A 611 4.82 21.48 1.84
C LYS A 611 4.51 22.98 1.88
N ASN A 612 4.76 23.63 3.03
CA ASN A 612 4.60 25.08 3.21
C ASN A 612 3.21 25.65 2.81
N TYR A 613 2.14 24.84 2.89
CA TYR A 613 0.78 25.26 2.54
C TYR A 613 -0.16 25.05 3.74
N ASN A 614 -0.80 26.10 4.25
CA ASN A 614 -1.77 26.00 5.34
C ASN A 614 -3.15 25.64 4.78
N VAL A 615 -3.76 24.56 5.27
CA VAL A 615 -5.11 24.17 4.85
C VAL A 615 -6.01 23.95 6.07
N LYS A 616 -7.28 24.35 5.99
CA LYS A 616 -8.20 24.14 7.12
C LYS A 616 -8.62 22.67 7.16
N PRO A 617 -8.68 22.01 8.33
CA PRO A 617 -9.10 20.61 8.43
C PRO A 617 -10.45 20.30 7.75
N ARG A 618 -11.41 21.23 7.79
CA ARG A 618 -12.69 21.14 7.05
C ARG A 618 -12.53 21.01 5.52
N GLU A 619 -11.48 21.58 4.94
CA GLU A 619 -11.19 21.54 3.51
C GLU A 619 -10.55 20.19 3.12
N ILE A 620 -9.76 19.57 4.02
CA ILE A 620 -9.32 18.17 3.88
C ILE A 620 -10.54 17.24 3.94
N SER A 621 -11.39 17.39 4.97
CA SER A 621 -12.60 16.58 5.17
C SER A 621 -13.53 16.63 3.97
N LYS A 622 -13.70 17.80 3.34
CA LYS A 622 -14.51 17.95 2.12
C LYS A 622 -13.86 17.31 0.87
N ALA A 623 -12.54 17.36 0.75
CA ALA A 623 -11.84 16.71 -0.37
C ALA A 623 -11.86 15.18 -0.25
N GLN A 624 -11.75 14.65 0.98
CA GLN A 624 -12.00 13.24 1.28
C GLN A 624 -13.45 12.83 0.96
N ASP A 625 -14.44 13.67 1.32
CA ASP A 625 -15.86 13.40 1.07
C ASP A 625 -16.11 13.19 -0.44
N ARG A 626 -15.59 14.11 -1.26
CA ARG A 626 -15.64 14.04 -2.75
C ARG A 626 -15.01 12.75 -3.30
N LEU A 627 -13.80 12.40 -2.85
CA LEU A 627 -13.09 11.21 -3.31
C LEU A 627 -13.84 9.93 -2.93
N THR A 628 -14.33 9.86 -1.70
CA THR A 628 -15.02 8.67 -1.17
C THR A 628 -16.41 8.49 -1.74
N ASP A 629 -17.12 9.56 -2.13
CA ASP A 629 -18.39 9.47 -2.87
C ASP A 629 -18.17 8.90 -4.29
N LEU A 630 -17.15 9.37 -5.01
CA LEU A 630 -16.79 8.80 -6.32
C LEU A 630 -16.40 7.31 -6.23
N LEU A 631 -15.65 6.94 -5.19
CA LEU A 631 -15.30 5.54 -4.92
C LEU A 631 -16.52 4.69 -4.54
N GLN A 632 -17.46 5.23 -3.75
CA GLN A 632 -18.75 4.57 -3.48
C GLN A 632 -19.53 4.30 -4.79
N ASP A 633 -19.54 5.24 -5.71
CA ASP A 633 -20.23 5.09 -7.00
C ASP A 633 -19.54 4.05 -7.90
N VAL A 634 -18.21 3.94 -7.87
CA VAL A 634 -17.50 2.82 -8.52
C VAL A 634 -17.86 1.49 -7.86
N TYR A 635 -17.86 1.41 -6.52
CA TYR A 635 -18.22 0.20 -5.76
C TYR A 635 -19.65 -0.29 -6.05
N ALA A 636 -20.60 0.63 -6.18
CA ALA A 636 -21.99 0.33 -6.46
C ALA A 636 -22.21 -0.20 -7.89
N ASN A 637 -21.55 0.41 -8.89
CA ASN A 637 -21.80 0.16 -10.30
C ASN A 637 -20.89 -0.89 -10.94
N TYR A 638 -19.72 -1.20 -10.35
CA TYR A 638 -18.73 -2.13 -10.90
C TYR A 638 -18.36 -3.21 -9.87
N PRO A 639 -19.18 -4.28 -9.72
CA PRO A 639 -18.96 -5.33 -8.73
C PRO A 639 -17.59 -6.02 -8.78
N GLN A 640 -16.95 -6.06 -9.94
CA GLN A 640 -15.63 -6.66 -10.19
C GLN A 640 -14.43 -5.80 -9.73
N TYR A 641 -14.68 -4.61 -9.18
CA TYR A 641 -13.65 -3.72 -8.63
C TYR A 641 -13.84 -3.42 -7.14
N ARG A 642 -14.82 -4.06 -6.48
CA ARG A 642 -15.20 -3.77 -5.10
C ARG A 642 -14.07 -4.04 -4.12
N GLU A 643 -13.29 -5.09 -4.35
CA GLU A 643 -12.12 -5.47 -3.56
C GLU A 643 -11.05 -4.36 -3.60
N ILE A 644 -10.61 -3.95 -4.79
CA ILE A 644 -9.63 -2.85 -4.95
C ILE A 644 -10.19 -1.53 -4.41
N VAL A 645 -11.48 -1.23 -4.62
CA VAL A 645 -12.09 -0.01 -4.08
C VAL A 645 -12.15 -0.03 -2.54
N ARG A 646 -12.43 -1.17 -1.90
CA ARG A 646 -12.31 -1.33 -0.43
C ARG A 646 -10.87 -1.09 0.03
N MET A 647 -9.88 -1.60 -0.71
CA MET A 647 -8.46 -1.34 -0.42
C MET A 647 -8.11 0.14 -0.55
N ILE A 648 -8.59 0.85 -1.59
CA ILE A 648 -8.38 2.31 -1.73
C ILE A 648 -9.04 3.03 -0.54
N LEU A 649 -10.29 2.73 -0.22
CA LEU A 649 -11.01 3.33 0.91
C LEU A 649 -10.30 3.07 2.25
N SER A 650 -9.62 1.93 2.44
CA SER A 650 -8.81 1.68 3.64
C SER A 650 -7.61 2.64 3.83
N THR A 651 -7.19 3.33 2.77
CA THR A 651 -6.07 4.30 2.79
C THR A 651 -6.50 5.76 2.99
N VAL A 652 -7.81 6.04 3.02
CA VAL A 652 -8.35 7.41 3.14
C VAL A 652 -9.39 7.52 4.25
N GLY A 653 -9.44 8.70 4.89
CA GLY A 653 -10.49 9.04 5.84
C GLY A 653 -11.86 9.17 5.16
N ARG A 654 -12.93 8.95 5.93
CA ARG A 654 -14.32 9.00 5.47
C ARG A 654 -14.71 10.32 4.78
N GLY A 655 -14.13 11.43 5.23
CA GLY A 655 -14.59 12.77 4.90
C GLY A 655 -15.95 13.11 5.52
N GLY A 656 -16.46 14.30 5.17
CA GLY A 656 -17.79 14.76 5.57
C GLY A 656 -17.95 16.27 5.44
N GLU A 657 -19.19 16.71 5.20
CA GLU A 657 -19.58 18.12 5.21
C GLU A 657 -19.63 18.74 6.62
N GLY A 658 -19.43 20.06 6.69
CA GLY A 658 -19.63 20.86 7.90
C GLY A 658 -18.48 20.80 8.91
N ASP A 659 -18.84 20.77 10.20
CA ASP A 659 -17.90 21.01 11.30
C ASP A 659 -16.99 19.82 11.64
N VAL A 660 -17.11 18.66 11.00
CA VAL A 660 -16.36 17.44 11.37
C VAL A 660 -14.85 17.68 11.40
N GLY A 661 -14.29 18.29 10.35
CA GLY A 661 -12.89 18.72 10.36
C GLY A 661 -12.64 19.91 11.29
N GLN A 662 -13.56 20.87 11.39
CA GLN A 662 -13.39 22.07 12.21
C GLN A 662 -13.30 21.75 13.72
N ARG A 663 -14.02 20.72 14.19
CA ARG A 663 -13.94 20.19 15.56
C ARG A 663 -12.51 19.82 15.99
N ILE A 664 -11.62 19.45 15.06
CA ILE A 664 -10.20 19.21 15.36
C ILE A 664 -9.54 20.46 15.96
N ARG A 665 -9.89 21.68 15.50
CA ARG A 665 -9.37 22.93 16.06
C ARG A 665 -10.14 23.37 17.30
N ASP A 666 -11.46 23.20 17.31
CA ASP A 666 -12.30 23.73 18.38
C ASP A 666 -12.15 22.91 19.67
N GLU A 667 -12.07 21.58 19.57
CA GLU A 667 -11.98 20.69 20.73
C GLU A 667 -10.60 20.76 21.41
N ILE A 668 -9.50 20.92 20.68
CA ILE A 668 -8.16 21.06 21.31
C ILE A 668 -8.06 22.36 22.13
N LEU A 669 -8.74 23.44 21.72
CA LEU A 669 -8.89 24.67 22.50
C LEU A 669 -9.74 24.45 23.75
N VAL A 670 -10.80 23.64 23.66
CA VAL A 670 -11.60 23.23 24.83
C VAL A 670 -10.76 22.40 25.81
N ILE A 671 -9.98 21.42 25.33
CA ILE A 671 -9.06 20.62 26.16
C ILE A 671 -8.08 21.51 26.92
N GLN A 672 -7.38 22.41 26.20
CA GLN A 672 -6.42 23.34 26.80
C GLN A 672 -7.04 24.21 27.90
N ARG A 673 -8.27 24.69 27.66
CA ARG A 673 -9.01 25.55 28.59
C ARG A 673 -9.55 24.79 29.80
N ASN A 674 -10.18 23.64 29.59
CA ASN A 674 -10.80 22.84 30.64
C ASN A 674 -9.77 22.29 31.63
N ASN A 675 -8.57 21.98 31.14
CA ASN A 675 -7.53 21.31 31.90
C ASN A 675 -6.37 22.23 32.31
N ASP A 676 -6.42 23.53 31.98
CA ASP A 676 -5.36 24.51 32.32
C ASP A 676 -3.96 24.06 31.84
N CYS A 677 -3.89 23.49 30.63
CA CYS A 677 -2.67 22.92 30.05
C CYS A 677 -2.19 23.69 28.80
N LYS A 678 -2.52 24.98 28.70
CA LYS A 678 -2.07 25.84 27.61
C LYS A 678 -0.57 26.15 27.71
N GLY A 679 0.14 26.04 26.60
CA GLY A 679 1.59 26.25 26.50
C GLY A 679 2.36 24.96 26.24
N GLY A 680 3.68 25.09 26.01
CA GLY A 680 4.57 23.98 25.69
C GLY A 680 4.04 23.11 24.54
N MET A 681 4.15 21.79 24.70
CA MET A 681 3.75 20.79 23.70
C MET A 681 2.29 20.96 23.22
N MET A 682 1.35 21.27 24.13
CA MET A 682 -0.07 21.41 23.77
C MET A 682 -0.36 22.63 22.90
N GLU A 683 0.37 23.73 23.09
CA GLU A 683 0.26 24.91 22.21
C GLU A 683 0.93 24.63 20.86
N GLU A 684 2.14 24.04 20.86
CA GLU A 684 2.84 23.68 19.63
C GLU A 684 2.02 22.71 18.76
N TRP A 685 1.42 21.68 19.37
CA TRP A 685 0.53 20.74 18.68
C TRP A 685 -0.75 21.42 18.16
N HIS A 686 -1.36 22.32 18.95
CA HIS A 686 -2.48 23.14 18.50
C HIS A 686 -2.13 24.00 17.27
N GLN A 687 -0.96 24.66 17.25
CA GLN A 687 -0.48 25.42 16.10
C GLN A 687 -0.23 24.51 14.88
N LYS A 688 0.28 23.29 15.09
CA LYS A 688 0.43 22.27 14.05
C LYS A 688 -0.91 21.84 13.46
N LEU A 689 -1.89 21.50 14.30
CA LEU A 689 -3.27 21.16 13.90
C LEU A 689 -3.98 22.32 13.18
N HIS A 690 -3.66 23.56 13.56
CA HIS A 690 -4.11 24.75 12.84
C HIS A 690 -3.49 24.89 11.46
N ASN A 691 -2.22 24.52 11.26
CA ASN A 691 -1.58 24.63 9.95
C ASN A 691 -1.94 23.46 9.03
N ASN A 692 -1.74 22.22 9.50
CA ASN A 692 -1.99 20.97 8.79
C ASN A 692 -2.19 19.81 9.78
N THR A 693 -3.43 19.32 9.89
CA THR A 693 -3.71 18.05 10.58
C THR A 693 -3.39 16.85 9.68
N SER A 694 -2.99 15.73 10.28
CA SER A 694 -2.51 14.52 9.59
C SER A 694 -2.76 13.25 10.41
N PRO A 695 -2.68 12.05 9.83
CA PRO A 695 -2.79 10.79 10.57
C PRO A 695 -1.84 10.67 11.78
N ASP A 696 -0.65 11.27 11.71
CA ASP A 696 0.29 11.36 12.86
C ASP A 696 -0.34 11.97 14.13
N ASP A 697 -1.39 12.80 14.03
CA ASP A 697 -2.07 13.40 15.18
C ASP A 697 -2.84 12.37 16.03
N VAL A 698 -3.35 11.30 15.42
CA VAL A 698 -4.00 10.19 16.14
C VAL A 698 -2.97 9.51 17.05
N VAL A 699 -1.77 9.24 16.52
CA VAL A 699 -0.67 8.63 17.27
C VAL A 699 -0.15 9.55 18.37
N ILE A 700 -0.01 10.85 18.09
CA ILE A 700 0.39 11.85 19.10
C ILE A 700 -0.63 11.89 20.25
N CYS A 701 -1.94 11.87 19.94
CA CYS A 701 -2.99 11.82 20.95
C CYS A 701 -2.93 10.54 21.79
N GLN A 702 -2.67 9.38 21.16
CA GLN A 702 -2.56 8.10 21.87
C GLN A 702 -1.34 8.09 22.80
N ALA A 703 -0.18 8.54 22.33
CA ALA A 703 1.03 8.65 23.15
C ALA A 703 0.82 9.57 24.37
N LEU A 704 0.02 10.64 24.25
CA LEU A 704 -0.37 11.47 25.39
C LEU A 704 -1.29 10.73 26.38
N ILE A 705 -2.26 9.95 25.90
CA ILE A 705 -3.13 9.13 26.74
C ILE A 705 -2.31 8.06 27.49
N ASP A 706 -1.40 7.37 26.79
CA ASP A 706 -0.53 6.34 27.37
C ASP A 706 0.45 6.93 28.40
N TYR A 707 1.00 8.12 28.12
CA TYR A 707 1.81 8.91 29.05
C TYR A 707 1.04 9.24 30.34
N ILE A 708 -0.21 9.70 30.23
CA ILE A 708 -1.02 10.06 31.40
C ILE A 708 -1.46 8.81 32.18
N ASN A 709 -1.81 7.72 31.48
CA ASN A 709 -2.17 6.44 32.11
C ASN A 709 -1.00 5.81 32.86
N SER A 710 0.23 5.93 32.36
CA SER A 710 1.48 5.45 32.98
C SER A 710 2.04 6.36 34.09
N ASP A 711 1.19 7.19 34.70
CA ASP A 711 1.56 8.15 35.76
C ASP A 711 2.68 9.14 35.34
N PHE A 712 2.62 9.57 34.08
CA PHE A 712 3.52 10.55 33.46
C PHE A 712 4.94 10.02 33.21
N ASP A 713 5.08 8.77 32.76
CA ASP A 713 6.36 8.23 32.29
C ASP A 713 6.67 8.65 30.84
N ILE A 714 7.62 9.59 30.69
CA ILE A 714 8.07 10.10 29.38
C ILE A 714 8.70 8.99 28.50
N GLY A 715 9.18 7.89 29.10
CA GLY A 715 9.64 6.71 28.36
C GLY A 715 8.51 6.01 27.61
N VAL A 716 7.31 5.96 28.19
CA VAL A 716 6.11 5.40 27.53
C VAL A 716 5.65 6.30 26.38
N TYR A 717 5.68 7.63 26.56
CA TYR A 717 5.40 8.59 25.50
C TYR A 717 6.28 8.38 24.27
N TRP A 718 7.60 8.39 24.45
CA TRP A 718 8.55 8.19 23.35
C TRP A 718 8.49 6.79 22.76
N LYS A 719 8.19 5.75 23.57
CA LYS A 719 7.97 4.41 23.05
C LYS A 719 6.73 4.36 22.13
N ALA A 720 5.60 4.88 22.58
CA ALA A 720 4.35 4.88 21.80
C ALA A 720 4.51 5.62 20.45
N LEU A 721 5.25 6.74 20.43
CA LEU A 721 5.58 7.44 19.18
C LEU A 721 6.51 6.63 18.27
N ASN A 722 7.62 6.10 18.79
CA ASN A 722 8.62 5.36 17.99
C ASN A 722 8.05 4.03 17.44
N ASP A 723 7.28 3.30 18.23
CA ASP A 723 6.61 2.05 17.82
C ASP A 723 5.62 2.29 16.65
N ASN A 724 5.16 3.53 16.46
CA ASN A 724 4.28 3.96 15.37
C ASN A 724 5.01 4.77 14.27
N GLY A 725 6.35 4.83 14.30
CA GLY A 725 7.19 5.47 13.29
C GLY A 725 7.29 7.00 13.38
N ILE A 726 6.95 7.62 14.52
CA ILE A 726 7.11 9.05 14.76
C ILE A 726 8.36 9.28 15.62
N THR A 727 9.45 9.74 15.00
CA THR A 727 10.68 10.11 15.72
C THR A 727 10.67 11.58 16.16
N LYS A 728 11.68 11.99 16.93
CA LYS A 728 11.87 13.40 17.32
C LYS A 728 12.13 14.30 16.11
N GLU A 729 12.87 13.79 15.12
CA GLU A 729 13.13 14.48 13.85
C GLU A 729 11.83 14.67 13.06
N ARG A 730 10.90 13.68 13.10
CA ARG A 730 9.58 13.80 12.48
C ARG A 730 8.76 14.93 13.12
N LEU A 731 8.72 15.02 14.44
CA LEU A 731 8.04 16.12 15.16
C LEU A 731 8.62 17.51 14.83
N LEU A 732 9.93 17.58 14.62
CA LEU A 732 10.65 18.79 14.20
C LEU A 732 10.54 19.09 12.70
N SER A 733 10.11 18.15 11.87
CA SER A 733 10.00 18.31 10.40
C SER A 733 8.70 18.98 9.93
N TYR A 734 7.70 19.14 10.80
CA TYR A 734 6.45 19.80 10.43
C TYR A 734 6.62 21.31 10.22
N ASP A 735 5.88 21.91 9.28
CA ASP A 735 5.82 23.37 9.03
C ASP A 735 5.64 24.19 10.34
N ARG A 736 4.96 23.60 11.32
CA ARG A 736 4.87 24.06 12.71
C ARG A 736 5.37 22.93 13.62
N ALA A 737 6.68 22.91 13.82
CA ALA A 737 7.39 21.89 14.56
C ALA A 737 7.01 21.84 16.06
N ILE A 738 6.92 20.62 16.58
CA ILE A 738 6.72 20.34 18.01
C ILE A 738 8.11 20.06 18.61
N HIS A 739 8.52 20.92 19.54
CA HIS A 739 9.84 20.95 20.17
C HIS A 739 9.80 20.49 21.63
N SER A 740 8.70 20.80 22.31
CA SER A 740 8.50 20.59 23.75
C SER A 740 7.98 19.17 24.05
N GLU A 741 8.46 18.60 25.15
CA GLU A 741 7.90 17.36 25.72
C GLU A 741 6.62 17.66 26.53
N PRO A 742 5.68 16.70 26.65
CA PRO A 742 4.46 16.90 27.42
C PRO A 742 4.75 17.01 28.92
N ASN A 743 4.28 18.09 29.55
CA ASN A 743 4.47 18.36 30.97
C ASN A 743 3.14 18.76 31.61
N PHE A 744 2.53 17.85 32.36
CA PHE A 744 1.22 18.02 32.97
C PHE A 744 1.30 17.84 34.48
N ARG A 745 0.36 18.47 35.20
CA ARG A 745 0.22 18.34 36.65
C ARG A 745 -0.69 17.16 36.99
N ARG A 746 -0.49 16.54 38.16
CA ARG A 746 -1.27 15.36 38.59
C ARG A 746 -2.76 15.65 38.77
N ASP A 747 -3.14 16.87 39.14
CA ASP A 747 -4.54 17.34 39.21
C ASP A 747 -5.25 17.33 37.85
N GLN A 748 -4.51 17.39 36.75
CA GLN A 748 -5.06 17.41 35.38
C GLN A 748 -5.37 16.00 34.85
N LYS A 749 -4.96 14.93 35.54
CA LYS A 749 -4.99 13.53 35.04
C LYS A 749 -6.37 13.10 34.53
N GLU A 750 -7.40 13.18 35.37
CA GLU A 750 -8.74 12.68 35.03
C GLU A 750 -9.41 13.51 33.92
N GLY A 751 -9.27 14.83 33.99
CA GLY A 751 -9.81 15.74 32.98
C GLY A 751 -9.17 15.56 31.60
N LEU A 752 -7.83 15.44 31.56
CA LEU A 752 -7.10 15.19 30.32
C LEU A 752 -7.45 13.84 29.72
N LEU A 753 -7.53 12.75 30.51
CA LEU A 753 -7.92 11.43 29.99
C LEU A 753 -9.32 11.46 29.37
N ARG A 754 -10.29 12.11 30.03
CA ARG A 754 -11.65 12.25 29.50
C ARG A 754 -11.67 13.09 28.21
N ASP A 755 -11.03 14.25 28.21
CA ASP A 755 -11.15 15.20 27.11
C ASP A 755 -10.28 14.79 25.90
N LEU A 756 -9.07 14.23 26.12
CA LEU A 756 -8.26 13.62 25.05
C LEU A 756 -8.89 12.33 24.52
N GLY A 757 -9.53 11.52 25.36
CA GLY A 757 -10.29 10.34 24.92
C GLY A 757 -11.46 10.70 24.00
N ASN A 758 -12.14 11.81 24.27
CA ASN A 758 -13.15 12.36 23.35
C ASN A 758 -12.54 12.86 22.05
N TYR A 759 -11.44 13.61 22.14
CA TYR A 759 -10.74 14.19 21.00
C TYR A 759 -10.11 13.14 20.07
N MET A 760 -9.64 12.03 20.63
CA MET A 760 -9.18 10.84 19.92
C MET A 760 -10.23 10.35 18.91
N ARG A 761 -11.51 10.26 19.31
CA ARG A 761 -12.60 9.88 18.38
C ARG A 761 -12.76 10.90 17.24
N THR A 762 -12.64 12.19 17.53
CA THR A 762 -12.71 13.25 16.51
C THR A 762 -11.56 13.16 15.51
N LEU A 763 -10.32 12.93 15.97
CA LEU A 763 -9.15 12.73 15.10
C LEU A 763 -9.29 11.46 14.25
N LYS A 764 -9.72 10.34 14.86
CA LYS A 764 -9.96 9.06 14.17
C LYS A 764 -11.06 9.20 13.11
N ALA A 765 -12.18 9.85 13.41
CA ALA A 765 -13.27 10.04 12.45
C ALA A 765 -12.86 10.79 11.16
N VAL A 766 -11.82 11.62 11.22
CA VAL A 766 -11.28 12.37 10.05
C VAL A 766 -10.13 11.62 9.36
N HIS A 767 -9.21 11.01 10.12
CA HIS A 767 -7.98 10.43 9.55
C HIS A 767 -7.97 8.90 9.43
N SER A 768 -8.86 8.20 10.10
CA SER A 768 -8.90 6.73 10.19
C SER A 768 -10.26 6.20 9.74
N GLY A 769 -10.46 6.08 8.43
CA GLY A 769 -11.71 5.55 7.86
C GLY A 769 -12.08 4.14 8.35
N ALA A 770 -11.08 3.34 8.74
CA ALA A 770 -11.24 1.98 9.25
C ALA A 770 -11.32 1.89 10.80
N ASP A 771 -11.56 2.99 11.52
CA ASP A 771 -11.77 2.93 12.97
C ASP A 771 -13.16 2.40 13.34
N LEU A 772 -13.20 1.31 14.10
CA LEU A 772 -14.43 0.56 14.40
C LEU A 772 -15.45 1.38 15.19
N GLU A 773 -15.03 2.06 16.26
CA GLU A 773 -15.92 2.88 17.11
C GLU A 773 -16.53 4.02 16.28
N SER A 774 -15.72 4.69 15.46
CA SER A 774 -16.16 5.76 14.56
C SER A 774 -17.12 5.25 13.49
N ALA A 775 -16.83 4.11 12.85
CA ALA A 775 -17.67 3.53 11.81
C ALA A 775 -19.03 3.05 12.37
N ILE A 776 -19.02 2.34 13.50
CA ILE A 776 -20.24 1.93 14.21
C ILE A 776 -21.07 3.16 14.61
N SER A 777 -20.44 4.18 15.20
CA SER A 777 -21.13 5.42 15.60
C SER A 777 -21.77 6.15 14.41
N ASN A 778 -21.10 6.19 13.26
CA ASN A 778 -21.64 6.79 12.04
C ASN A 778 -22.85 6.01 11.50
N CYS A 779 -22.83 4.67 11.54
CA CYS A 779 -23.94 3.83 11.10
C CYS A 779 -25.13 3.83 12.07
N MET A 780 -24.85 3.74 13.37
CA MET A 780 -25.85 3.75 14.44
C MET A 780 -26.43 5.13 14.72
N GLY A 781 -25.73 6.19 14.32
CA GLY A 781 -26.06 7.57 14.67
C GLY A 781 -25.69 7.89 16.11
N TYR A 782 -25.32 9.15 16.34
CA TYR A 782 -24.99 9.64 17.68
C TYR A 782 -25.46 11.08 17.85
N LYS A 783 -25.68 11.46 19.12
CA LYS A 783 -25.78 12.84 19.56
C LYS A 783 -24.55 13.17 20.40
N SER A 784 -23.78 14.16 19.97
CA SER A 784 -22.79 14.81 20.82
C SER A 784 -23.32 16.20 21.18
N GLU A 785 -23.67 16.40 22.45
CA GLU A 785 -24.06 17.72 22.95
C GLU A 785 -22.78 18.52 23.26
N GLY A 786 -22.48 19.48 22.38
CA GLY A 786 -21.32 20.36 22.54
C GLY A 786 -21.47 21.25 23.77
N GLN A 787 -20.42 21.33 24.60
CA GLN A 787 -20.32 22.33 25.66
C GLN A 787 -19.59 23.57 25.12
N GLY A 788 -20.17 24.76 25.32
CA GLY A 788 -19.58 26.03 24.90
C GLY A 788 -19.91 26.41 23.46
N PHE A 789 -18.88 26.72 22.66
CA PHE A 789 -19.00 27.28 21.30
C PHE A 789 -19.23 26.23 20.20
N MET A 790 -19.21 24.94 20.53
CA MET A 790 -19.45 23.86 19.58
C MET A 790 -20.95 23.64 19.34
N VAL A 791 -21.37 23.59 18.07
CA VAL A 791 -22.73 23.16 17.70
C VAL A 791 -22.84 21.66 17.95
N GLY A 792 -23.88 21.24 18.69
CA GLY A 792 -24.10 19.82 18.98
C GLY A 792 -24.37 19.01 17.71
N VAL A 793 -23.57 17.97 17.47
CA VAL A 793 -23.68 17.12 16.28
C VAL A 793 -24.74 16.05 16.51
N LYS A 794 -25.72 15.96 15.60
CA LYS A 794 -26.69 14.86 15.54
C LYS A 794 -26.57 14.12 14.21
N ILE A 795 -25.95 12.94 14.22
CA ILE A 795 -26.03 11.99 13.11
C ILE A 795 -27.19 11.04 13.40
N ASN A 796 -28.13 10.90 12.46
CA ASN A 796 -29.20 9.90 12.57
C ASN A 796 -28.66 8.51 12.18
N PRO A 797 -29.26 7.40 12.66
CA PRO A 797 -28.93 6.06 12.19
C PRO A 797 -29.10 5.94 10.66
N VAL A 798 -28.35 5.04 10.02
CA VAL A 798 -28.57 4.67 8.61
C VAL A 798 -29.93 3.95 8.49
N PRO A 799 -30.82 4.38 7.57
CA PRO A 799 -32.10 3.72 7.38
C PRO A 799 -31.92 2.33 6.76
N GLY A 800 -32.80 1.38 7.11
CA GLY A 800 -32.83 0.05 6.49
C GLY A 800 -31.81 -0.97 7.02
N LEU A 801 -31.11 -0.67 8.13
CA LEU A 801 -30.24 -1.66 8.79
C LEU A 801 -31.01 -2.93 9.20
N PRO A 802 -30.37 -4.13 9.18
CA PRO A 802 -31.03 -5.39 9.52
C PRO A 802 -31.56 -5.44 10.97
N THR A 803 -32.59 -6.26 11.20
CA THR A 803 -33.17 -6.41 12.53
C THR A 803 -32.24 -7.19 13.47
N GLY A 804 -31.87 -6.57 14.59
CA GLY A 804 -30.87 -7.10 15.52
C GLY A 804 -29.42 -6.66 15.23
N PHE A 805 -29.18 -5.93 14.13
CA PHE A 805 -27.86 -5.39 13.80
C PHE A 805 -27.35 -4.36 14.83
N PRO A 806 -28.19 -3.45 15.40
CA PRO A 806 -27.81 -2.61 16.53
C PRO A 806 -27.21 -3.37 17.71
N GLU A 807 -27.95 -4.37 18.23
CA GLU A 807 -27.51 -5.17 19.38
C GLU A 807 -26.26 -6.00 19.08
N LEU A 808 -26.04 -6.35 17.81
CA LEU A 808 -24.84 -7.05 17.35
C LEU A 808 -23.60 -6.14 17.30
N LEU A 809 -23.76 -4.87 16.89
CA LEU A 809 -22.69 -3.87 16.94
C LEU A 809 -22.38 -3.44 18.39
N GLU A 810 -23.40 -3.33 19.24
CA GLU A 810 -23.24 -3.13 20.70
C GLU A 810 -22.41 -4.27 21.32
N PHE A 811 -22.75 -5.54 21.03
CA PHE A 811 -21.96 -6.69 21.48
C PHE A 811 -20.49 -6.61 21.00
N VAL A 812 -20.25 -6.28 19.73
CA VAL A 812 -18.89 -6.15 19.18
C VAL A 812 -18.10 -5.08 19.93
N MET A 813 -18.71 -3.94 20.27
CA MET A 813 -18.08 -2.89 21.06
C MET A 813 -17.79 -3.33 22.51
N GLU A 814 -18.72 -4.06 23.15
CA GLU A 814 -18.51 -4.58 24.51
C GLU A 814 -17.34 -5.57 24.60
N HIS A 815 -17.10 -6.37 23.55
CA HIS A 815 -16.09 -7.45 23.56
C HIS A 815 -14.76 -7.06 22.89
N VAL A 816 -14.61 -5.84 22.34
CA VAL A 816 -13.44 -5.48 21.51
C VAL A 816 -12.12 -5.52 22.27
N GLU A 817 -12.13 -5.20 23.57
CA GLU A 817 -10.96 -5.19 24.46
C GLU A 817 -10.72 -6.51 25.21
N GLU A 818 -11.61 -7.51 25.06
CA GLU A 818 -11.48 -8.77 25.78
C GLU A 818 -10.27 -9.60 25.32
N LYS A 819 -9.70 -10.37 26.26
CA LYS A 819 -8.59 -11.29 25.98
C LYS A 819 -9.02 -12.54 25.21
N ASN A 820 -10.24 -13.03 25.47
CA ASN A 820 -10.81 -14.15 24.73
C ASN A 820 -11.49 -13.59 23.48
N VAL A 821 -10.81 -13.65 22.33
CA VAL A 821 -11.35 -13.07 21.09
C VAL A 821 -12.37 -13.96 20.39
N GLU A 822 -12.60 -15.21 20.84
CA GLU A 822 -13.48 -16.15 20.14
C GLU A 822 -14.93 -15.63 20.00
N PRO A 823 -15.59 -15.07 21.04
CA PRO A 823 -16.91 -14.44 20.89
C PRO A 823 -16.88 -13.18 20.02
N LEU A 824 -15.81 -12.38 20.12
CA LEU A 824 -15.62 -11.18 19.31
C LEU A 824 -15.54 -11.51 17.81
N LEU A 825 -14.74 -12.52 17.43
CA LEU A 825 -14.60 -12.96 16.04
C LEU A 825 -15.94 -13.46 15.45
N GLU A 826 -16.72 -14.20 16.23
CA GLU A 826 -18.06 -14.61 15.82
C GLU A 826 -19.00 -13.42 15.62
N GLY A 827 -18.94 -12.42 16.51
CA GLY A 827 -19.75 -11.20 16.39
C GLY A 827 -19.37 -10.33 15.20
N LEU A 828 -18.07 -10.14 14.95
CA LEU A 828 -17.56 -9.41 13.80
C LEU A 828 -18.02 -10.06 12.48
N LEU A 829 -17.89 -11.39 12.36
CA LEU A 829 -18.29 -12.12 11.15
C LEU A 829 -19.80 -12.16 10.95
N GLU A 830 -20.57 -12.39 12.01
CA GLU A 830 -22.03 -12.32 11.96
C GLU A 830 -22.49 -10.91 11.54
N ALA A 831 -21.81 -9.86 11.99
CA ALA A 831 -22.07 -8.49 11.56
C ALA A 831 -21.74 -8.28 10.07
N ARG A 832 -20.57 -8.72 9.60
CA ARG A 832 -20.22 -8.62 8.17
C ARG A 832 -21.20 -9.39 7.27
N GLN A 833 -21.65 -10.57 7.68
CA GLN A 833 -22.67 -11.33 6.93
C GLN A 833 -24.05 -10.66 6.91
N GLU A 834 -24.50 -10.05 8.02
CA GLU A 834 -25.75 -9.26 8.03
C GLU A 834 -25.64 -7.96 7.21
N LEU A 835 -24.44 -7.39 7.09
CA LEU A 835 -24.16 -6.17 6.34
C LEU A 835 -24.12 -6.40 4.81
N GLN A 836 -23.72 -7.59 4.36
CA GLN A 836 -23.50 -7.92 2.95
C GLN A 836 -24.70 -7.60 2.02
N PRO A 837 -25.96 -7.97 2.35
CA PRO A 837 -27.13 -7.64 1.51
C PRO A 837 -27.41 -6.13 1.40
N SER A 838 -26.87 -5.33 2.32
CA SER A 838 -26.98 -3.87 2.34
C SER A 838 -25.83 -3.20 1.56
N LEU A 839 -24.65 -3.82 1.49
CA LEU A 839 -23.55 -3.37 0.62
C LEU A 839 -23.86 -3.59 -0.86
N SER A 840 -24.63 -4.62 -1.19
CA SER A 840 -24.98 -4.97 -2.57
C SER A 840 -26.11 -4.11 -3.17
N LYS A 841 -26.72 -3.20 -2.39
CA LYS A 841 -27.81 -2.31 -2.84
C LYS A 841 -27.33 -0.87 -2.90
N SER A 842 -27.64 -0.17 -3.98
CA SER A 842 -27.53 1.29 -4.01
C SER A 842 -28.57 1.89 -3.06
N GLN A 843 -28.10 2.56 -2.01
CA GLN A 843 -28.94 3.17 -0.97
C GLN A 843 -28.27 4.40 -0.36
N SER A 844 -29.05 5.24 0.31
CA SER A 844 -28.52 6.43 0.99
C SER A 844 -27.46 6.05 2.03
N ARG A 845 -26.33 6.74 2.03
CA ARG A 845 -25.18 6.51 2.94
C ARG A 845 -24.49 5.15 2.78
N LEU A 846 -24.49 4.56 1.58
CA LEU A 846 -23.73 3.34 1.27
C LEU A 846 -22.24 3.45 1.69
N LYS A 847 -21.61 4.62 1.51
CA LYS A 847 -20.25 4.94 1.99
C LYS A 847 -20.02 4.55 3.45
N ASP A 848 -20.97 4.84 4.34
CA ASP A 848 -20.84 4.54 5.77
C ASP A 848 -20.84 3.03 6.04
N LEU A 849 -21.62 2.28 5.25
CA LEU A 849 -21.66 0.82 5.32
C LEU A 849 -20.36 0.20 4.78
N ILE A 850 -19.77 0.76 3.71
CA ILE A 850 -18.48 0.29 3.19
C ILE A 850 -17.37 0.54 4.21
N PHE A 851 -17.32 1.71 4.84
CA PHE A 851 -16.34 1.99 5.91
C PHE A 851 -16.56 1.10 7.14
N LEU A 852 -17.82 0.80 7.51
CA LEU A 852 -18.12 -0.19 8.55
C LEU A 852 -17.59 -1.59 8.19
N ASP A 853 -17.79 -2.06 6.96
CA ASP A 853 -17.25 -3.35 6.52
C ASP A 853 -15.71 -3.38 6.56
N VAL A 854 -15.04 -2.33 6.08
CA VAL A 854 -13.57 -2.20 6.14
C VAL A 854 -13.06 -2.16 7.59
N ALA A 855 -13.78 -1.49 8.50
CA ALA A 855 -13.43 -1.45 9.91
C ALA A 855 -13.63 -2.81 10.62
N LEU A 856 -14.73 -3.52 10.30
CA LEU A 856 -14.98 -4.88 10.80
C LEU A 856 -13.90 -5.86 10.30
N ASP A 857 -13.54 -5.80 9.02
CA ASP A 857 -12.48 -6.59 8.38
C ASP A 857 -11.11 -6.41 9.08
N SER A 858 -10.71 -5.14 9.26
CA SER A 858 -9.48 -4.77 9.99
C SER A 858 -9.49 -5.25 11.45
N THR A 859 -10.65 -5.21 12.09
CA THR A 859 -10.82 -5.70 13.47
C THR A 859 -10.69 -7.22 13.56
N VAL A 860 -11.19 -7.98 12.57
CA VAL A 860 -10.99 -9.43 12.53
C VAL A 860 -9.50 -9.78 12.47
N ARG A 861 -8.71 -9.12 11.60
CA ARG A 861 -7.25 -9.34 11.54
C ARG A 861 -6.58 -9.11 12.90
N THR A 862 -6.82 -7.96 13.53
CA THR A 862 -6.18 -7.60 14.82
C THR A 862 -6.68 -8.47 15.99
N ALA A 863 -7.92 -8.93 15.97
CA ALA A 863 -8.43 -9.92 16.93
C ALA A 863 -7.73 -11.28 16.78
N VAL A 864 -7.53 -11.76 15.55
CA VAL A 864 -6.80 -13.02 15.29
C VAL A 864 -5.34 -12.92 15.76
N GLU A 865 -4.65 -11.82 15.45
CA GLU A 865 -3.26 -11.61 15.89
C GLU A 865 -3.11 -11.62 17.41
N ARG A 866 -4.06 -11.02 18.15
CA ARG A 866 -4.12 -11.09 19.62
C ARG A 866 -4.32 -12.51 20.16
N SER A 867 -4.93 -13.41 19.38
CA SER A 867 -5.21 -14.79 19.81
C SER A 867 -4.02 -15.75 19.72
N TYR A 868 -2.92 -15.36 19.05
CA TYR A 868 -1.80 -16.27 18.79
C TYR A 868 -1.17 -16.87 20.05
N GLU A 869 -1.16 -16.14 21.16
CA GLU A 869 -0.70 -16.67 22.45
C GLU A 869 -1.63 -17.75 23.03
N GLU A 870 -2.95 -17.57 22.93
CA GLU A 870 -3.92 -18.57 23.39
C GLU A 870 -3.87 -19.83 22.49
N LEU A 871 -3.85 -19.60 21.18
CA LEU A 871 -3.75 -20.65 20.17
C LEU A 871 -2.43 -21.43 20.25
N ASN A 872 -1.41 -20.95 20.97
CA ASN A 872 -0.17 -21.70 21.19
C ASN A 872 -0.40 -23.06 21.86
N ASN A 873 -1.39 -23.15 22.74
CA ASN A 873 -1.68 -24.36 23.51
C ASN A 873 -3.03 -25.00 23.15
N ALA A 874 -3.69 -24.52 22.10
CA ALA A 874 -5.00 -24.98 21.68
C ALA A 874 -4.94 -26.33 20.92
N GLY A 875 -5.96 -27.15 21.13
CA GLY A 875 -6.16 -28.38 20.35
C GLY A 875 -6.52 -28.09 18.88
N PRO A 876 -6.34 -29.06 17.97
CA PRO A 876 -6.53 -28.85 16.53
C PRO A 876 -7.94 -28.39 16.17
N GLU A 877 -8.99 -28.84 16.87
CA GLU A 877 -10.38 -28.39 16.64
C GLU A 877 -10.53 -26.86 16.77
N LYS A 878 -9.93 -26.23 17.80
CA LYS A 878 -10.00 -24.78 17.98
C LYS A 878 -9.21 -24.03 16.91
N ILE A 879 -8.05 -24.55 16.50
CA ILE A 879 -7.25 -23.95 15.41
C ILE A 879 -8.01 -24.06 14.07
N MET A 880 -8.64 -25.20 13.77
CA MET A 880 -9.49 -25.38 12.59
C MET A 880 -10.71 -24.45 12.60
N TYR A 881 -11.31 -24.20 13.77
CA TYR A 881 -12.42 -23.25 13.90
C TYR A 881 -11.96 -21.81 13.65
N PHE A 882 -10.82 -21.39 14.19
CA PHE A 882 -10.27 -20.07 13.88
C PHE A 882 -9.93 -19.94 12.39
N ILE A 883 -9.39 -20.99 11.76
CA ILE A 883 -9.13 -21.02 10.32
C ILE A 883 -10.43 -20.81 9.51
N SER A 884 -11.54 -21.47 9.86
CA SER A 884 -12.80 -21.25 9.13
C SER A 884 -13.33 -19.83 9.31
N LEU A 885 -13.25 -19.25 10.51
CA LEU A 885 -13.60 -17.83 10.74
C LEU A 885 -12.76 -16.86 9.89
N VAL A 886 -11.43 -17.02 9.85
CA VAL A 886 -10.56 -16.11 9.08
C VAL A 886 -10.72 -16.30 7.56
N LEU A 887 -10.94 -17.53 7.11
CA LEU A 887 -11.23 -17.82 5.70
C LEU A 887 -12.58 -17.23 5.27
N GLU A 888 -13.60 -17.33 6.13
CA GLU A 888 -14.90 -16.68 5.92
C GLU A 888 -14.76 -15.15 5.79
N ASN A 889 -13.94 -14.53 6.65
CA ASN A 889 -13.63 -13.10 6.58
C ASN A 889 -12.97 -12.69 5.24
N LEU A 890 -12.03 -13.51 4.77
CA LEU A 890 -11.34 -13.30 3.50
C LEU A 890 -12.28 -13.49 2.30
N ALA A 891 -13.16 -14.50 2.34
CA ALA A 891 -14.15 -14.75 1.30
C ALA A 891 -15.19 -13.63 1.18
N LEU A 892 -15.63 -13.04 2.30
CA LEU A 892 -16.51 -11.85 2.31
C LEU A 892 -15.84 -10.60 1.71
N SER A 893 -14.52 -10.59 1.61
CA SER A 893 -13.71 -9.45 1.16
C SER A 893 -13.23 -9.56 -0.30
N SER A 894 -13.50 -10.69 -0.97
CA SER A 894 -12.95 -11.03 -2.28
C SER A 894 -14.00 -10.99 -3.41
N ASP A 895 -13.62 -10.47 -4.59
CA ASP A 895 -14.53 -10.32 -5.74
C ASP A 895 -14.74 -11.62 -6.54
N ASP A 896 -13.70 -12.47 -6.59
CA ASP A 896 -13.81 -13.89 -6.89
C ASP A 896 -13.43 -14.67 -5.63
N ASN A 897 -14.38 -15.44 -5.09
CA ASN A 897 -14.25 -16.14 -3.82
C ASN A 897 -14.68 -17.61 -3.88
N GLU A 898 -15.01 -18.16 -5.06
CA GLU A 898 -15.61 -19.49 -5.18
C GLU A 898 -14.74 -20.59 -4.55
N ASP A 899 -13.43 -20.58 -4.83
CA ASP A 899 -12.47 -21.53 -4.24
C ASP A 899 -12.33 -21.36 -2.71
N LEU A 900 -12.41 -20.11 -2.21
CA LEU A 900 -12.38 -19.82 -0.77
C LEU A 900 -13.65 -20.35 -0.06
N ILE A 901 -14.81 -20.23 -0.69
CA ILE A 901 -16.08 -20.79 -0.17
C ILE A 901 -16.04 -22.33 -0.17
N TYR A 902 -15.46 -22.97 -1.20
CA TYR A 902 -15.28 -24.43 -1.20
C TYR A 902 -14.25 -24.89 -0.16
N CYS A 903 -13.18 -24.12 0.08
CA CYS A 903 -12.28 -24.36 1.22
C CYS A 903 -13.03 -24.22 2.56
N LEU A 904 -13.90 -23.22 2.72
CA LEU A 904 -14.68 -23.00 3.94
C LEU A 904 -15.63 -24.18 4.23
N LYS A 905 -16.38 -24.64 3.22
CA LYS A 905 -17.21 -25.85 3.33
C LYS A 905 -16.37 -27.09 3.66
N GLY A 906 -15.16 -27.18 3.11
CA GLY A 906 -14.20 -28.22 3.46
C GLY A 906 -13.80 -28.19 4.94
N TRP A 907 -13.54 -27.00 5.51
CA TRP A 907 -13.24 -26.86 6.93
C TRP A 907 -14.43 -27.22 7.84
N ASP A 908 -15.65 -26.87 7.45
CA ASP A 908 -16.87 -27.29 8.17
C ASP A 908 -17.04 -28.82 8.18
N VAL A 909 -16.78 -29.48 7.04
CA VAL A 909 -16.77 -30.95 6.96
C VAL A 909 -15.66 -31.53 7.86
N ALA A 910 -14.44 -31.00 7.80
CA ALA A 910 -13.31 -31.45 8.63
C ALA A 910 -13.59 -31.30 10.13
N LEU A 911 -14.18 -30.18 10.55
CA LEU A 911 -14.65 -29.94 11.92
C LEU A 911 -15.74 -30.93 12.32
N SER A 912 -16.67 -31.27 11.43
CA SER A 912 -17.71 -32.26 11.69
C SER A 912 -17.13 -33.67 11.89
N MET A 913 -16.18 -34.08 11.03
CA MET A 913 -15.45 -35.35 11.12
C MET A 913 -14.65 -35.45 12.42
N CYS A 914 -13.96 -34.37 12.80
CA CYS A 914 -13.22 -34.29 14.06
C CYS A 914 -14.15 -34.46 15.28
N LYS A 915 -15.32 -33.81 15.28
CA LYS A 915 -16.31 -33.89 16.37
C LYS A 915 -16.90 -35.29 16.55
N ILE A 916 -17.15 -36.02 15.45
CA ILE A 916 -17.61 -37.42 15.51
C ILE A 916 -16.46 -38.43 15.69
N LYS A 917 -15.21 -37.97 15.75
CA LYS A 917 -13.98 -38.77 15.87
C LYS A 917 -13.77 -39.77 14.72
N ASP A 918 -14.13 -39.36 13.50
CA ASP A 918 -13.86 -40.13 12.28
C ASP A 918 -12.35 -40.34 12.12
N THR A 919 -11.89 -41.57 11.87
CA THR A 919 -10.45 -41.91 11.82
C THR A 919 -9.70 -41.17 10.71
N HIS A 920 -10.38 -40.67 9.69
CA HIS A 920 -9.80 -39.96 8.55
C HIS A 920 -9.87 -38.43 8.68
N TRP A 921 -10.40 -37.88 9.80
CA TRP A 921 -10.59 -36.42 9.96
C TRP A 921 -9.32 -35.60 9.67
N ALA A 922 -8.17 -36.06 10.18
CA ALA A 922 -6.90 -35.34 10.02
C ALA A 922 -6.36 -35.41 8.59
N LEU A 923 -6.60 -36.52 7.89
CA LEU A 923 -6.19 -36.70 6.50
C LEU A 923 -7.05 -35.85 5.54
N TYR A 924 -8.34 -35.73 5.83
CA TYR A 924 -9.24 -34.83 5.11
C TYR A 924 -8.91 -33.36 5.40
N ALA A 925 -8.76 -32.99 6.68
CA ALA A 925 -8.33 -31.64 7.08
C ALA A 925 -7.00 -31.23 6.42
N LYS A 926 -6.07 -32.17 6.22
CA LYS A 926 -4.81 -31.93 5.51
C LYS A 926 -5.01 -31.54 4.05
N SER A 927 -5.97 -32.15 3.33
CA SER A 927 -6.23 -31.78 1.93
C SER A 927 -6.95 -30.44 1.80
N VAL A 928 -7.84 -30.12 2.75
CA VAL A 928 -8.45 -28.79 2.85
C VAL A 928 -7.40 -27.72 3.19
N LEU A 929 -6.43 -28.02 4.06
CA LEU A 929 -5.28 -27.15 4.35
C LEU A 929 -4.45 -26.86 3.10
N ASP A 930 -4.07 -27.91 2.35
CA ASP A 930 -3.31 -27.74 1.11
C ASP A 930 -4.06 -26.89 0.10
N ARG A 931 -5.37 -27.12 -0.07
CA ARG A 931 -6.21 -26.31 -0.96
C ARG A 931 -6.32 -24.86 -0.49
N THR A 932 -6.49 -24.62 0.81
CA THR A 932 -6.55 -23.25 1.37
C THR A 932 -5.22 -22.52 1.14
N ARG A 933 -4.08 -23.22 1.22
CA ARG A 933 -2.76 -22.66 0.91
C ARG A 933 -2.62 -22.34 -0.60
N LEU A 934 -3.14 -23.18 -1.49
CA LEU A 934 -3.19 -22.90 -2.93
C LEU A 934 -4.06 -21.67 -3.24
N ALA A 935 -5.26 -21.58 -2.64
CA ALA A 935 -6.14 -20.42 -2.81
C ALA A 935 -5.47 -19.10 -2.36
N LEU A 936 -4.75 -19.12 -1.23
CA LEU A 936 -3.94 -17.99 -0.77
C LEU A 936 -2.79 -17.64 -1.72
N THR A 937 -2.11 -18.65 -2.28
CA THR A 937 -1.00 -18.45 -3.23
C THR A 937 -1.50 -17.83 -4.53
N ASN A 938 -2.61 -18.34 -5.08
CA ASN A 938 -3.28 -17.77 -6.25
C ASN A 938 -3.69 -16.30 -6.02
N LYS A 939 -4.23 -15.98 -4.84
CA LYS A 939 -4.62 -14.62 -4.47
C LYS A 939 -3.41 -13.68 -4.34
N ALA A 940 -2.30 -14.17 -3.76
CA ALA A 940 -1.05 -13.44 -3.67
C ALA A 940 -0.44 -13.15 -5.06
N HIS A 941 -0.43 -14.15 -5.96
CA HIS A 941 0.02 -13.98 -7.34
C HIS A 941 -0.84 -12.97 -8.11
N LEU A 942 -2.17 -13.01 -7.95
CA LEU A 942 -3.08 -12.05 -8.56
C LEU A 942 -2.77 -10.60 -8.12
N TYR A 943 -2.51 -10.38 -6.82
CA TYR A 943 -2.08 -9.06 -6.34
C TYR A 943 -0.69 -8.67 -6.86
N GLN A 944 0.25 -9.62 -6.96
CA GLN A 944 1.58 -9.39 -7.49
C GLN A 944 1.52 -8.94 -8.96
N GLU A 945 0.70 -9.59 -9.78
CA GLU A 945 0.51 -9.25 -11.19
C GLU A 945 -0.11 -7.84 -11.37
N ILE A 946 -1.10 -7.48 -10.53
CA ILE A 946 -1.87 -6.24 -10.68
C ILE A 946 -1.19 -5.02 -10.02
N LEU A 947 -0.62 -5.20 -8.82
CA LEU A 947 -0.13 -4.10 -7.98
C LEU A 947 1.36 -3.83 -8.17
N GLN A 948 2.19 -4.88 -8.22
CA GLN A 948 3.64 -4.71 -8.17
C GLN A 948 4.20 -3.92 -9.37
N PRO A 949 3.81 -4.17 -10.63
CA PRO A 949 4.30 -3.38 -11.77
C PRO A 949 3.96 -1.89 -11.66
N SER A 950 2.79 -1.57 -11.09
CA SER A 950 2.36 -0.19 -10.84
C SER A 950 3.14 0.45 -9.69
N ALA A 951 3.45 -0.30 -8.63
CA ALA A 951 4.30 0.14 -7.52
C ALA A 951 5.73 0.42 -7.95
N GLU A 952 6.32 -0.45 -8.77
CA GLU A 952 7.65 -0.29 -9.35
C GLU A 952 7.74 0.91 -10.29
N TYR A 953 6.82 0.99 -11.26
CA TYR A 953 6.82 2.08 -12.22
C TYR A 953 6.57 3.43 -11.54
N LEU A 954 5.50 3.57 -10.75
CA LEU A 954 5.18 4.83 -10.08
C LEU A 954 6.20 5.17 -8.98
N GLY A 955 6.65 4.19 -8.19
CA GLY A 955 7.66 4.39 -7.15
C GLY A 955 8.97 4.94 -7.72
N SER A 956 9.40 4.44 -8.88
CA SER A 956 10.59 4.94 -9.59
C SER A 956 10.42 6.38 -10.10
N LEU A 957 9.21 6.79 -10.51
CA LEU A 957 8.91 8.15 -10.96
C LEU A 957 8.81 9.14 -9.80
N LEU A 958 8.23 8.71 -8.67
CA LEU A 958 8.05 9.53 -7.47
C LEU A 958 9.30 9.59 -6.57
N GLY A 959 10.29 8.73 -6.80
CA GLY A 959 11.50 8.66 -5.99
C GLY A 959 11.31 8.00 -4.62
N VAL A 960 10.36 7.05 -4.52
CA VAL A 960 10.13 6.23 -3.32
C VAL A 960 11.34 5.34 -3.05
N ASP A 961 11.64 5.06 -1.79
CA ASP A 961 12.75 4.20 -1.40
C ASP A 961 12.60 2.77 -1.96
N LYS A 962 13.68 2.23 -2.54
CA LYS A 962 13.69 0.93 -3.24
C LYS A 962 13.10 -0.21 -2.40
N TRP A 963 13.44 -0.28 -1.11
CA TRP A 963 12.95 -1.32 -0.20
C TRP A 963 11.41 -1.29 -0.05
N ALA A 964 10.79 -0.10 -0.03
CA ALA A 964 9.35 0.07 0.12
C ALA A 964 8.59 -0.25 -1.18
N VAL A 965 9.26 -0.10 -2.32
CA VAL A 965 8.77 -0.55 -3.63
C VAL A 965 8.85 -2.07 -3.77
N GLU A 966 10.00 -2.67 -3.43
CA GLU A 966 10.24 -4.12 -3.56
C GLU A 966 9.28 -4.99 -2.74
N ILE A 967 8.87 -4.52 -1.56
CA ILE A 967 7.94 -5.27 -0.68
C ILE A 967 6.49 -4.78 -0.76
N PHE A 968 6.14 -3.90 -1.71
CA PHE A 968 4.85 -3.19 -1.72
C PHE A 968 3.65 -4.15 -1.63
N THR A 969 3.61 -5.16 -2.51
CA THR A 969 2.52 -6.13 -2.54
C THR A 969 2.53 -7.07 -1.32
N GLU A 970 3.71 -7.44 -0.80
CA GLU A 970 3.81 -8.21 0.44
C GLU A 970 3.19 -7.44 1.61
N GLU A 971 3.45 -6.13 1.71
CA GLU A 971 2.88 -5.27 2.76
C GLU A 971 1.36 -5.23 2.67
N ILE A 972 0.80 -5.10 1.46
CA ILE A 972 -0.65 -5.18 1.21
C ILE A 972 -1.23 -6.52 1.67
N ILE A 973 -0.61 -7.65 1.34
CA ILE A 973 -1.06 -9.00 1.76
C ILE A 973 -0.96 -9.15 3.29
N ARG A 974 0.12 -8.63 3.90
CA ARG A 974 0.39 -8.67 5.34
C ARG A 974 -0.58 -7.79 6.14
N ALA A 975 -1.07 -6.71 5.55
CA ALA A 975 -2.10 -5.84 6.14
C ALA A 975 -3.51 -6.45 6.11
N GLY A 976 -3.72 -7.56 5.38
CA GLY A 976 -5.00 -8.27 5.26
C GLY A 976 -5.05 -9.62 6.00
N SER A 977 -6.24 -10.20 6.12
CA SER A 977 -6.45 -11.48 6.84
C SER A 977 -5.78 -12.70 6.19
N ALA A 978 -5.32 -12.60 4.93
CA ALA A 978 -4.58 -13.64 4.23
C ALA A 978 -3.30 -14.05 4.97
N ALA A 979 -2.54 -13.09 5.51
CA ALA A 979 -1.34 -13.36 6.30
C ALA A 979 -1.67 -14.04 7.64
N SER A 980 -2.77 -13.63 8.29
CA SER A 980 -3.22 -14.26 9.52
C SER A 980 -3.66 -15.71 9.30
N LEU A 981 -4.35 -15.97 8.19
CA LEU A 981 -4.77 -17.32 7.78
C LEU A 981 -3.55 -18.20 7.46
N SER A 982 -2.59 -17.70 6.68
CA SER A 982 -1.33 -18.41 6.38
C SER A 982 -0.58 -18.85 7.65
N THR A 983 -0.51 -17.96 8.64
CA THR A 983 0.10 -18.23 9.95
C THR A 983 -0.61 -19.38 10.69
N LEU A 984 -1.95 -19.40 10.68
CA LEU A 984 -2.74 -20.48 11.29
C LEU A 984 -2.60 -21.82 10.55
N LEU A 985 -2.53 -21.80 9.21
CA LEU A 985 -2.31 -23.01 8.40
C LEU A 985 -0.92 -23.60 8.66
N ASN A 986 0.12 -22.78 8.68
CA ASN A 986 1.50 -23.20 8.96
C ASN A 986 1.66 -23.76 10.39
N ARG A 987 0.87 -23.25 11.35
CA ARG A 987 0.75 -23.81 12.69
C ARG A 987 0.09 -25.19 12.73
N LEU A 988 -0.96 -25.38 11.92
CA LEU A 988 -1.78 -26.58 11.94
C LEU A 988 -1.15 -27.75 11.14
N ASP A 989 -0.39 -27.47 10.07
CA ASP A 989 0.16 -28.51 9.19
C ASP A 989 1.00 -29.59 9.93
N PRO A 990 1.93 -29.25 10.84
CA PRO A 990 2.70 -30.26 11.59
C PRO A 990 1.82 -31.13 12.50
N VAL A 991 0.74 -30.55 13.05
CA VAL A 991 -0.21 -31.28 13.90
C VAL A 991 -1.00 -32.27 13.05
N LEU A 992 -1.55 -31.84 11.91
CA LEU A 992 -2.27 -32.72 10.99
C LEU A 992 -1.38 -33.82 10.42
N ARG A 993 -0.15 -33.50 10.01
CA ARG A 993 0.84 -34.50 9.54
C ARG A 993 1.08 -35.57 10.59
N LYS A 994 1.39 -35.17 11.84
CA LYS A 994 1.61 -36.10 12.94
C LYS A 994 0.37 -36.95 13.24
N THR A 995 -0.82 -36.38 13.23
CA THR A 995 -2.08 -37.10 13.52
C THR A 995 -2.50 -38.03 12.37
N ALA A 996 -2.23 -37.67 11.12
CA ALA A 996 -2.49 -38.49 9.93
C ALA A 996 -1.33 -39.43 9.55
N HIS A 997 -0.30 -39.54 10.40
CA HIS A 997 0.92 -40.34 10.17
C HIS A 997 1.66 -40.02 8.85
N LEU A 998 1.62 -38.76 8.42
CA LEU A 998 2.32 -38.27 7.23
C LEU A 998 3.74 -37.78 7.59
N GLY A 999 4.73 -38.18 6.80
CA GLY A 999 6.12 -37.72 6.94
C GLY A 999 6.35 -36.28 6.43
N SER A 1000 7.61 -35.84 6.53
CA SER A 1000 8.10 -34.60 5.91
C SER A 1000 8.34 -34.74 4.41
N TRP A 1001 8.34 -35.96 3.88
CA TRP A 1001 8.60 -36.27 2.48
C TRP A 1001 7.44 -37.00 1.80
N GLN A 1002 7.33 -36.82 0.49
CA GLN A 1002 6.64 -37.74 -0.41
C GLN A 1002 7.66 -38.20 -1.45
N VAL A 1003 8.08 -39.46 -1.36
CA VAL A 1003 9.06 -40.05 -2.27
C VAL A 1003 8.33 -40.57 -3.51
N ILE A 1004 8.71 -40.03 -4.67
CA ILE A 1004 8.10 -40.29 -5.97
C ILE A 1004 8.92 -41.32 -6.76
N SER A 1005 10.24 -41.23 -6.66
CA SER A 1005 11.20 -42.12 -7.30
C SER A 1005 12.33 -42.45 -6.30
N PRO A 1006 12.31 -43.64 -5.67
CA PRO A 1006 13.20 -44.00 -4.56
C PRO A 1006 14.57 -44.52 -5.02
N VAL A 1007 15.33 -43.71 -5.75
CA VAL A 1007 16.68 -44.07 -6.24
C VAL A 1007 17.79 -43.53 -5.30
N GLU A 1008 18.65 -44.40 -4.76
CA GLU A 1008 19.87 -43.95 -4.06
C GLU A 1008 20.85 -43.31 -5.05
N THR A 1009 21.37 -42.14 -4.71
CA THR A 1009 22.18 -41.34 -5.63
C THR A 1009 23.16 -40.41 -4.91
N VAL A 1010 24.16 -39.91 -5.64
CA VAL A 1010 25.12 -38.91 -5.16
C VAL A 1010 25.39 -37.91 -6.28
N GLY A 1011 25.34 -36.61 -5.97
CA GLY A 1011 25.58 -35.56 -6.95
C GLY A 1011 25.84 -34.19 -6.32
N TYR A 1012 26.23 -33.23 -7.16
CA TYR A 1012 26.45 -31.84 -6.75
C TYR A 1012 25.12 -31.11 -6.66
N VAL A 1013 24.87 -30.37 -5.58
CA VAL A 1013 23.60 -29.64 -5.41
C VAL A 1013 23.59 -28.36 -6.24
N GLU A 1014 22.56 -28.16 -7.06
CA GLU A 1014 22.25 -26.91 -7.76
C GLU A 1014 20.81 -26.49 -7.43
N VAL A 1015 20.61 -25.20 -7.11
CA VAL A 1015 19.30 -24.64 -6.76
C VAL A 1015 18.78 -23.82 -7.94
N VAL A 1016 17.56 -24.11 -8.38
CA VAL A 1016 16.88 -23.51 -9.54
C VAL A 1016 15.45 -23.11 -9.19
N ASP A 1017 14.92 -22.06 -9.82
CA ASP A 1017 13.57 -21.57 -9.50
C ASP A 1017 12.47 -22.46 -10.07
N GLU A 1018 12.49 -22.72 -11.37
CA GLU A 1018 11.58 -23.70 -12.00
C GLU A 1018 12.38 -24.76 -12.74
N LEU A 1019 11.98 -26.03 -12.65
CA LEU A 1019 12.57 -27.12 -13.45
C LEU A 1019 12.52 -26.82 -14.96
N LEU A 1020 11.46 -26.15 -15.41
CA LEU A 1020 11.23 -25.71 -16.79
C LEU A 1020 12.38 -24.84 -17.35
N THR A 1021 13.03 -24.03 -16.50
CA THR A 1021 14.13 -23.13 -16.91
C THR A 1021 15.43 -23.86 -17.25
N VAL A 1022 15.57 -25.12 -16.85
CA VAL A 1022 16.78 -25.91 -17.03
C VAL A 1022 16.61 -27.17 -17.88
N GLN A 1023 15.39 -27.48 -18.36
CA GLN A 1023 15.06 -28.68 -19.15
C GLN A 1023 15.95 -28.88 -20.40
N ASN A 1024 16.54 -27.81 -20.93
CA ASN A 1024 17.40 -27.81 -22.12
C ASN A 1024 18.91 -27.89 -21.80
N LYS A 1025 19.30 -27.94 -20.52
CA LYS A 1025 20.69 -28.12 -20.08
C LYS A 1025 21.08 -29.61 -20.08
N SER A 1026 22.37 -29.86 -20.28
CA SER A 1026 23.04 -31.10 -19.88
C SER A 1026 24.08 -30.76 -18.81
N TYR A 1027 24.10 -31.51 -17.72
CA TYR A 1027 25.11 -31.41 -16.67
C TYR A 1027 26.20 -32.47 -16.89
N GLU A 1028 27.47 -32.04 -17.03
CA GLU A 1028 28.60 -32.97 -17.26
C GLU A 1028 28.93 -33.84 -16.03
N ARG A 1029 28.49 -33.40 -14.85
CA ARG A 1029 28.66 -34.09 -13.56
C ARG A 1029 27.30 -34.47 -12.97
N PRO A 1030 27.21 -35.57 -12.19
CA PRO A 1030 25.98 -35.93 -11.48
C PRO A 1030 25.46 -34.76 -10.65
N THR A 1031 24.25 -34.27 -10.95
CA THR A 1031 23.68 -33.06 -10.34
C THR A 1031 22.37 -33.36 -9.63
N ILE A 1032 22.23 -32.86 -8.39
CA ILE A 1032 21.01 -32.87 -7.59
C ILE A 1032 20.36 -31.49 -7.75
N LEU A 1033 19.21 -31.42 -8.40
CA LEU A 1033 18.44 -30.19 -8.54
C LEU A 1033 17.52 -30.01 -7.33
N ILE A 1034 17.60 -28.85 -6.69
CA ILE A 1034 16.56 -28.35 -5.79
C ILE A 1034 15.77 -27.33 -6.59
N ALA A 1035 14.59 -27.73 -7.05
CA ALA A 1035 13.71 -26.91 -7.88
C ALA A 1035 12.58 -26.33 -7.04
N ASN A 1036 12.50 -24.99 -6.95
CA ASN A 1036 11.44 -24.33 -6.17
C ASN A 1036 10.04 -24.57 -6.75
N SER A 1037 9.92 -24.82 -8.06
CA SER A 1037 8.66 -25.24 -8.69
C SER A 1037 8.82 -26.30 -9.80
N VAL A 1038 7.78 -27.15 -9.94
CA VAL A 1038 7.62 -28.19 -10.97
C VAL A 1038 6.16 -28.20 -11.46
N LYS A 1039 5.95 -28.07 -12.77
CA LYS A 1039 4.63 -27.90 -13.42
C LYS A 1039 4.06 -29.17 -14.06
N GLY A 1040 4.81 -30.27 -14.10
CA GLY A 1040 4.35 -31.60 -14.57
C GLY A 1040 4.75 -31.98 -15.99
N GLU A 1041 4.96 -30.97 -16.84
CA GLU A 1041 5.18 -31.13 -18.28
C GLU A 1041 6.65 -30.99 -18.71
N GLU A 1042 7.56 -30.82 -17.76
CA GLU A 1042 8.99 -30.65 -18.03
C GLU A 1042 9.73 -31.97 -18.29
N GLU A 1043 10.74 -31.92 -19.17
CA GLU A 1043 11.74 -32.98 -19.27
C GLU A 1043 12.85 -32.78 -18.22
N ILE A 1044 13.37 -33.87 -17.66
CA ILE A 1044 14.40 -33.81 -16.61
C ILE A 1044 15.77 -33.67 -17.29
N PRO A 1045 16.55 -32.61 -16.97
CA PRO A 1045 17.79 -32.30 -17.69
C PRO A 1045 18.78 -33.45 -17.64
N ASP A 1046 19.56 -33.62 -18.71
CA ASP A 1046 20.55 -34.71 -18.76
C ASP A 1046 21.67 -34.51 -17.73
N GLY A 1047 22.21 -35.60 -17.18
CA GLY A 1047 23.14 -35.58 -16.04
C GLY A 1047 22.51 -35.23 -14.67
N THR A 1048 21.23 -34.89 -14.63
CA THR A 1048 20.47 -34.80 -13.36
C THR A 1048 20.30 -36.20 -12.77
N VAL A 1049 20.65 -36.37 -11.50
CA VAL A 1049 20.50 -37.63 -10.76
C VAL A 1049 19.51 -37.55 -9.62
N ALA A 1050 19.10 -36.34 -9.21
CA ALA A 1050 17.95 -36.13 -8.35
C ALA A 1050 17.22 -34.81 -8.64
N VAL A 1051 15.92 -34.77 -8.34
CA VAL A 1051 15.10 -33.56 -8.23
C VAL A 1051 14.44 -33.55 -6.85
N LEU A 1052 14.58 -32.46 -6.11
CA LEU A 1052 13.90 -32.22 -4.82
C LEU A 1052 13.11 -30.92 -4.91
N THR A 1053 11.88 -30.89 -4.42
CA THR A 1053 11.00 -29.72 -4.60
C THR A 1053 10.03 -29.53 -3.42
N PRO A 1054 9.56 -28.29 -3.10
CA PRO A 1054 8.42 -28.09 -2.20
C PRO A 1054 7.06 -28.34 -2.88
N ASP A 1055 7.00 -28.29 -4.22
CA ASP A 1055 5.76 -28.51 -4.96
C ASP A 1055 5.27 -29.97 -4.80
N MET A 1056 3.98 -30.18 -5.06
CA MET A 1056 3.28 -31.44 -4.83
C MET A 1056 2.79 -32.11 -6.14
N PRO A 1057 3.68 -32.44 -7.09
CA PRO A 1057 3.29 -33.22 -8.26
C PRO A 1057 2.81 -34.61 -7.80
N ASP A 1058 1.75 -35.12 -8.42
CA ASP A 1058 1.21 -36.42 -8.08
C ASP A 1058 2.22 -37.54 -8.40
N VAL A 1059 2.15 -38.65 -7.65
CA VAL A 1059 3.14 -39.74 -7.78
C VAL A 1059 3.06 -40.37 -9.16
N LEU A 1060 1.91 -40.36 -9.81
CA LEU A 1060 1.66 -40.92 -11.14
C LEU A 1060 1.55 -39.85 -12.26
N SER A 1061 1.94 -38.60 -11.99
CA SER A 1061 2.03 -37.57 -13.04
C SER A 1061 3.14 -37.84 -14.07
N HIS A 1062 3.09 -37.21 -15.24
CA HIS A 1062 4.04 -37.45 -16.33
C HIS A 1062 5.50 -37.22 -15.92
N VAL A 1063 5.82 -36.10 -15.24
CA VAL A 1063 7.18 -35.83 -14.74
C VAL A 1063 7.64 -36.90 -13.72
N SER A 1064 6.73 -37.37 -12.88
CA SER A 1064 6.99 -38.45 -11.91
C SER A 1064 7.29 -39.78 -12.59
N VAL A 1065 6.58 -40.11 -13.67
CA VAL A 1065 6.85 -41.27 -14.52
C VAL A 1065 8.20 -41.11 -15.24
N ARG A 1066 8.48 -39.96 -15.85
CA ARG A 1066 9.77 -39.67 -16.51
C ARG A 1066 10.96 -39.77 -15.54
N ALA A 1067 10.81 -39.35 -14.28
CA ALA A 1067 11.83 -39.48 -13.25
C ALA A 1067 12.17 -40.95 -12.94
N ARG A 1068 11.14 -41.78 -12.72
CA ARG A 1068 11.29 -43.22 -12.47
C ARG A 1068 11.95 -43.93 -13.66
N ASN A 1069 11.46 -43.66 -14.88
CA ASN A 1069 12.01 -44.23 -16.12
C ASN A 1069 13.47 -43.84 -16.35
N SER A 1070 13.84 -42.61 -15.99
CA SER A 1070 15.22 -42.10 -16.08
C SER A 1070 16.12 -42.54 -14.91
N LYS A 1071 15.59 -43.29 -13.92
CA LYS A 1071 16.26 -43.64 -12.65
C LYS A 1071 16.83 -42.41 -11.91
N VAL A 1072 16.07 -41.32 -11.93
CA VAL A 1072 16.37 -40.08 -11.20
C VAL A 1072 15.64 -40.12 -9.85
N CYS A 1073 16.33 -39.82 -8.76
CA CYS A 1073 15.67 -39.68 -7.46
C CYS A 1073 14.70 -38.49 -7.49
N PHE A 1074 13.45 -38.67 -7.07
CA PHE A 1074 12.48 -37.58 -7.05
C PHE A 1074 11.67 -37.64 -5.77
N ALA A 1075 11.64 -36.54 -5.01
CA ALA A 1075 10.86 -36.43 -3.79
C ALA A 1075 10.42 -34.99 -3.52
N THR A 1076 9.20 -34.84 -3.00
CA THR A 1076 8.70 -33.58 -2.44
C THR A 1076 9.11 -33.45 -0.98
N CYS A 1077 9.69 -32.32 -0.60
CA CYS A 1077 10.01 -31.95 0.78
C CYS A 1077 8.98 -30.93 1.29
N PHE A 1078 8.17 -31.32 2.26
CA PHE A 1078 7.15 -30.46 2.85
C PHE A 1078 7.61 -29.64 4.05
N ASP A 1079 8.79 -29.95 4.61
CA ASP A 1079 9.37 -29.18 5.71
C ASP A 1079 10.29 -28.09 5.13
N PRO A 1080 9.94 -26.80 5.27
CA PRO A 1080 10.74 -25.71 4.71
C PRO A 1080 12.12 -25.59 5.37
N ASN A 1081 12.31 -26.08 6.60
CA ASN A 1081 13.61 -26.06 7.27
C ASN A 1081 14.56 -27.09 6.67
N ILE A 1082 14.04 -28.28 6.34
CA ILE A 1082 14.80 -29.33 5.64
C ILE A 1082 15.17 -28.84 4.23
N LEU A 1083 14.22 -28.23 3.51
CA LEU A 1083 14.47 -27.68 2.17
C LEU A 1083 15.51 -26.55 2.20
N ALA A 1084 15.41 -25.62 3.15
CA ALA A 1084 16.38 -24.54 3.32
C ALA A 1084 17.78 -25.09 3.62
N ASN A 1085 17.90 -26.08 4.52
CA ASN A 1085 19.20 -26.70 4.79
C ASN A 1085 19.77 -27.44 3.57
N LEU A 1086 18.92 -28.08 2.75
CA LEU A 1086 19.36 -28.67 1.48
C LEU A 1086 19.88 -27.61 0.49
N GLN A 1087 19.24 -26.44 0.42
CA GLN A 1087 19.68 -25.32 -0.42
C GLN A 1087 21.06 -24.75 0.01
N GLU A 1088 21.39 -24.80 1.30
CA GLU A 1088 22.72 -24.41 1.83
C GLU A 1088 23.87 -25.30 1.30
N TYR A 1089 23.58 -26.51 0.81
CA TYR A 1089 24.59 -27.38 0.19
C TYR A 1089 24.92 -27.01 -1.28
N LYS A 1090 24.39 -25.91 -1.84
CA LYS A 1090 24.66 -25.48 -3.22
C LYS A 1090 26.16 -25.52 -3.56
N GLY A 1091 26.50 -26.29 -4.60
CA GLY A 1091 27.87 -26.52 -5.07
C GLY A 1091 28.62 -27.66 -4.39
N LYS A 1092 28.11 -28.25 -3.30
CA LYS A 1092 28.69 -29.41 -2.60
C LYS A 1092 28.16 -30.73 -3.12
N LEU A 1093 28.93 -31.80 -2.89
CA LEU A 1093 28.56 -33.18 -3.19
C LEU A 1093 27.72 -33.78 -2.04
N LEU A 1094 26.52 -34.24 -2.34
CA LEU A 1094 25.56 -34.77 -1.37
C LEU A 1094 25.11 -36.18 -1.80
N ARG A 1095 25.03 -37.12 -0.83
CA ARG A 1095 24.42 -38.45 -1.01
C ARG A 1095 22.97 -38.41 -0.54
N LEU A 1096 22.06 -38.94 -1.35
CA LEU A 1096 20.65 -39.13 -1.04
C LEU A 1096 20.33 -40.63 -0.95
N LYS A 1097 19.73 -41.03 0.18
CA LYS A 1097 19.23 -42.37 0.46
C LYS A 1097 17.72 -42.31 0.73
N PRO A 1098 16.89 -42.34 -0.32
CA PRO A 1098 15.45 -42.42 -0.16
C PRO A 1098 15.01 -43.77 0.41
N THR A 1099 13.95 -43.73 1.18
CA THR A 1099 13.12 -44.86 1.59
C THR A 1099 11.72 -44.67 1.00
N SER A 1100 10.74 -45.51 1.34
CA SER A 1100 9.36 -45.32 0.88
C SER A 1100 8.63 -44.10 1.49
N ALA A 1101 9.21 -43.43 2.50
CA ALA A 1101 8.53 -42.35 3.24
C ALA A 1101 9.44 -41.18 3.69
N ASP A 1102 10.76 -41.29 3.51
CA ASP A 1102 11.76 -40.33 4.00
C ASP A 1102 13.01 -40.33 3.11
N VAL A 1103 13.75 -39.22 3.07
CA VAL A 1103 15.01 -39.10 2.31
C VAL A 1103 16.14 -38.73 3.27
N VAL A 1104 17.00 -39.71 3.57
CA VAL A 1104 18.21 -39.49 4.39
C VAL A 1104 19.30 -38.90 3.50
N TYR A 1105 19.98 -37.85 3.94
CA TYR A 1105 21.04 -37.21 3.17
C TYR A 1105 22.31 -36.92 4.00
N SER A 1106 23.46 -36.88 3.32
CA SER A 1106 24.75 -36.59 3.94
C SER A 1106 25.75 -35.96 2.96
N GLU A 1107 26.51 -34.96 3.41
CA GLU A 1107 27.66 -34.42 2.65
C GLU A 1107 28.74 -35.50 2.45
N VAL A 1108 29.31 -35.55 1.25
CA VAL A 1108 30.38 -36.48 0.87
C VAL A 1108 31.59 -35.66 0.44
N LYS A 1109 32.79 -36.03 0.89
CA LYS A 1109 34.02 -35.35 0.43
C LYS A 1109 34.36 -35.80 -0.98
N GLU A 1110 34.84 -34.89 -1.82
CA GLU A 1110 35.21 -35.19 -3.22
C GLU A 1110 36.18 -36.38 -3.35
N GLY A 1111 37.11 -36.53 -2.41
CA GLY A 1111 38.05 -37.67 -2.36
C GLY A 1111 37.45 -39.00 -1.89
N GLU A 1112 36.31 -39.00 -1.18
CA GLU A 1112 35.59 -40.23 -0.79
C GLU A 1112 34.74 -40.80 -1.94
N PHE A 1113 34.61 -40.07 -3.05
CA PHE A 1113 33.96 -40.56 -4.27
C PHE A 1113 34.91 -41.32 -5.21
N ILE A 1114 36.19 -41.46 -4.84
CA ILE A 1114 37.19 -42.33 -5.47
C ILE A 1114 37.20 -43.69 -4.74
N ASP A 1115 36.03 -44.30 -4.56
CA ASP A 1115 35.90 -45.69 -4.10
C ASP A 1115 35.30 -46.54 -5.23
N ASP A 1116 35.95 -47.66 -5.53
CA ASP A 1116 35.95 -48.36 -6.84
C ASP A 1116 34.67 -49.18 -7.13
N LYS A 1117 33.51 -48.55 -6.93
CA LYS A 1117 32.17 -49.08 -7.24
C LYS A 1117 31.31 -48.15 -8.09
N SER A 1118 31.68 -46.87 -8.25
CA SER A 1118 31.07 -45.95 -9.22
C SER A 1118 31.76 -46.01 -10.60
N THR A 1119 33.04 -46.38 -10.65
CA THR A 1119 33.74 -46.91 -11.84
C THR A 1119 33.22 -48.30 -12.26
N GLN A 1120 32.42 -48.95 -11.42
CA GLN A 1120 31.44 -49.96 -11.83
C GLN A 1120 30.03 -49.37 -12.02
N LEU A 1121 29.94 -48.31 -12.83
CA LEU A 1121 29.23 -48.53 -14.10
C LEU A 1121 29.95 -49.67 -14.84
N LYS A 1122 29.70 -50.91 -14.38
CA LYS A 1122 29.52 -52.00 -15.34
C LYS A 1122 28.57 -51.42 -16.37
N ASP A 1123 28.99 -51.51 -17.62
CA ASP A 1123 28.13 -51.62 -18.78
C ASP A 1123 26.72 -52.01 -18.31
N VAL A 1124 25.80 -51.02 -18.23
CA VAL A 1124 24.44 -51.24 -17.73
C VAL A 1124 23.76 -51.95 -18.89
N GLY A 1125 23.89 -53.28 -18.86
CA GLY A 1125 24.42 -54.08 -19.98
C GLY A 1125 24.11 -53.52 -21.35
N SER A 1126 25.05 -52.73 -21.90
CA SER A 1126 24.99 -52.02 -23.18
C SER A 1126 23.55 -51.92 -23.70
N VAL A 1127 22.71 -51.09 -23.05
CA VAL A 1127 21.28 -50.97 -23.42
C VAL A 1127 21.21 -50.80 -24.92
N SER A 1128 20.73 -51.85 -25.61
CA SER A 1128 20.95 -52.03 -27.04
C SER A 1128 20.56 -50.74 -27.73
N PRO A 1129 21.47 -50.06 -28.46
CA PRO A 1129 21.30 -48.65 -28.78
C PRO A 1129 19.95 -48.45 -29.46
N ILE A 1130 19.04 -47.78 -28.73
CA ILE A 1130 17.62 -47.85 -29.02
C ILE A 1130 17.41 -47.21 -30.39
N SER A 1131 17.13 -48.04 -31.40
CA SER A 1131 17.12 -47.63 -32.80
C SER A 1131 15.70 -47.64 -33.36
N LEU A 1132 15.23 -46.50 -33.85
CA LEU A 1132 13.94 -46.43 -34.52
C LEU A 1132 14.03 -47.04 -35.91
N ALA A 1133 13.09 -47.93 -36.24
CA ALA A 1133 12.89 -48.36 -37.61
C ALA A 1133 12.06 -47.31 -38.36
N ARG A 1134 12.62 -46.72 -39.42
CA ARG A 1134 11.92 -45.73 -40.27
C ARG A 1134 10.69 -46.36 -40.92
N LYS A 1135 9.50 -45.99 -40.45
CA LYS A 1135 8.23 -46.43 -41.03
C LYS A 1135 7.97 -45.73 -42.37
N LYS A 1136 7.12 -46.34 -43.20
CA LYS A 1136 6.72 -45.85 -44.53
C LYS A 1136 5.21 -45.87 -44.64
N PHE A 1137 4.66 -44.98 -45.47
CA PHE A 1137 3.24 -45.01 -45.80
C PHE A 1137 2.85 -46.36 -46.40
N SER A 1138 1.82 -47.00 -45.84
CA SER A 1138 1.38 -48.35 -46.17
C SER A 1138 0.32 -48.41 -47.27
N GLY A 1139 -0.02 -47.27 -47.88
CA GLY A 1139 -1.09 -47.16 -48.87
C GLY A 1139 -2.50 -47.02 -48.28
N ARG A 1140 -2.62 -46.82 -46.97
CA ARG A 1140 -3.88 -46.60 -46.23
C ARG A 1140 -3.79 -45.36 -45.35
N TYR A 1141 -4.79 -44.49 -45.41
CA TYR A 1141 -4.90 -43.30 -44.55
C TYR A 1141 -5.59 -43.57 -43.21
N ALA A 1142 -6.38 -44.64 -43.07
CA ALA A 1142 -7.04 -44.97 -41.82
C ALA A 1142 -7.26 -46.48 -41.62
N VAL A 1143 -7.18 -46.93 -40.37
CA VAL A 1143 -7.35 -48.34 -39.96
C VAL A 1143 -8.27 -48.46 -38.74
N SER A 1144 -9.05 -49.54 -38.67
CA SER A 1144 -9.88 -49.85 -37.48
C SER A 1144 -9.08 -50.62 -36.42
N SER A 1145 -9.62 -50.74 -35.20
CA SER A 1145 -8.91 -51.40 -34.09
C SER A 1145 -8.49 -52.85 -34.36
N GLU A 1146 -9.20 -53.55 -35.25
CA GLU A 1146 -8.94 -54.93 -35.66
C GLU A 1146 -7.75 -55.04 -36.63
N GLU A 1147 -7.34 -53.94 -37.26
CA GLU A 1147 -6.23 -53.85 -38.21
C GLU A 1147 -4.91 -53.36 -37.55
N PHE A 1148 -4.92 -53.06 -36.25
CA PHE A 1148 -3.79 -52.50 -35.52
C PHE A 1148 -2.62 -53.50 -35.40
N THR A 1149 -1.46 -53.11 -35.92
CA THR A 1149 -0.22 -53.91 -35.88
C THR A 1149 0.99 -53.01 -35.66
N GLY A 1150 2.12 -53.55 -35.20
CA GLY A 1150 3.35 -52.79 -34.91
C GLY A 1150 4.05 -52.18 -36.14
N GLU A 1151 3.57 -52.49 -37.35
CA GLU A 1151 3.98 -51.80 -38.58
C GLU A 1151 3.10 -50.60 -38.92
N MET A 1152 1.86 -50.57 -38.44
CA MET A 1152 0.87 -49.55 -38.78
C MET A 1152 0.70 -48.50 -37.69
N VAL A 1153 0.78 -48.88 -36.41
CA VAL A 1153 0.48 -48.02 -35.25
C VAL A 1153 1.43 -48.31 -34.07
N GLY A 1154 1.48 -47.39 -33.11
CA GLY A 1154 2.32 -47.43 -31.93
C GLY A 1154 1.81 -48.37 -30.84
N ALA A 1155 2.32 -48.20 -29.62
CA ALA A 1155 1.99 -49.08 -28.50
C ALA A 1155 0.59 -48.83 -27.92
N LYS A 1156 0.15 -47.57 -27.80
CA LYS A 1156 -1.13 -47.23 -27.18
C LYS A 1156 -2.30 -47.83 -27.95
N SER A 1157 -2.29 -47.70 -29.28
CA SER A 1157 -3.30 -48.32 -30.15
C SER A 1157 -3.34 -49.84 -29.97
N ARG A 1158 -2.18 -50.51 -30.04
CA ARG A 1158 -2.08 -51.96 -29.90
C ARG A 1158 -2.58 -52.45 -28.54
N ASN A 1159 -2.18 -51.77 -27.46
CA ASN A 1159 -2.54 -52.16 -26.11
C ASN A 1159 -4.05 -52.02 -25.87
N ILE A 1160 -4.68 -50.95 -26.38
CA ILE A 1160 -6.14 -50.78 -26.31
C ILE A 1160 -6.89 -51.81 -27.15
N SER A 1161 -6.42 -52.11 -28.36
CA SER A 1161 -6.99 -53.20 -29.18
C SER A 1161 -6.84 -54.57 -28.50
N TYR A 1162 -5.72 -54.84 -27.83
CA TYR A 1162 -5.47 -56.09 -27.13
C TYR A 1162 -6.42 -56.32 -25.93
N LEU A 1163 -6.83 -55.27 -25.23
CA LEU A 1163 -7.83 -55.35 -24.14
C LEU A 1163 -9.23 -55.70 -24.66
N LYS A 1164 -9.58 -55.26 -25.88
CA LYS A 1164 -10.93 -55.36 -26.46
C LYS A 1164 -11.39 -56.83 -26.55
N GLY A 1165 -12.36 -57.20 -25.72
CA GLY A 1165 -12.90 -58.56 -25.64
C GLY A 1165 -12.07 -59.57 -24.83
N LYS A 1166 -11.02 -59.12 -24.11
CA LYS A 1166 -10.24 -59.95 -23.20
C LYS A 1166 -10.44 -59.62 -21.72
N VAL A 1167 -10.75 -58.37 -21.41
CA VAL A 1167 -11.17 -57.95 -20.05
C VAL A 1167 -12.65 -58.23 -19.81
N ALA A 1168 -13.03 -58.32 -18.54
CA ALA A 1168 -14.39 -58.53 -18.09
C ALA A 1168 -15.33 -57.40 -18.56
N SER A 1169 -16.58 -57.75 -18.86
CA SER A 1169 -17.56 -56.87 -19.52
C SER A 1169 -18.00 -55.63 -18.72
N TRP A 1170 -17.55 -55.47 -17.47
CA TRP A 1170 -17.78 -54.27 -16.66
C TRP A 1170 -16.67 -53.21 -16.86
N ILE A 1171 -15.54 -53.59 -17.46
CA ILE A 1171 -14.45 -52.70 -17.88
C ILE A 1171 -14.74 -52.27 -19.33
N GLY A 1172 -15.15 -51.02 -19.51
CA GLY A 1172 -15.36 -50.45 -20.83
C GLY A 1172 -14.05 -50.09 -21.54
N ILE A 1173 -14.01 -50.26 -22.86
CA ILE A 1173 -12.90 -49.82 -23.72
C ILE A 1173 -13.48 -48.85 -24.76
N PRO A 1174 -12.98 -47.59 -24.88
CA PRO A 1174 -13.53 -46.62 -25.83
C PRO A 1174 -13.35 -47.03 -27.30
N THR A 1175 -14.32 -46.67 -28.14
CA THR A 1175 -14.23 -46.88 -29.60
C THR A 1175 -13.00 -46.19 -30.15
N SER A 1176 -12.26 -46.88 -31.02
CA SER A 1176 -10.93 -46.46 -31.48
C SER A 1176 -10.68 -46.80 -32.95
N VAL A 1177 -10.16 -45.84 -33.71
CA VAL A 1177 -9.58 -46.01 -35.06
C VAL A 1177 -8.25 -45.26 -35.12
N ALA A 1178 -7.40 -45.46 -36.12
CA ALA A 1178 -6.12 -44.75 -36.20
C ALA A 1178 -5.74 -44.31 -37.61
N ILE A 1179 -5.00 -43.20 -37.67
CA ILE A 1179 -4.24 -42.76 -38.83
C ILE A 1179 -2.84 -43.37 -38.69
N PRO A 1180 -2.42 -44.30 -39.58
CA PRO A 1180 -1.20 -45.09 -39.38
C PRO A 1180 0.10 -44.31 -39.66
N PHE A 1181 1.23 -44.93 -39.31
CA PHE A 1181 2.56 -44.40 -39.57
C PHE A 1181 2.81 -44.07 -41.06
N GLY A 1182 3.63 -43.06 -41.31
CA GLY A 1182 3.98 -42.61 -42.66
C GLY A 1182 2.93 -41.74 -43.35
N VAL A 1183 1.71 -41.63 -42.80
CA VAL A 1183 0.68 -40.73 -43.35
C VAL A 1183 1.11 -39.28 -43.25
N PHE A 1184 1.67 -38.83 -42.11
CA PHE A 1184 2.18 -37.46 -41.98
C PHE A 1184 3.25 -37.14 -43.04
N GLU A 1185 4.23 -38.02 -43.19
CA GLU A 1185 5.31 -37.87 -44.15
C GLU A 1185 4.78 -37.86 -45.60
N HIS A 1186 3.72 -38.63 -45.90
CA HIS A 1186 3.07 -38.63 -47.21
C HIS A 1186 2.28 -37.33 -47.47
N VAL A 1187 1.44 -36.91 -46.52
CA VAL A 1187 0.66 -35.65 -46.57
C VAL A 1187 1.59 -34.44 -46.72
N LEU A 1188 2.73 -34.43 -46.03
CA LEU A 1188 3.74 -33.38 -46.16
C LEU A 1188 4.36 -33.36 -47.57
N SER A 1189 4.51 -34.51 -48.22
CA SER A 1189 5.07 -34.62 -49.58
C SER A 1189 4.08 -34.30 -50.72
N ASP A 1190 2.79 -34.15 -50.43
CA ASP A 1190 1.77 -33.87 -51.45
C ASP A 1190 1.90 -32.46 -52.03
N LYS A 1191 1.56 -32.32 -53.32
CA LYS A 1191 1.63 -31.05 -54.07
C LYS A 1191 1.05 -29.82 -53.35
N PRO A 1192 -0.15 -29.86 -52.71
CA PRO A 1192 -0.71 -28.71 -52.01
C PRO A 1192 0.09 -28.28 -50.77
N ASN A 1193 0.97 -29.14 -50.26
CA ASN A 1193 1.73 -28.94 -49.03
C ASN A 1193 3.23 -28.69 -49.28
N GLN A 1194 3.67 -28.61 -50.55
CA GLN A 1194 5.08 -28.48 -50.92
C GLN A 1194 5.78 -27.27 -50.25
N ALA A 1195 5.12 -26.11 -50.18
CA ALA A 1195 5.67 -24.93 -49.49
C ALA A 1195 5.84 -25.14 -47.98
N VAL A 1196 4.93 -25.89 -47.35
CA VAL A 1196 5.03 -26.27 -45.93
C VAL A 1196 6.22 -27.22 -45.72
N ALA A 1197 6.39 -28.20 -46.60
CA ALA A 1197 7.51 -29.14 -46.57
C ALA A 1197 8.88 -28.46 -46.72
N GLU A 1198 9.01 -27.54 -47.68
CA GLU A 1198 10.23 -26.75 -47.88
C GLU A 1198 10.55 -25.90 -46.64
N ARG A 1199 9.55 -25.25 -46.03
CA ARG A 1199 9.73 -24.47 -44.80
C ARG A 1199 10.13 -25.35 -43.61
N VAL A 1200 9.46 -26.48 -43.38
CA VAL A 1200 9.81 -27.43 -42.30
C VAL A 1200 11.25 -27.94 -42.49
N ASN A 1201 11.66 -28.30 -43.70
CA ASN A 1201 13.02 -28.78 -43.97
C ASN A 1201 14.09 -27.69 -43.72
N ASN A 1202 13.79 -26.42 -44.02
CA ASN A 1202 14.70 -25.33 -43.72
C ASN A 1202 14.81 -25.04 -42.21
N LEU A 1203 13.70 -25.10 -41.47
CA LEU A 1203 13.71 -24.95 -40.01
C LEU A 1203 14.41 -26.13 -39.31
N LYS A 1204 14.23 -27.36 -39.81
CA LYS A 1204 14.98 -28.55 -39.33
C LYS A 1204 16.50 -28.39 -39.46
N LYS A 1205 17.00 -27.75 -40.53
CA LYS A 1205 18.45 -27.48 -40.69
C LYS A 1205 18.97 -26.54 -39.60
N LYS A 1206 18.26 -25.44 -39.33
CA LYS A 1206 18.58 -24.53 -38.20
C LYS A 1206 18.55 -25.25 -36.85
N LEU A 1207 17.60 -26.16 -36.65
CA LEU A 1207 17.51 -26.97 -35.44
C LEU A 1207 18.74 -27.90 -35.29
N THR A 1208 19.23 -28.50 -36.37
CA THR A 1208 20.51 -29.25 -36.35
C THR A 1208 21.76 -28.38 -36.18
N GLU A 1209 21.67 -27.08 -36.47
CA GLU A 1209 22.72 -26.08 -36.20
C GLU A 1209 22.68 -25.57 -34.74
N GLY A 1210 21.69 -25.99 -33.94
CA GLY A 1210 21.59 -25.71 -32.50
C GLY A 1210 20.61 -24.60 -32.10
N ASP A 1211 19.88 -24.01 -33.05
CA ASP A 1211 18.83 -23.04 -32.75
C ASP A 1211 17.54 -23.75 -32.32
N PHE A 1212 17.32 -23.87 -31.00
CA PHE A 1212 16.11 -24.49 -30.45
C PHE A 1212 14.86 -23.59 -30.52
N SER A 1213 15.01 -22.28 -30.80
CA SER A 1213 13.86 -21.37 -30.85
C SER A 1213 12.91 -21.71 -32.01
N VAL A 1214 13.43 -22.29 -33.09
CA VAL A 1214 12.66 -22.73 -34.25
C VAL A 1214 11.71 -23.89 -33.97
N LEU A 1215 11.82 -24.59 -32.83
CA LEU A 1215 10.90 -25.68 -32.47
C LEU A 1215 9.44 -25.19 -32.51
N LYS A 1216 9.17 -23.99 -31.99
CA LYS A 1216 7.86 -23.35 -32.05
C LYS A 1216 7.44 -23.04 -33.50
N GLU A 1217 8.34 -22.48 -34.31
CA GLU A 1217 8.06 -22.18 -35.72
C GLU A 1217 7.75 -23.44 -36.54
N ILE A 1218 8.38 -24.58 -36.24
CA ILE A 1218 8.08 -25.87 -36.91
C ILE A 1218 6.65 -26.29 -36.57
N ARG A 1219 6.26 -26.25 -35.29
CA ARG A 1219 4.89 -26.57 -34.85
C ARG A 1219 3.86 -25.67 -35.55
N GLU A 1220 4.09 -24.36 -35.58
CA GLU A 1220 3.22 -23.39 -36.27
C GLU A 1220 3.17 -23.61 -37.79
N THR A 1221 4.29 -24.03 -38.40
CA THR A 1221 4.34 -24.36 -39.84
C THR A 1221 3.52 -25.63 -40.14
N VAL A 1222 3.59 -26.67 -39.31
CA VAL A 1222 2.82 -27.92 -39.49
C VAL A 1222 1.30 -27.68 -39.44
N LEU A 1223 0.83 -26.66 -38.70
CA LEU A 1223 -0.58 -26.28 -38.68
C LEU A 1223 -1.10 -25.77 -40.05
N GLN A 1224 -0.22 -25.44 -41.00
CA GLN A 1224 -0.58 -24.95 -42.34
C GLN A 1224 -0.88 -26.09 -43.34
N LEU A 1225 -0.78 -27.36 -42.93
CA LEU A 1225 -1.07 -28.50 -43.81
C LEU A 1225 -2.55 -28.56 -44.25
N ASN A 1226 -2.74 -28.87 -45.53
CA ASN A 1226 -4.01 -29.21 -46.16
C ASN A 1226 -4.24 -30.72 -46.11
N ALA A 1227 -5.49 -31.15 -45.86
CA ALA A 1227 -5.87 -32.55 -45.85
C ALA A 1227 -6.08 -33.08 -47.28
N PRO A 1228 -5.46 -34.20 -47.68
CA PRO A 1228 -5.80 -34.87 -48.94
C PRO A 1228 -7.23 -35.43 -48.87
N SER A 1229 -8.01 -35.29 -49.95
CA SER A 1229 -9.41 -35.75 -49.98
C SER A 1229 -9.57 -37.24 -49.70
N GLN A 1230 -8.59 -38.06 -50.10
CA GLN A 1230 -8.53 -39.49 -49.81
C GLN A 1230 -8.42 -39.79 -48.31
N LEU A 1231 -7.63 -38.99 -47.56
CA LEU A 1231 -7.51 -39.11 -46.10
C LEU A 1231 -8.86 -38.88 -45.42
N VAL A 1232 -9.59 -37.83 -45.86
CA VAL A 1232 -10.90 -37.47 -45.30
C VAL A 1232 -11.91 -38.58 -45.50
N GLU A 1233 -12.05 -39.10 -46.73
CA GLU A 1233 -13.02 -40.15 -47.04
C GLU A 1233 -12.68 -41.51 -46.40
N GLU A 1234 -11.40 -41.90 -46.33
CA GLU A 1234 -11.00 -43.16 -45.70
C GLU A 1234 -11.20 -43.11 -44.18
N LEU A 1235 -10.81 -42.01 -43.52
CA LEU A 1235 -11.01 -41.81 -42.10
C LEU A 1235 -12.50 -41.78 -41.73
N LYS A 1236 -13.31 -41.02 -42.48
CA LYS A 1236 -14.78 -40.98 -42.35
C LYS A 1236 -15.41 -42.36 -42.47
N THR A 1237 -14.98 -43.15 -43.46
CA THR A 1237 -15.46 -44.52 -43.65
C THR A 1237 -15.12 -45.41 -42.46
N LYS A 1238 -13.86 -45.36 -41.98
CA LYS A 1238 -13.41 -46.17 -40.83
C LYS A 1238 -14.12 -45.78 -39.53
N MET A 1239 -14.21 -44.48 -39.22
CA MET A 1239 -14.93 -43.97 -38.03
C MET A 1239 -16.38 -44.47 -38.02
N LYS A 1240 -17.16 -44.21 -39.08
CA LYS A 1240 -18.56 -44.65 -39.16
C LYS A 1240 -18.72 -46.17 -39.09
N SER A 1241 -17.84 -46.93 -39.75
CA SER A 1241 -17.87 -48.40 -39.71
C SER A 1241 -17.58 -48.99 -38.32
N SER A 1242 -16.83 -48.25 -37.48
CA SER A 1242 -16.51 -48.64 -36.11
C SER A 1242 -17.56 -48.15 -35.09
N GLY A 1243 -18.60 -47.45 -35.53
CA GLY A 1243 -19.64 -46.86 -34.66
C GLY A 1243 -19.32 -45.46 -34.13
N MET A 1244 -18.18 -44.87 -34.49
CA MET A 1244 -17.74 -43.55 -34.05
C MET A 1244 -18.38 -42.44 -34.92
N PRO A 1245 -18.89 -41.34 -34.33
CA PRO A 1245 -19.44 -40.22 -35.09
C PRO A 1245 -18.37 -39.54 -35.96
N TRP A 1246 -18.76 -39.08 -37.15
CA TRP A 1246 -17.87 -38.33 -38.05
C TRP A 1246 -18.01 -36.82 -37.79
N PRO A 1247 -16.95 -36.09 -37.41
CA PRO A 1247 -17.03 -34.66 -37.10
C PRO A 1247 -17.64 -33.80 -38.21
N GLY A 1248 -17.36 -34.13 -39.47
CA GLY A 1248 -17.91 -33.38 -40.62
C GLY A 1248 -19.41 -33.56 -40.84
N ASP A 1249 -20.09 -34.50 -40.16
CA ASP A 1249 -21.56 -34.58 -40.17
C ASP A 1249 -22.19 -33.41 -39.35
N GLU A 1250 -21.44 -32.82 -38.41
CA GLU A 1250 -21.84 -31.62 -37.65
C GLU A 1250 -21.54 -30.30 -38.41
N GLY A 1251 -20.76 -30.36 -39.50
CA GLY A 1251 -20.41 -29.21 -40.34
C GLY A 1251 -18.90 -29.08 -40.62
N GLU A 1252 -18.55 -28.25 -41.61
CA GLU A 1252 -17.17 -28.08 -42.09
C GLU A 1252 -16.21 -27.61 -40.98
N GLN A 1253 -16.63 -26.64 -40.16
CA GLN A 1253 -15.85 -26.15 -39.00
C GLN A 1253 -15.50 -27.25 -37.98
N ARG A 1254 -16.34 -28.28 -37.84
CA ARG A 1254 -16.08 -29.40 -36.91
C ARG A 1254 -15.06 -30.38 -37.49
N TRP A 1255 -15.07 -30.57 -38.81
CA TRP A 1255 -13.95 -31.24 -39.49
C TRP A 1255 -12.66 -30.40 -39.42
N GLU A 1256 -12.71 -29.08 -39.56
CA GLU A 1256 -11.53 -28.20 -39.39
C GLU A 1256 -10.92 -28.34 -37.99
N GLN A 1257 -11.75 -28.38 -36.93
CA GLN A 1257 -11.30 -28.64 -35.55
C GLN A 1257 -10.60 -30.00 -35.41
N ALA A 1258 -11.19 -31.07 -35.95
CA ALA A 1258 -10.56 -32.40 -35.99
C ALA A 1258 -9.22 -32.39 -36.76
N TRP A 1259 -9.17 -31.69 -37.89
CA TRP A 1259 -7.94 -31.57 -38.69
C TRP A 1259 -6.86 -30.74 -37.99
N ILE A 1260 -7.24 -29.68 -37.26
CA ILE A 1260 -6.32 -28.93 -36.39
C ILE A 1260 -5.78 -29.82 -35.28
N ALA A 1261 -6.61 -30.67 -34.66
CA ALA A 1261 -6.16 -31.63 -33.65
C ALA A 1261 -5.15 -32.63 -34.21
N ILE A 1262 -5.43 -33.26 -35.36
CA ILE A 1262 -4.48 -34.15 -36.07
C ILE A 1262 -3.14 -33.44 -36.34
N LYS A 1263 -3.19 -32.20 -36.86
CA LYS A 1263 -1.98 -31.40 -37.13
C LYS A 1263 -1.21 -31.03 -35.87
N LYS A 1264 -1.89 -30.75 -34.75
CA LYS A 1264 -1.25 -30.53 -33.44
C LYS A 1264 -0.53 -31.79 -32.95
N VAL A 1265 -1.16 -32.97 -33.06
CA VAL A 1265 -0.52 -34.26 -32.70
C VAL A 1265 0.74 -34.51 -33.55
N TRP A 1266 0.69 -34.30 -34.87
CA TRP A 1266 1.87 -34.39 -35.72
C TRP A 1266 2.94 -33.33 -35.41
N GLY A 1267 2.51 -32.10 -35.11
CA GLY A 1267 3.38 -31.01 -34.67
C GLY A 1267 4.10 -31.31 -33.36
N SER A 1268 3.48 -32.09 -32.46
CA SER A 1268 4.04 -32.43 -31.14
C SER A 1268 5.35 -33.24 -31.20
N LYS A 1269 5.71 -33.81 -32.36
CA LYS A 1269 7.06 -34.33 -32.62
C LYS A 1269 8.13 -33.29 -32.22
N TRP A 1270 7.89 -32.02 -32.54
CA TRP A 1270 8.79 -30.89 -32.24
C TRP A 1270 8.42 -30.14 -30.96
N ASN A 1271 7.74 -30.77 -29.99
CA ASN A 1271 7.67 -30.23 -28.63
C ASN A 1271 9.07 -30.21 -28.01
N GLU A 1272 9.35 -29.21 -27.17
CA GLU A 1272 10.67 -29.08 -26.52
C GLU A 1272 10.99 -30.31 -25.67
N ARG A 1273 10.05 -30.74 -24.81
CA ARG A 1273 10.18 -31.99 -24.03
C ARG A 1273 10.45 -33.22 -24.93
N ALA A 1274 9.68 -33.41 -26.01
CA ALA A 1274 9.89 -34.53 -26.94
C ALA A 1274 11.26 -34.50 -27.65
N TYR A 1275 11.68 -33.32 -28.11
CA TYR A 1275 12.94 -33.14 -28.81
C TYR A 1275 14.15 -33.33 -27.87
N PHE A 1276 14.13 -32.74 -26.68
CA PHE A 1276 15.21 -32.91 -25.71
C PHE A 1276 15.28 -34.34 -25.16
N SER A 1277 14.12 -35.00 -24.91
CA SER A 1277 14.08 -36.40 -24.49
C SER A 1277 14.65 -37.34 -25.56
N THR A 1278 14.21 -37.22 -26.82
CA THR A 1278 14.74 -38.04 -27.93
C THR A 1278 16.24 -37.82 -28.16
N ARG A 1279 16.73 -36.57 -28.02
CA ARG A 1279 18.16 -36.24 -28.08
C ARG A 1279 18.96 -36.88 -26.94
N LYS A 1280 18.44 -36.87 -25.70
CA LYS A 1280 19.07 -37.46 -24.49
C LYS A 1280 19.33 -38.96 -24.66
N VAL A 1281 18.36 -39.71 -25.18
CA VAL A 1281 18.51 -41.14 -25.48
C VAL A 1281 19.10 -41.45 -26.87
N LYS A 1282 19.57 -40.42 -27.60
CA LYS A 1282 20.22 -40.54 -28.92
C LYS A 1282 19.35 -41.20 -30.01
N LEU A 1283 18.03 -41.06 -29.90
CA LEU A 1283 17.10 -41.47 -30.95
C LEU A 1283 17.23 -40.55 -32.17
N ASP A 1284 17.29 -41.11 -33.38
CA ASP A 1284 17.23 -40.32 -34.60
C ASP A 1284 15.82 -39.75 -34.79
N HIS A 1285 15.68 -38.45 -34.57
CA HIS A 1285 14.42 -37.72 -34.65
C HIS A 1285 13.79 -37.75 -36.06
N GLU A 1286 14.57 -37.98 -37.13
CA GLU A 1286 14.01 -38.16 -38.48
C GLU A 1286 13.36 -39.54 -38.69
N TYR A 1287 13.66 -40.53 -37.84
CA TYR A 1287 13.06 -41.86 -37.89
C TYR A 1287 11.88 -42.01 -36.92
N LEU A 1288 11.60 -40.98 -36.12
CA LEU A 1288 10.35 -40.86 -35.38
C LEU A 1288 9.17 -40.71 -36.36
N SER A 1289 8.23 -41.63 -36.30
CA SER A 1289 6.98 -41.63 -37.06
C SER A 1289 5.81 -41.52 -36.08
N MET A 1290 4.83 -40.68 -36.41
CA MET A 1290 3.67 -40.41 -35.56
C MET A 1290 2.41 -40.97 -36.20
N ALA A 1291 1.84 -42.03 -35.62
CA ALA A 1291 0.45 -42.40 -35.86
C ALA A 1291 -0.46 -41.55 -34.95
N VAL A 1292 -1.74 -41.46 -35.30
CA VAL A 1292 -2.74 -40.74 -34.50
C VAL A 1292 -3.88 -41.70 -34.15
N LEU A 1293 -4.00 -42.02 -32.87
CA LEU A 1293 -5.09 -42.82 -32.34
C LEU A 1293 -6.31 -41.91 -32.13
N VAL A 1294 -7.34 -42.10 -32.93
CA VAL A 1294 -8.63 -41.39 -32.81
C VAL A 1294 -9.52 -42.20 -31.87
N GLN A 1295 -9.85 -41.63 -30.71
CA GLN A 1295 -10.56 -42.32 -29.62
C GLN A 1295 -11.75 -41.47 -29.14
N GLU A 1296 -12.86 -42.12 -28.80
CA GLU A 1296 -13.99 -41.43 -28.15
C GLU A 1296 -13.62 -40.91 -26.76
N VAL A 1297 -13.98 -39.65 -26.47
CA VAL A 1297 -13.82 -39.08 -25.13
C VAL A 1297 -15.03 -39.45 -24.29
N ILE A 1298 -14.80 -40.26 -23.27
CA ILE A 1298 -15.77 -40.49 -22.20
C ILE A 1298 -15.83 -39.22 -21.33
N ASN A 1299 -17.01 -38.61 -21.25
CA ASN A 1299 -17.25 -37.49 -20.33
C ASN A 1299 -17.22 -38.00 -18.88
N ALA A 1300 -16.04 -37.94 -18.26
CA ALA A 1300 -15.71 -38.58 -17.00
C ALA A 1300 -16.23 -37.80 -15.78
N ASP A 1301 -16.81 -38.52 -14.81
CA ASP A 1301 -17.07 -37.96 -13.48
C ASP A 1301 -15.76 -37.91 -12.67
N TYR A 1302 -14.95 -38.97 -12.81
CA TYR A 1302 -13.61 -39.10 -12.22
C TYR A 1302 -12.65 -39.74 -13.22
N ALA A 1303 -11.36 -39.47 -13.11
CA ALA A 1303 -10.30 -40.14 -13.83
C ALA A 1303 -9.26 -40.71 -12.85
N PHE A 1304 -8.57 -41.76 -13.25
CA PHE A 1304 -7.59 -42.45 -12.41
C PHE A 1304 -6.37 -42.90 -13.19
N VAL A 1305 -5.25 -43.04 -12.48
CA VAL A 1305 -4.05 -43.75 -12.95
C VAL A 1305 -3.72 -44.84 -11.92
N ILE A 1306 -3.32 -46.01 -12.39
CA ILE A 1306 -2.96 -47.18 -11.58
C ILE A 1306 -1.52 -47.58 -11.89
N HIS A 1307 -0.71 -47.75 -10.86
CA HIS A 1307 0.51 -48.54 -10.91
C HIS A 1307 0.28 -49.85 -10.16
N THR A 1308 0.36 -50.99 -10.86
CA THR A 1308 0.00 -52.29 -10.27
C THR A 1308 1.08 -52.86 -9.36
N THR A 1309 2.30 -52.31 -9.36
CA THR A 1309 3.29 -52.44 -8.29
C THR A 1309 3.52 -51.08 -7.65
N ASN A 1310 3.49 -50.97 -6.31
CA ASN A 1310 3.62 -49.68 -5.64
C ASN A 1310 4.95 -48.99 -6.01
N PRO A 1311 4.93 -47.79 -6.65
CA PRO A 1311 6.13 -47.14 -7.17
C PRO A 1311 7.04 -46.54 -6.09
N ALA A 1312 6.52 -46.30 -4.88
CA ALA A 1312 7.28 -45.72 -3.77
C ALA A 1312 7.92 -46.79 -2.86
N SER A 1313 7.30 -47.96 -2.71
CA SER A 1313 7.81 -49.07 -1.87
C SER A 1313 8.47 -50.21 -2.66
N GLY A 1314 8.15 -50.35 -3.95
CA GLY A 1314 8.51 -51.52 -4.75
C GLY A 1314 7.73 -52.80 -4.40
N ASP A 1315 6.71 -52.73 -3.53
CA ASP A 1315 5.92 -53.89 -3.14
C ASP A 1315 4.97 -54.32 -4.28
N SER A 1316 5.31 -55.41 -4.96
CA SER A 1316 4.50 -55.99 -6.04
C SER A 1316 3.22 -56.68 -5.55
N SER A 1317 2.97 -56.74 -4.24
CA SER A 1317 1.67 -57.14 -3.66
C SER A 1317 0.70 -55.96 -3.48
N GLU A 1318 1.15 -54.73 -3.73
CA GLU A 1318 0.37 -53.49 -3.62
C GLU A 1318 0.10 -52.88 -5.00
N ILE A 1319 -1.17 -52.59 -5.27
CA ILE A 1319 -1.60 -51.65 -6.29
C ILE A 1319 -1.62 -50.26 -5.65
N TYR A 1320 -0.99 -49.28 -6.28
CA TYR A 1320 -1.09 -47.86 -5.93
C TYR A 1320 -1.89 -47.14 -7.02
N ALA A 1321 -2.86 -46.30 -6.64
CA ALA A 1321 -3.65 -45.56 -7.62
C ALA A 1321 -4.01 -44.15 -7.12
N GLU A 1322 -4.11 -43.24 -8.09
CA GLU A 1322 -4.49 -41.84 -7.89
C GLU A 1322 -5.75 -41.52 -8.68
N VAL A 1323 -6.65 -40.73 -8.09
CA VAL A 1323 -7.99 -40.41 -8.63
C VAL A 1323 -8.26 -38.91 -8.55
N VAL A 1324 -8.70 -38.33 -9.65
CA VAL A 1324 -9.12 -36.92 -9.79
C VAL A 1324 -10.56 -36.83 -10.29
N LYS A 1325 -11.16 -35.64 -10.20
CA LYS A 1325 -12.53 -35.37 -10.66
C LYS A 1325 -12.50 -34.69 -12.03
N GLY A 1326 -13.32 -35.16 -12.97
CA GLY A 1326 -13.22 -34.80 -14.38
C GLY A 1326 -12.14 -35.60 -15.12
N LEU A 1327 -11.49 -34.98 -16.11
CA LEU A 1327 -10.50 -35.60 -17.00
C LEU A 1327 -9.14 -35.87 -16.32
N GLY A 1328 -8.51 -36.97 -16.75
CA GLY A 1328 -7.21 -37.44 -16.26
C GLY A 1328 -6.04 -36.49 -16.51
N GLU A 1329 -6.17 -35.56 -17.45
CA GLU A 1329 -5.20 -34.50 -17.72
C GLU A 1329 -4.82 -33.69 -16.46
N THR A 1330 -5.77 -33.50 -15.54
CA THR A 1330 -5.51 -32.82 -14.26
C THR A 1330 -4.62 -33.59 -13.28
N LEU A 1331 -4.48 -34.91 -13.48
CA LEU A 1331 -3.57 -35.79 -12.76
C LEU A 1331 -2.24 -35.91 -13.52
N VAL A 1332 -2.28 -36.31 -14.80
CA VAL A 1332 -1.05 -36.58 -15.55
C VAL A 1332 -0.22 -35.32 -15.81
N GLY A 1333 -0.87 -34.18 -16.08
CA GLY A 1333 -0.23 -32.86 -16.22
C GLY A 1333 0.05 -32.14 -14.90
N ALA A 1334 0.02 -32.84 -13.75
CA ALA A 1334 0.36 -32.34 -12.40
C ALA A 1334 -0.23 -30.97 -12.01
N TYR A 1335 -1.53 -30.74 -12.28
CA TYR A 1335 -2.19 -29.48 -11.88
C TYR A 1335 -2.04 -29.24 -10.37
N PRO A 1336 -1.91 -27.98 -9.89
CA PRO A 1336 -1.64 -27.70 -8.48
C PRO A 1336 -2.61 -28.38 -7.50
N GLY A 1337 -2.07 -28.97 -6.43
CA GLY A 1337 -2.82 -29.78 -5.47
C GLY A 1337 -2.72 -31.28 -5.76
N ARG A 1338 -3.12 -32.11 -4.79
CA ARG A 1338 -2.97 -33.57 -4.85
C ARG A 1338 -4.25 -34.25 -5.32
N ALA A 1339 -4.12 -35.37 -6.01
CA ALA A 1339 -5.20 -36.32 -6.25
C ALA A 1339 -5.59 -37.09 -4.97
N LEU A 1340 -6.72 -37.81 -5.03
CA LEU A 1340 -7.02 -38.84 -4.04
C LEU A 1340 -6.09 -40.02 -4.29
N SER A 1341 -5.23 -40.36 -3.34
CA SER A 1341 -4.33 -41.51 -3.44
C SER A 1341 -4.76 -42.65 -2.54
N PHE A 1342 -4.60 -43.89 -3.00
CA PHE A 1342 -4.87 -45.08 -2.20
C PHE A 1342 -3.94 -46.25 -2.59
N ILE A 1343 -3.76 -47.17 -1.66
CA ILE A 1343 -3.17 -48.49 -1.92
C ILE A 1343 -4.19 -49.60 -1.71
N CYS A 1344 -4.04 -50.69 -2.44
CA CYS A 1344 -4.84 -51.89 -2.27
C CYS A 1344 -3.95 -53.13 -2.39
N LYS A 1345 -4.05 -54.07 -1.43
CA LYS A 1345 -3.28 -55.31 -1.48
C LYS A 1345 -3.96 -56.28 -2.44
N LYS A 1346 -3.24 -56.87 -3.40
CA LYS A 1346 -3.79 -57.80 -4.40
C LYS A 1346 -4.53 -59.01 -3.80
N ARG A 1347 -4.11 -59.43 -2.60
CA ARG A 1347 -4.78 -60.50 -1.82
C ARG A 1347 -6.17 -60.13 -1.26
N ASP A 1348 -6.51 -58.84 -1.22
CA ASP A 1348 -7.82 -58.34 -0.76
C ASP A 1348 -8.19 -57.03 -1.47
N LEU A 1349 -8.69 -57.16 -2.70
CA LEU A 1349 -9.11 -56.06 -3.57
C LEU A 1349 -10.37 -55.31 -3.08
N ASN A 1350 -10.95 -55.69 -1.93
CA ASN A 1350 -12.13 -55.06 -1.35
C ASN A 1350 -11.80 -54.08 -0.21
N SER A 1351 -10.53 -54.02 0.21
CA SER A 1351 -10.05 -53.20 1.34
C SER A 1351 -9.02 -52.15 0.89
N PRO A 1352 -9.38 -51.19 0.01
CA PRO A 1352 -8.49 -50.09 -0.37
C PRO A 1352 -8.25 -49.14 0.80
N GLN A 1353 -6.99 -48.83 1.10
CA GLN A 1353 -6.57 -47.88 2.12
C GLN A 1353 -6.26 -46.53 1.48
N VAL A 1354 -7.03 -45.50 1.83
CA VAL A 1354 -6.80 -44.11 1.39
C VAL A 1354 -5.53 -43.57 2.06
N LEU A 1355 -4.64 -43.01 1.25
CA LEU A 1355 -3.38 -42.35 1.67
C LEU A 1355 -3.45 -40.82 1.59
N GLY A 1356 -4.39 -40.28 0.81
CA GLY A 1356 -4.64 -38.84 0.73
C GLY A 1356 -6.01 -38.53 0.13
N TYR A 1357 -6.67 -37.49 0.64
CA TYR A 1357 -7.82 -36.86 -0.02
C TYR A 1357 -7.34 -35.79 -1.01
N PRO A 1358 -8.14 -35.47 -2.04
CA PRO A 1358 -7.71 -34.53 -3.06
C PRO A 1358 -7.74 -33.08 -2.57
N SER A 1359 -6.85 -32.26 -3.12
CA SER A 1359 -6.76 -30.82 -2.85
C SER A 1359 -6.68 -29.95 -4.12
N LYS A 1360 -6.77 -30.54 -5.32
CA LYS A 1360 -6.78 -29.77 -6.59
C LYS A 1360 -7.99 -28.81 -6.63
N PRO A 1361 -7.80 -27.50 -6.89
CA PRO A 1361 -8.91 -26.54 -6.90
C PRO A 1361 -9.72 -26.62 -8.20
N VAL A 1362 -9.13 -27.07 -9.31
CA VAL A 1362 -9.73 -27.08 -10.66
C VAL A 1362 -9.74 -28.48 -11.25
N GLY A 1363 -10.87 -28.85 -11.85
CA GLY A 1363 -11.04 -30.03 -12.71
C GLY A 1363 -11.24 -29.61 -14.16
N LEU A 1364 -10.88 -30.50 -15.09
CA LEU A 1364 -11.17 -30.32 -16.51
C LEU A 1364 -12.38 -31.19 -16.90
N PHE A 1365 -13.36 -30.59 -17.56
CA PHE A 1365 -14.54 -31.29 -18.06
C PHE A 1365 -14.72 -31.01 -19.55
N ILE A 1366 -15.30 -31.96 -20.27
CA ILE A 1366 -15.51 -31.83 -21.71
C ILE A 1366 -16.84 -32.47 -22.07
N ARG A 1367 -17.55 -31.86 -23.03
CA ARG A 1367 -18.71 -32.51 -23.65
C ARG A 1367 -18.30 -33.81 -24.35
N GLN A 1368 -19.27 -34.64 -24.71
CA GLN A 1368 -19.00 -35.81 -25.55
C GLN A 1368 -18.27 -35.36 -26.84
N SER A 1369 -17.07 -35.90 -27.05
CA SER A 1369 -16.11 -35.43 -28.04
C SER A 1369 -15.19 -36.57 -28.49
N ILE A 1370 -14.19 -36.26 -29.32
CA ILE A 1370 -13.19 -37.17 -29.85
C ILE A 1370 -11.80 -36.62 -29.52
N ILE A 1371 -10.89 -37.50 -29.10
CA ILE A 1371 -9.49 -37.16 -28.83
C ILE A 1371 -8.58 -37.82 -29.86
N PHE A 1372 -7.65 -37.03 -30.36
CA PHE A 1372 -6.59 -37.45 -31.25
C PHE A 1372 -5.35 -37.64 -30.40
N ARG A 1373 -5.06 -38.89 -30.02
CA ARG A 1373 -3.92 -39.23 -29.17
C ARG A 1373 -2.66 -39.45 -30.01
N SER A 1374 -1.53 -38.98 -29.49
CA SER A 1374 -0.20 -39.34 -29.98
C SER A 1374 0.04 -40.85 -29.82
N ASP A 1375 0.56 -41.50 -30.86
CA ASP A 1375 0.88 -42.94 -30.84
C ASP A 1375 2.15 -43.19 -31.69
N SER A 1376 3.29 -42.71 -31.20
CA SER A 1376 4.54 -42.73 -31.96
C SER A 1376 5.24 -44.10 -31.94
N ASN A 1377 6.17 -44.32 -32.88
CA ASN A 1377 7.09 -45.47 -32.85
C ASN A 1377 8.24 -45.30 -31.83
N GLY A 1378 8.24 -44.23 -31.03
CA GLY A 1378 9.32 -43.87 -30.10
C GLY A 1378 8.86 -43.39 -28.73
N GLU A 1379 7.65 -43.76 -28.30
CA GLU A 1379 7.11 -43.39 -26.98
C GLU A 1379 7.27 -44.52 -25.96
N ASP A 1380 6.65 -45.68 -26.16
CA ASP A 1380 6.75 -46.82 -25.24
C ASP A 1380 7.70 -47.90 -25.82
N LEU A 1381 9.01 -47.64 -25.71
CA LEU A 1381 10.06 -48.58 -26.12
C LEU A 1381 10.58 -49.39 -24.92
N GLU A 1382 11.10 -50.59 -25.19
CA GLU A 1382 11.69 -51.45 -24.16
C GLU A 1382 12.95 -50.77 -23.58
N GLY A 1383 12.88 -50.37 -22.31
CA GLY A 1383 13.92 -49.58 -21.65
C GLY A 1383 13.77 -48.05 -21.77
N TYR A 1384 12.76 -47.54 -22.48
CA TYR A 1384 12.50 -46.09 -22.61
C TYR A 1384 10.99 -45.81 -22.79
N ALA A 1385 10.35 -45.33 -21.73
CA ALA A 1385 8.94 -44.92 -21.75
C ALA A 1385 8.82 -43.38 -21.66
N GLY A 1386 8.50 -42.77 -22.80
CA GLY A 1386 8.35 -41.33 -23.02
C GLY A 1386 6.98 -40.77 -22.60
N ALA A 1387 6.58 -41.01 -21.35
CA ALA A 1387 5.28 -40.59 -20.85
C ALA A 1387 5.06 -39.07 -21.04
N GLY A 1388 3.97 -38.70 -21.72
CA GLY A 1388 3.56 -37.32 -21.94
C GLY A 1388 4.40 -36.54 -22.97
N LEU A 1389 5.39 -37.13 -23.63
CA LEU A 1389 6.28 -36.36 -24.54
C LEU A 1389 5.51 -35.70 -25.69
N TYR A 1390 4.54 -36.41 -26.26
CA TYR A 1390 3.79 -36.01 -27.45
C TYR A 1390 2.33 -35.69 -27.10
N ASP A 1391 1.78 -34.60 -27.64
CA ASP A 1391 0.44 -34.12 -27.28
C ASP A 1391 -0.66 -35.08 -27.74
N SER A 1392 -1.62 -35.31 -26.84
CA SER A 1392 -2.93 -35.86 -27.18
C SER A 1392 -3.95 -34.73 -27.13
N VAL A 1393 -4.67 -34.51 -28.23
CA VAL A 1393 -5.43 -33.28 -28.45
C VAL A 1393 -6.93 -33.59 -28.60
N PRO A 1394 -7.79 -33.15 -27.66
CA PRO A 1394 -9.23 -33.26 -27.83
C PRO A 1394 -9.70 -32.29 -28.92
N MET A 1395 -10.75 -32.68 -29.65
CA MET A 1395 -11.38 -31.85 -30.70
C MET A 1395 -12.11 -30.64 -30.12
N ASP A 1396 -12.73 -30.82 -28.96
CA ASP A 1396 -13.36 -29.76 -28.17
C ASP A 1396 -12.41 -29.31 -27.05
N GLU A 1397 -12.40 -28.02 -26.73
CA GLU A 1397 -11.63 -27.51 -25.59
C GLU A 1397 -12.29 -27.93 -24.27
N ALA A 1398 -11.47 -28.31 -23.28
CA ALA A 1398 -11.96 -28.68 -21.96
C ALA A 1398 -12.23 -27.43 -21.10
N GLU A 1399 -13.40 -27.40 -20.47
CA GLU A 1399 -13.81 -26.37 -19.52
C GLU A 1399 -13.05 -26.58 -18.19
N LYS A 1400 -12.45 -25.51 -17.67
CA LYS A 1400 -11.85 -25.45 -16.33
C LYS A 1400 -12.93 -25.11 -15.32
N VAL A 1401 -13.24 -26.03 -14.40
CA VAL A 1401 -14.29 -25.86 -13.39
C VAL A 1401 -13.67 -25.92 -11.99
N VAL A 1402 -13.99 -24.94 -11.15
CA VAL A 1402 -13.60 -24.95 -9.72
C VAL A 1402 -14.37 -26.06 -8.99
N LEU A 1403 -13.67 -26.97 -8.34
CA LEU A 1403 -14.25 -28.22 -7.83
C LEU A 1403 -14.82 -28.06 -6.44
N ASP A 1404 -16.08 -28.44 -6.21
CA ASP A 1404 -16.57 -28.67 -4.85
C ASP A 1404 -16.33 -30.14 -4.43
N TYR A 1405 -15.48 -30.34 -3.41
CA TYR A 1405 -15.27 -31.65 -2.75
C TYR A 1405 -16.15 -31.83 -1.50
N SER A 1406 -16.73 -30.76 -0.97
CA SER A 1406 -17.61 -30.80 0.21
C SER A 1406 -19.03 -31.30 -0.08
N SER A 1407 -19.33 -31.58 -1.36
CA SER A 1407 -20.56 -32.21 -1.83
C SER A 1407 -20.31 -33.47 -2.66
N ASP A 1408 -19.05 -33.92 -2.72
CA ASP A 1408 -18.62 -35.00 -3.61
C ASP A 1408 -18.85 -36.40 -3.01
N LYS A 1409 -19.41 -37.32 -3.80
CA LYS A 1409 -19.74 -38.67 -3.36
C LYS A 1409 -18.52 -39.53 -3.06
N LEU A 1410 -17.44 -39.42 -3.85
CA LEU A 1410 -16.18 -40.15 -3.59
C LEU A 1410 -15.55 -39.72 -2.25
N ILE A 1411 -15.82 -38.50 -1.82
CA ILE A 1411 -15.26 -37.90 -0.60
C ILE A 1411 -16.14 -38.16 0.63
N LEU A 1412 -17.47 -37.99 0.52
CA LEU A 1412 -18.37 -38.09 1.67
C LEU A 1412 -19.03 -39.46 1.86
N ASP A 1413 -19.35 -40.18 0.78
CA ASP A 1413 -19.99 -41.49 0.87
C ASP A 1413 -18.91 -42.59 0.93
N GLY A 1414 -18.65 -43.08 2.15
CA GLY A 1414 -17.68 -44.14 2.38
C GLY A 1414 -17.99 -45.45 1.64
N SER A 1415 -19.28 -45.75 1.39
CA SER A 1415 -19.69 -46.97 0.69
C SER A 1415 -19.48 -46.86 -0.82
N PHE A 1416 -19.83 -45.70 -1.40
CA PHE A 1416 -19.53 -45.37 -2.79
C PHE A 1416 -18.02 -45.33 -3.02
N ARG A 1417 -17.27 -44.68 -2.12
CA ARG A 1417 -15.79 -44.67 -2.17
C ARG A 1417 -15.22 -46.09 -2.17
N GLN A 1418 -15.58 -46.93 -1.21
CA GLN A 1418 -15.04 -48.29 -1.15
C GLN A 1418 -15.38 -49.08 -2.42
N SER A 1419 -16.60 -48.97 -2.95
CA SER A 1419 -17.00 -49.63 -4.20
C SER A 1419 -16.17 -49.17 -5.40
N ILE A 1420 -15.99 -47.85 -5.56
CA ILE A 1420 -15.21 -47.26 -6.66
C ILE A 1420 -13.73 -47.64 -6.57
N LEU A 1421 -13.09 -47.43 -5.42
CA LEU A 1421 -11.66 -47.73 -5.25
C LEU A 1421 -11.37 -49.23 -5.40
N SER A 1422 -12.26 -50.10 -4.93
CA SER A 1422 -12.17 -51.56 -5.16
C SER A 1422 -12.31 -51.91 -6.64
N SER A 1423 -13.18 -51.21 -7.38
CA SER A 1423 -13.36 -51.44 -8.82
C SER A 1423 -12.13 -51.00 -9.63
N ILE A 1424 -11.51 -49.87 -9.27
CA ILE A 1424 -10.20 -49.45 -9.82
C ILE A 1424 -9.15 -50.53 -9.53
N ALA A 1425 -9.01 -50.98 -8.28
CA ALA A 1425 -8.03 -52.00 -7.91
C ALA A 1425 -8.23 -53.34 -8.63
N ARG A 1426 -9.49 -53.79 -8.81
CA ARG A 1426 -9.80 -55.00 -9.60
C ARG A 1426 -9.41 -54.85 -11.07
N ALA A 1427 -9.70 -53.71 -11.69
CA ALA A 1427 -9.29 -53.46 -13.08
C ALA A 1427 -7.76 -53.49 -13.22
N GLY A 1428 -7.04 -52.92 -12.25
CA GLY A 1428 -5.58 -52.99 -12.20
C GLY A 1428 -5.04 -54.43 -12.13
N ASN A 1429 -5.54 -55.22 -11.19
CA ASN A 1429 -5.13 -56.62 -11.02
C ASN A 1429 -5.44 -57.49 -12.25
N GLU A 1430 -6.65 -57.35 -12.81
CA GLU A 1430 -7.09 -58.14 -13.97
C GLU A 1430 -6.27 -57.83 -15.23
N ILE A 1431 -5.90 -56.56 -15.44
CA ILE A 1431 -5.07 -56.15 -16.58
C ILE A 1431 -3.61 -56.59 -16.38
N GLU A 1432 -3.07 -56.52 -15.17
CA GLU A 1432 -1.74 -57.07 -14.86
C GLU A 1432 -1.68 -58.58 -15.09
N GLU A 1433 -2.67 -59.35 -14.63
CA GLU A 1433 -2.77 -60.80 -14.88
C GLU A 1433 -2.84 -61.12 -16.39
N LEU A 1434 -3.55 -60.29 -17.17
CA LEU A 1434 -3.67 -60.44 -18.63
C LEU A 1434 -2.36 -60.16 -19.40
N TYR A 1435 -1.51 -59.25 -18.90
CA TYR A 1435 -0.20 -58.92 -19.49
C TYR A 1435 0.97 -59.67 -18.86
N GLY A 1436 0.80 -60.30 -17.70
CA GLY A 1436 1.82 -61.07 -16.97
C GLY A 1436 2.98 -60.21 -16.41
N THR A 1437 2.87 -58.89 -16.46
CA THR A 1437 3.89 -57.91 -16.06
C THR A 1437 3.22 -56.69 -15.43
N PRO A 1438 3.84 -56.00 -14.46
CA PRO A 1438 3.29 -54.77 -13.87
C PRO A 1438 2.89 -53.75 -14.94
N GLN A 1439 1.77 -53.05 -14.74
CA GLN A 1439 1.19 -52.10 -15.69
C GLN A 1439 1.00 -50.71 -15.05
N ASP A 1440 1.19 -49.69 -15.89
CA ASP A 1440 0.69 -48.33 -15.72
C ASP A 1440 -0.59 -48.17 -16.57
N ILE A 1441 -1.72 -47.90 -15.92
CA ILE A 1441 -3.06 -47.93 -16.52
C ILE A 1441 -3.77 -46.60 -16.29
N GLU A 1442 -4.15 -45.93 -17.37
CA GLU A 1442 -5.00 -44.74 -17.33
C GLU A 1442 -6.46 -45.14 -17.57
N GLY A 1443 -7.38 -44.63 -16.77
CA GLY A 1443 -8.81 -44.89 -16.93
C GLY A 1443 -9.70 -43.79 -16.37
N VAL A 1444 -10.99 -43.96 -16.59
CA VAL A 1444 -12.03 -43.02 -16.20
C VAL A 1444 -13.25 -43.74 -15.65
N ILE A 1445 -14.05 -43.00 -14.88
CA ILE A 1445 -15.29 -43.47 -14.28
C ILE A 1445 -16.41 -42.59 -14.78
N LYS A 1446 -17.44 -43.24 -15.33
CA LYS A 1446 -18.69 -42.57 -15.71
C LYS A 1446 -19.88 -43.36 -15.19
N ASP A 1447 -20.70 -42.70 -14.38
CA ASP A 1447 -21.93 -43.21 -13.77
C ASP A 1447 -21.68 -44.51 -12.98
N GLY A 1448 -20.52 -44.56 -12.30
CA GLY A 1448 -20.05 -45.70 -11.51
C GLY A 1448 -19.39 -46.83 -12.31
N LYS A 1449 -19.33 -46.76 -13.64
CA LYS A 1449 -18.66 -47.75 -14.50
C LYS A 1449 -17.23 -47.34 -14.81
N VAL A 1450 -16.33 -48.33 -14.83
CA VAL A 1450 -14.91 -48.15 -15.16
C VAL A 1450 -14.69 -48.28 -16.66
N TYR A 1451 -13.91 -47.37 -17.23
CA TYR A 1451 -13.40 -47.44 -18.60
C TYR A 1451 -11.87 -47.32 -18.58
N VAL A 1452 -11.17 -48.13 -19.35
CA VAL A 1452 -9.71 -48.06 -19.48
C VAL A 1452 -9.37 -47.40 -20.82
N VAL A 1453 -8.60 -46.30 -20.74
CA VAL A 1453 -8.31 -45.43 -21.89
C VAL A 1453 -6.89 -45.59 -22.41
N GLN A 1454 -5.97 -46.08 -21.58
CA GLN A 1454 -4.61 -46.47 -21.96
C GLN A 1454 -4.06 -47.53 -20.98
N THR A 1455 -3.16 -48.40 -21.44
CA THR A 1455 -2.32 -49.25 -20.58
C THR A 1455 -0.94 -49.39 -21.22
N ARG A 1456 0.10 -49.47 -20.40
CA ARG A 1456 1.49 -49.74 -20.81
C ARG A 1456 2.22 -50.50 -19.69
N PRO A 1457 3.32 -51.21 -19.98
CA PRO A 1457 4.16 -51.79 -18.94
C PRO A 1457 4.65 -50.72 -17.95
N GLN A 1458 4.56 -51.02 -16.66
CA GLN A 1458 5.21 -50.24 -15.61
C GLN A 1458 6.71 -50.57 -15.60
N MET A 1459 7.53 -49.53 -15.68
CA MET A 1459 9.00 -49.59 -15.63
C MET A 1459 9.55 -49.55 -14.20
#